data_AF-I1L9S4-F1
#
_entry.id   AF-I1L9S4-F1
#
_cell.length_a   1.000
_cell.length_b   1.000
_cell.length_c   1.000
_cell.angle_alpha   90.00
_cell.angle_beta   90.00
_cell.angle_gamma   90.00
#
_symmetry.space_group_name_H-M   'P 1'
#
loop_
_entity.id
_entity.type
_entity.pdbx_description
1 polymer ?
#
loop_
_entity_poly.entity_id
_entity_poly.type
_entity_poly.pdbx_seq_one_letter_code
_entity_poly.pdbx_strand_id
1 'polypeptide(L)'
;MEPQTKYPLQSSSAANVAATGGGKKTIEEMYQKKTQLEHILLRPDTYVGSVEKHTQTLWVYENDEMVQRAVSYVPGLYKIFDEILVNAADNKQRDPSMDALKVSIDAEANTVSIFNNGDGVPVEIHQEEKVYVPELIFGHLLTSSNYNDNEKKTTGGRNGYGAKLTNIFSTEFVIETADGKRQKKYKQVFSDNMGKKSEPVITKCKVGENWTKVTFKPDLEKFKMDYLEEDVVALMKKRVVDMAGCLGKTVKVELNGQVIRMKSFRDYADLYLKSVEKSRPVPLPRIHAKVGERWEICVSLSDGQFQQVSFVNSIATIKGGTHVDYVTNQITNFVMNKVNKKKKDANVKAHNVKNHLWVFVNSLIDNPAFDSQTKETLTTRLASFGSKCDIPESMLKEVANSGIVDTLLSWADFKQSKDLKKSDGTKTQRLRGIVKLEDANDAGGRNSEKCTLILTEGDSAKALAMAGLSVVGRDHYGVFPLRGKLLNVREASSKQIMDNEEIQNIKKILGLQQNKEYTSVKSLRYGHLMIMADQDHDGSHIKGLLINFIHSFWPSLLKVPSFMVEFTTPIIRAFHSNGTKLSFYSMPEYESWRESLGNNANGWKIKYYKGLGTSTPQEGREYFQDLDKHKKDFVWDDEQDGGAIEMAFSKKKAEDRKIWIRNFEPGTCRDHMAKYINYRDFVNKELILYSRADLQRSIPSMVDGLKPGQRKILFCSFKKKLFKEIKVGQFIGYVSEHSAYHHGEQSLASTIINMAQDFVGSNNINLLKPNGQFGTRNLGGKDHASARYIYTELSTITRCIFHEDDDKLLEYLNEDGRCIEPTWYIPVIPLVLVNGSEGIGTGWSSYIPNYNPRDIIANVRRLLSGETMVPMDPWYKGFKGTIERSPKEGGYIVNGSVEEINEHNFRITELPIRKWTQDYKQFLESITDGSPNVKDPLIDDFRQNGDDATVNIEVRMKLEKIVGIMQEEGKIKKYDNPEQILEEFFPLRLEYYERRKNHILNNLERLLLILDNKARFILGVVNGEIIVSNRKKADLLIELQHKGFTPMPRKGKSAEPQVAGANEDQEDDNTREQETESVEVAKGGDYEYLLSMSIGTLTLEAVQKLLAEKAEKEKEFKILKETPSKSLWLKDLDELEKKLDDIDSIEAEEERKRSSQANRKTKEAFTKAAKKPPQPRKYTKKAKNVEPENDNSSMEVENVAEVVKPKGRAGSNNTQKNTLPVAEDDEILSLQERLAAYNFGASSDISAGMETEEPPAPAEKKEAPKRRGAAKKMSSAIVLDDSDSDNEIHDVEDDDDNFEIMQPVALEAGKKKGGRKPAAQNAKKAPAAASTKKRNVGGKQSQLLGQKLITDMLESTGISPEKKVRKMRASPFNKKSSSVLGRVAAADKDDSVSEDLSGDSAGSSPRITEEVVEIAPPPARARPQRANRRQTTYVLSESESDNDSDVDEDYSDFEEDED
;
A
#
# COMPACT_ATOMS: atom_id res chain seq x y z
N MET A 1 11.96 -73.02 -73.83
CA MET A 1 11.23 -71.87 -74.40
C MET A 1 10.49 -71.18 -73.26
N GLU A 2 10.14 -69.91 -73.45
CA GLU A 2 9.38 -69.06 -72.50
C GLU A 2 10.10 -68.72 -71.16
N PRO A 3 9.73 -67.62 -70.47
CA PRO A 3 10.73 -66.73 -69.89
C PRO A 3 10.80 -66.69 -68.35
N GLN A 4 11.89 -66.09 -67.86
CA GLN A 4 12.17 -65.86 -66.43
C GLN A 4 11.24 -64.80 -65.82
N THR A 5 10.57 -65.13 -64.72
CA THR A 5 9.94 -64.16 -63.81
C THR A 5 10.84 -63.86 -62.62
N LYS A 6 10.80 -62.60 -62.14
CA LYS A 6 11.66 -62.12 -61.04
C LYS A 6 11.06 -62.47 -59.68
N TYR A 7 11.89 -62.96 -58.75
CA TYR A 7 11.53 -63.04 -57.34
C TYR A 7 11.54 -61.63 -56.70
N PRO A 8 10.58 -61.30 -55.83
CA PRO A 8 10.66 -60.11 -54.98
C PRO A 8 11.70 -60.28 -53.85
N LEU A 9 12.07 -59.16 -53.23
CA LEU A 9 13.20 -59.06 -52.29
C LEU A 9 12.99 -59.83 -50.98
N GLN A 10 14.04 -60.50 -50.50
CA GLN A 10 14.09 -61.06 -49.15
C GLN A 10 14.24 -59.95 -48.09
N SER A 11 13.67 -60.17 -46.90
CA SER A 11 13.70 -59.23 -45.79
C SER A 11 15.03 -59.23 -45.04
N SER A 12 15.56 -58.03 -44.79
CA SER A 12 16.60 -57.73 -43.80
C SER A 12 16.47 -56.23 -43.45
N SER A 13 16.75 -55.75 -42.23
CA SER A 13 17.35 -56.40 -41.04
C SER A 13 16.95 -55.64 -39.76
N ALA A 14 16.87 -56.31 -38.61
CA ALA A 14 16.76 -55.65 -37.30
C ALA A 14 17.48 -56.40 -36.16
N ALA A 15 18.70 -56.90 -36.38
CA ALA A 15 19.54 -57.47 -35.33
C ALA A 15 21.03 -57.11 -35.50
N ASN A 16 21.62 -56.52 -34.45
CA ASN A 16 23.06 -56.37 -34.19
C ASN A 16 23.97 -55.95 -35.37
N VAL A 17 23.96 -54.66 -35.71
CA VAL A 17 25.06 -54.04 -36.49
C VAL A 17 26.26 -53.78 -35.58
N ALA A 18 27.29 -54.62 -35.68
CA ALA A 18 28.62 -54.29 -35.16
C ALA A 18 29.28 -53.19 -36.02
N ALA A 19 29.92 -52.22 -35.38
CA ALA A 19 30.48 -51.05 -36.05
C ALA A 19 31.59 -51.42 -37.04
N THR A 20 31.34 -51.22 -38.33
CA THR A 20 32.27 -51.52 -39.42
C THR A 20 32.21 -50.45 -40.53
N GLY A 21 33.38 -50.16 -41.12
CA GLY A 21 33.58 -49.50 -42.42
C GLY A 21 32.64 -48.35 -42.83
N GLY A 22 33.04 -47.11 -42.58
CA GLY A 22 32.36 -45.91 -43.10
C GLY A 22 32.52 -45.71 -44.61
N GLY A 23 31.83 -46.51 -45.43
CA GLY A 23 31.65 -46.26 -46.86
C GLY A 23 30.78 -45.03 -47.10
N LYS A 24 31.16 -44.17 -48.05
CA LYS A 24 30.27 -43.10 -48.53
C LYS A 24 29.12 -43.73 -49.31
N LYS A 25 27.89 -43.56 -48.80
CA LYS A 25 26.67 -43.87 -49.55
C LYS A 25 26.67 -43.14 -50.90
N THR A 26 26.15 -43.80 -51.92
CA THR A 26 25.85 -43.19 -53.22
C THR A 26 24.76 -42.13 -53.10
N ILE A 27 24.61 -41.27 -54.12
CA ILE A 27 23.58 -40.22 -54.15
C ILE A 27 22.19 -40.86 -54.12
N GLU A 28 22.05 -42.00 -54.81
CA GLU A 28 20.85 -42.81 -54.96
C GLU A 28 20.45 -43.47 -53.63
N GLU A 29 21.41 -43.96 -52.84
CA GLU A 29 21.17 -44.49 -51.49
C GLU A 29 20.82 -43.39 -50.47
N MET A 30 21.35 -42.17 -50.67
CA MET A 30 21.07 -41.00 -49.81
C MET A 30 19.71 -40.38 -50.08
N TYR A 31 19.34 -40.16 -51.34
CA TYR A 31 18.17 -39.37 -51.75
C TYR A 31 17.05 -40.26 -52.32
N GLN A 32 16.46 -41.07 -51.45
CA GLN A 32 15.40 -42.01 -51.84
C GLN A 32 14.03 -41.34 -51.95
N LYS A 33 13.38 -41.45 -53.13
CA LYS A 33 11.95 -41.20 -53.27
C LYS A 33 11.17 -42.44 -52.80
N LYS A 34 10.09 -42.24 -52.05
CA LYS A 34 9.14 -43.28 -51.64
C LYS A 34 7.74 -42.97 -52.17
N THR A 35 6.91 -43.99 -52.32
CA THR A 35 5.46 -43.84 -52.50
C THR A 35 4.80 -43.41 -51.18
N GLN A 36 3.54 -42.95 -51.24
CA GLN A 36 2.81 -42.56 -50.03
C GLN A 36 2.54 -43.76 -49.09
N LEU A 37 2.25 -44.95 -49.65
CA LEU A 37 2.05 -46.18 -48.88
C LEU A 37 3.36 -46.67 -48.24
N GLU A 38 4.47 -46.67 -48.99
CA GLU A 38 5.81 -46.93 -48.44
C GLU A 38 6.16 -45.94 -47.33
N HIS A 39 5.82 -44.66 -47.47
CA HIS A 39 6.10 -43.65 -46.45
C HIS A 39 5.26 -43.87 -45.18
N ILE A 40 3.98 -44.24 -45.30
CA ILE A 40 3.12 -44.57 -44.16
C ILE A 40 3.69 -45.76 -43.39
N LEU A 41 4.12 -46.84 -44.08
CA LEU A 41 4.71 -48.01 -43.43
C LEU A 41 6.11 -47.74 -42.85
N LEU A 42 6.92 -46.89 -43.49
CA LEU A 42 8.26 -46.54 -43.03
C LEU A 42 8.28 -45.49 -41.90
N ARG A 43 7.22 -44.66 -41.82
CA ARG A 43 7.06 -43.54 -40.87
C ARG A 43 5.61 -43.48 -40.35
N PRO A 44 5.15 -44.49 -39.59
CA PRO A 44 3.77 -44.58 -39.08
C PRO A 44 3.37 -43.41 -38.17
N ASP A 45 4.33 -42.84 -37.44
CA ASP A 45 4.09 -41.92 -36.33
C ASP A 45 3.26 -40.68 -36.73
N THR A 46 3.50 -40.12 -37.91
CA THR A 46 2.73 -38.97 -38.44
C THR A 46 1.31 -39.30 -38.92
N TYR A 47 0.92 -40.58 -38.95
CA TYR A 47 -0.37 -41.04 -39.48
C TYR A 47 -1.22 -41.76 -38.44
N VAL A 48 -0.63 -42.67 -37.66
CA VAL A 48 -1.32 -43.46 -36.62
C VAL A 48 -0.74 -43.23 -35.21
N GLY A 49 0.37 -42.50 -35.09
CA GLY A 49 1.17 -42.43 -33.87
C GLY A 49 2.14 -43.61 -33.74
N SER A 50 2.88 -43.64 -32.63
CA SER A 50 3.96 -44.60 -32.38
C SER A 50 3.55 -46.06 -32.58
N VAL A 51 4.41 -46.82 -33.27
CA VAL A 51 4.37 -48.30 -33.33
C VAL A 51 5.25 -48.96 -32.26
N GLU A 52 6.03 -48.20 -31.50
CA GLU A 52 6.65 -48.65 -30.26
C GLU A 52 5.60 -48.76 -29.15
N LYS A 53 5.82 -49.66 -28.18
CA LYS A 53 5.02 -49.74 -26.95
C LYS A 53 5.30 -48.54 -26.03
N HIS A 54 4.23 -47.98 -25.46
CA HIS A 54 4.27 -46.95 -24.43
C HIS A 54 3.54 -47.44 -23.18
N THR A 55 4.15 -47.25 -22.02
CA THR A 55 3.52 -47.50 -20.72
C THR A 55 3.14 -46.18 -20.09
N GLN A 56 1.84 -45.93 -19.89
CA GLN A 56 1.33 -44.72 -19.24
C GLN A 56 0.08 -45.01 -18.40
N THR A 57 -0.18 -44.14 -17.42
CA THR A 57 -1.34 -44.27 -16.53
C THR A 57 -2.62 -43.81 -17.23
N LEU A 58 -3.51 -44.75 -17.55
CA LEU A 58 -4.73 -44.52 -18.32
C LEU A 58 -5.97 -45.09 -17.63
N TRP A 59 -7.13 -44.60 -18.07
CA TRP A 59 -8.44 -45.17 -17.73
C TRP A 59 -8.80 -46.32 -18.67
N VAL A 60 -8.99 -47.51 -18.11
CA VAL A 60 -9.50 -48.72 -18.79
C VAL A 60 -10.85 -49.12 -18.19
N TYR A 61 -11.59 -49.99 -18.89
CA TYR A 61 -12.89 -50.48 -18.44
C TYR A 61 -12.80 -51.96 -18.04
N GLU A 62 -12.94 -52.21 -16.75
CA GLU A 62 -12.72 -53.51 -16.10
C GLU A 62 -13.79 -53.68 -14.99
N ASN A 63 -14.41 -54.86 -14.90
CA ASN A 63 -15.41 -55.20 -13.88
C ASN A 63 -16.57 -54.17 -13.75
N ASP A 64 -17.10 -53.74 -14.90
CA ASP A 64 -18.17 -52.74 -15.06
C ASP A 64 -17.85 -51.31 -14.56
N GLU A 65 -16.59 -51.00 -14.24
CA GLU A 65 -16.13 -49.68 -13.78
C GLU A 65 -14.98 -49.13 -14.64
N MET A 66 -14.72 -47.82 -14.53
CA MET A 66 -13.50 -47.22 -15.08
C MET A 66 -12.39 -47.29 -14.03
N VAL A 67 -11.26 -47.91 -14.38
CA VAL A 67 -10.11 -48.10 -13.47
C VAL A 67 -8.91 -47.33 -14.03
N GLN A 68 -8.26 -46.52 -13.19
CA GLN A 68 -7.02 -45.84 -13.55
C GLN A 68 -5.81 -46.67 -13.13
N ARG A 69 -5.05 -47.19 -14.09
CA ARG A 69 -3.85 -47.99 -13.84
C ARG A 69 -2.77 -47.73 -14.88
N ALA A 70 -1.55 -48.23 -14.64
CA ALA A 70 -0.54 -48.30 -15.69
C ALA A 70 -1.02 -49.27 -16.79
N VAL A 71 -0.88 -48.85 -18.04
CA VAL A 71 -1.26 -49.63 -19.23
C VAL A 71 -0.13 -49.56 -20.25
N SER A 72 0.35 -50.70 -20.73
CA SER A 72 1.37 -50.84 -21.76
C SER A 72 0.74 -51.22 -23.09
N TYR A 73 0.81 -50.35 -24.09
CA TYR A 73 0.12 -50.53 -25.37
C TYR A 73 0.85 -49.84 -26.52
N VAL A 74 0.45 -50.14 -27.75
CA VAL A 74 0.96 -49.47 -28.96
C VAL A 74 -0.05 -48.43 -29.45
N PRO A 75 0.27 -47.13 -29.43
CA PRO A 75 -0.65 -46.07 -29.88
C PRO A 75 -1.17 -46.27 -31.30
N GLY A 76 -0.32 -46.70 -32.25
CA GLY A 76 -0.71 -46.97 -33.63
C GLY A 76 -1.78 -48.05 -33.76
N LEU A 77 -1.68 -49.14 -32.99
CA LEU A 77 -2.65 -50.24 -32.96
C LEU A 77 -4.01 -49.77 -32.39
N TYR A 78 -3.97 -48.99 -31.31
CA TYR A 78 -5.19 -48.39 -30.75
C TYR A 78 -5.83 -47.38 -31.72
N LYS A 79 -5.02 -46.60 -32.45
CA LYS A 79 -5.52 -45.56 -33.36
C LYS A 79 -6.18 -46.13 -34.62
N ILE A 80 -5.68 -47.23 -35.18
CA ILE A 80 -6.34 -47.88 -36.32
C ILE A 80 -7.69 -48.52 -35.96
N PHE A 81 -7.90 -48.89 -34.69
CA PHE A 81 -9.20 -49.28 -34.17
C PHE A 81 -10.13 -48.07 -33.99
N ASP A 82 -9.64 -47.01 -33.34
CA ASP A 82 -10.39 -45.76 -33.11
C ASP A 82 -10.91 -45.13 -34.42
N GLU A 83 -10.10 -45.08 -35.50
CA GLU A 83 -10.58 -44.51 -36.76
C GLU A 83 -11.74 -45.32 -37.38
N ILE A 84 -11.79 -46.66 -37.28
CA ILE A 84 -12.97 -47.43 -37.76
C ILE A 84 -14.17 -47.18 -36.84
N LEU A 85 -13.97 -47.15 -35.53
CA LEU A 85 -15.05 -46.92 -34.57
C LEU A 85 -15.67 -45.51 -34.71
N VAL A 86 -14.85 -44.49 -34.96
CA VAL A 86 -15.30 -43.12 -35.26
C VAL A 86 -16.04 -43.06 -36.60
N ASN A 87 -15.58 -43.75 -37.66
CA ASN A 87 -16.33 -43.82 -38.93
C ASN A 87 -17.71 -44.49 -38.75
N ALA A 88 -17.82 -45.49 -37.87
CA ALA A 88 -19.10 -46.12 -37.54
C ALA A 88 -20.02 -45.17 -36.74
N ALA A 89 -19.46 -44.38 -35.82
CA ALA A 89 -20.21 -43.35 -35.07
C ALA A 89 -20.65 -42.17 -35.95
N ASP A 90 -19.82 -41.75 -36.92
CA ASP A 90 -20.15 -40.71 -37.90
C ASP A 90 -21.38 -41.07 -38.74
N ASN A 91 -21.67 -42.36 -38.94
CA ASN A 91 -22.87 -42.77 -39.66
C ASN A 91 -24.17 -42.40 -38.93
N LYS A 92 -24.14 -42.14 -37.61
CA LYS A 92 -25.30 -41.59 -36.86
C LYS A 92 -25.56 -40.11 -37.16
N GLN A 93 -24.53 -39.36 -37.58
CA GLN A 93 -24.67 -37.98 -38.05
C GLN A 93 -25.15 -37.93 -39.50
N ARG A 94 -24.71 -38.88 -40.34
CA ARG A 94 -25.14 -39.05 -41.73
C ARG A 94 -26.57 -39.60 -41.84
N ASP A 95 -26.92 -40.54 -40.98
CA ASP A 95 -28.23 -41.19 -40.91
C ASP A 95 -28.72 -41.26 -39.44
N PRO A 96 -29.63 -40.35 -39.05
CA PRO A 96 -30.23 -40.36 -37.72
C PRO A 96 -30.97 -41.66 -37.35
N SER A 97 -31.33 -42.52 -38.32
CA SER A 97 -32.03 -43.79 -38.08
C SER A 97 -31.14 -44.94 -37.61
N MET A 98 -29.81 -44.82 -37.71
CA MET A 98 -28.86 -45.78 -37.13
C MET A 98 -29.14 -45.96 -35.62
N ASP A 99 -29.44 -47.18 -35.17
CA ASP A 99 -29.78 -47.48 -33.78
C ASP A 99 -28.93 -48.61 -33.16
N ALA A 100 -27.99 -49.20 -33.90
CA ALA A 100 -27.14 -50.29 -33.43
C ALA A 100 -25.67 -50.13 -33.88
N LEU A 101 -24.76 -50.19 -32.90
CA LEU A 101 -23.30 -50.28 -33.07
C LEU A 101 -22.82 -51.55 -32.37
N LYS A 102 -22.14 -52.45 -33.07
CA LYS A 102 -21.69 -53.74 -32.52
C LYS A 102 -20.20 -53.91 -32.77
N VAL A 103 -19.45 -54.16 -31.70
CA VAL A 103 -18.00 -54.37 -31.74
C VAL A 103 -17.68 -55.77 -31.22
N SER A 104 -16.86 -56.49 -31.97
CA SER A 104 -16.29 -57.78 -31.58
C SER A 104 -14.77 -57.66 -31.60
N ILE A 105 -14.15 -58.03 -30.48
CA ILE A 105 -12.71 -58.10 -30.30
C ILE A 105 -12.41 -59.55 -29.92
N ASP A 106 -11.80 -60.27 -30.85
CA ASP A 106 -11.33 -61.65 -30.68
C ASP A 106 -9.80 -61.62 -30.53
N ALA A 107 -9.33 -61.82 -29.30
CA ALA A 107 -7.91 -61.77 -28.97
C ALA A 107 -7.17 -63.07 -29.33
N GLU A 108 -7.87 -64.20 -29.48
CA GLU A 108 -7.28 -65.48 -29.88
C GLU A 108 -7.09 -65.52 -31.41
N ALA A 109 -8.08 -65.06 -32.17
CA ALA A 109 -8.00 -64.93 -33.62
C ALA A 109 -7.31 -63.64 -34.10
N ASN A 110 -6.80 -62.79 -33.19
CA ASN A 110 -6.23 -61.46 -33.47
C ASN A 110 -7.10 -60.60 -34.41
N THR A 111 -8.42 -60.69 -34.25
CA THR A 111 -9.42 -60.16 -35.20
C THR A 111 -10.34 -59.17 -34.52
N VAL A 112 -10.56 -58.01 -35.14
CA VAL A 112 -11.52 -57.00 -34.68
C VAL A 112 -12.58 -56.77 -35.75
N SER A 113 -13.85 -56.71 -35.35
CA SER A 113 -14.99 -56.49 -36.24
C SER A 113 -15.90 -55.41 -35.67
N ILE A 114 -16.24 -54.41 -36.49
CA ILE A 114 -17.09 -53.27 -36.14
C ILE A 114 -18.23 -53.21 -37.16
N PHE A 115 -19.47 -53.29 -36.68
CA PHE A 115 -20.70 -53.22 -37.45
C PHE A 115 -21.53 -52.01 -36.98
N ASN A 116 -22.12 -51.28 -37.92
CA ASN A 116 -23.20 -50.34 -37.67
C ASN A 116 -24.37 -50.59 -38.64
N ASN A 117 -25.59 -50.35 -38.19
CA ASN A 117 -26.73 -50.22 -39.11
C ASN A 117 -26.92 -48.77 -39.56
N GLY A 118 -28.10 -48.48 -40.12
CA GLY A 118 -28.32 -47.27 -40.90
C GLY A 118 -27.67 -47.37 -42.28
N ASP A 119 -27.78 -46.27 -43.02
CA ASP A 119 -27.45 -46.15 -44.44
C ASP A 119 -26.05 -46.71 -44.77
N GLY A 120 -26.01 -47.74 -45.64
CA GLY A 120 -24.77 -48.43 -46.02
C GLY A 120 -23.84 -47.57 -46.87
N VAL A 121 -22.73 -48.17 -47.35
CA VAL A 121 -21.86 -47.54 -48.34
C VAL A 121 -22.44 -47.82 -49.75
N PRO A 122 -22.64 -46.79 -50.61
CA PRO A 122 -23.27 -46.96 -51.92
C PRO A 122 -22.66 -48.06 -52.79
N VAL A 123 -23.42 -49.09 -53.16
CA VAL A 123 -22.92 -50.21 -53.99
C VAL A 123 -23.07 -49.88 -55.48
N GLU A 124 -22.29 -48.89 -55.91
CA GLU A 124 -22.20 -48.38 -57.27
C GLU A 124 -20.76 -48.08 -57.67
N ILE A 125 -20.54 -47.90 -58.97
CA ILE A 125 -19.23 -47.53 -59.54
C ILE A 125 -19.14 -46.00 -59.55
N HIS A 126 -18.05 -45.46 -59.01
CA HIS A 126 -17.77 -44.03 -59.02
C HIS A 126 -17.49 -43.56 -60.46
N GLN A 127 -18.16 -42.51 -60.91
CA GLN A 127 -18.16 -42.14 -62.33
C GLN A 127 -16.79 -41.69 -62.86
N GLU A 128 -15.95 -41.11 -62.00
CA GLU A 128 -14.61 -40.62 -62.38
C GLU A 128 -13.58 -41.75 -62.22
N GLU A 129 -13.30 -42.15 -60.97
CA GLU A 129 -12.37 -43.21 -60.54
C GLU A 129 -12.63 -44.64 -61.09
N LYS A 130 -13.79 -44.91 -61.71
CA LYS A 130 -14.19 -46.19 -62.34
C LYS A 130 -14.22 -47.44 -61.43
N VAL A 131 -13.95 -47.32 -60.14
CA VAL A 131 -14.04 -48.41 -59.15
C VAL A 131 -15.33 -48.31 -58.33
N TYR A 132 -15.68 -49.38 -57.60
CA TYR A 132 -16.81 -49.37 -56.67
C TYR A 132 -16.56 -48.40 -55.50
N VAL A 133 -17.57 -47.68 -55.02
CA VAL A 133 -17.41 -46.71 -53.91
C VAL A 133 -16.84 -47.34 -52.62
N PRO A 134 -17.23 -48.55 -52.18
CA PRO A 134 -16.55 -49.25 -51.08
C PRO A 134 -15.06 -49.50 -51.35
N GLU A 135 -14.69 -49.91 -52.57
CA GLU A 135 -13.28 -50.08 -52.95
C GLU A 135 -12.52 -48.75 -52.85
N LEU A 136 -13.10 -47.67 -53.37
CA LEU A 136 -12.52 -46.34 -53.34
C LEU A 136 -12.26 -45.85 -51.91
N ILE A 137 -13.27 -45.89 -51.03
CA ILE A 137 -13.16 -45.27 -49.70
C ILE A 137 -12.43 -46.12 -48.66
N PHE A 138 -12.19 -47.41 -48.93
CA PHE A 138 -11.42 -48.31 -48.06
C PHE A 138 -10.06 -48.76 -48.63
N GLY A 139 -9.88 -48.75 -49.96
CA GLY A 139 -8.67 -49.21 -50.64
C GLY A 139 -7.79 -48.11 -51.25
N HIS A 140 -8.29 -46.88 -51.38
CA HIS A 140 -7.53 -45.76 -51.98
C HIS A 140 -7.31 -44.65 -50.94
N LEU A 141 -6.06 -44.20 -50.78
CA LEU A 141 -5.69 -43.07 -49.91
C LEU A 141 -6.32 -41.76 -50.42
N LEU A 142 -6.44 -40.77 -49.51
CA LEU A 142 -6.99 -39.44 -49.81
C LEU A 142 -8.44 -39.45 -50.35
N THR A 143 -9.31 -40.29 -49.75
CA THR A 143 -10.73 -40.38 -50.11
C THR A 143 -11.63 -40.13 -48.89
N SER A 144 -12.58 -39.19 -49.03
CA SER A 144 -13.53 -38.78 -47.98
C SER A 144 -14.75 -38.05 -48.53
N SER A 145 -15.89 -38.15 -47.84
CA SER A 145 -17.08 -37.31 -48.02
C SER A 145 -16.93 -35.89 -47.46
N ASN A 146 -15.85 -35.60 -46.72
CA ASN A 146 -15.75 -34.46 -45.81
C ASN A 146 -14.71 -33.41 -46.24
N TYR A 147 -14.31 -33.41 -47.51
CA TYR A 147 -13.39 -32.42 -48.09
C TYR A 147 -14.06 -31.08 -48.47
N ASN A 148 -15.40 -31.01 -48.53
CA ASN A 148 -16.11 -29.75 -48.78
C ASN A 148 -16.34 -28.97 -47.46
N ASP A 149 -15.32 -28.24 -47.01
CA ASP A 149 -15.35 -27.45 -45.76
C ASP A 149 -16.34 -26.24 -45.78
N ASN A 150 -16.99 -25.97 -46.92
CA ASN A 150 -18.10 -25.02 -47.00
C ASN A 150 -19.36 -25.56 -46.30
N GLU A 151 -19.57 -26.88 -46.41
CA GLU A 151 -20.61 -27.60 -45.67
C GLU A 151 -20.16 -27.77 -44.22
N LYS A 152 -21.07 -27.56 -43.27
CA LYS A 152 -20.79 -27.65 -41.83
C LYS A 152 -21.20 -29.01 -41.30
N LYS A 153 -20.20 -29.83 -40.98
CA LYS A 153 -20.31 -31.24 -40.61
C LYS A 153 -19.82 -31.45 -39.18
N THR A 154 -20.63 -32.13 -38.39
CA THR A 154 -20.37 -32.56 -37.01
C THR A 154 -19.77 -33.98 -36.95
N THR A 155 -18.99 -34.35 -37.97
CA THR A 155 -18.30 -35.65 -38.10
C THR A 155 -16.85 -35.61 -37.62
N GLY A 156 -16.30 -36.74 -37.17
CA GLY A 156 -14.90 -36.94 -36.79
C GLY A 156 -13.96 -37.30 -37.95
N GLY A 157 -14.51 -37.78 -39.07
CA GLY A 157 -13.80 -37.92 -40.34
C GLY A 157 -13.52 -36.53 -40.97
N ARG A 158 -12.24 -36.23 -41.25
CA ARG A 158 -11.80 -34.97 -41.89
C ARG A 158 -10.83 -35.21 -43.05
N ASN A 159 -9.72 -35.90 -42.78
CA ASN A 159 -8.56 -35.92 -43.69
C ASN A 159 -8.57 -37.05 -44.75
N GLY A 160 -9.55 -37.97 -44.71
CA GLY A 160 -9.68 -39.07 -45.67
C GLY A 160 -8.68 -40.23 -45.54
N TYR A 161 -7.93 -40.29 -44.43
CA TYR A 161 -6.96 -41.35 -44.15
C TYR A 161 -7.55 -42.54 -43.37
N GLY A 162 -8.27 -42.29 -42.27
CA GLY A 162 -8.61 -43.25 -41.21
C GLY A 162 -8.70 -44.73 -41.61
N ALA A 163 -9.77 -45.12 -42.33
CA ALA A 163 -10.00 -46.53 -42.67
C ALA A 163 -8.94 -47.15 -43.59
N LYS A 164 -8.23 -46.35 -44.40
CA LYS A 164 -7.08 -46.83 -45.20
C LYS A 164 -5.86 -47.08 -44.32
N LEU A 165 -5.67 -46.32 -43.25
CA LEU A 165 -4.58 -46.60 -42.29
C LEU A 165 -4.83 -47.94 -41.60
N THR A 166 -6.07 -48.25 -41.22
CA THR A 166 -6.43 -49.58 -40.72
C THR A 166 -6.15 -50.68 -41.73
N ASN A 167 -6.51 -50.50 -43.01
CA ASN A 167 -6.24 -51.44 -44.08
C ASN A 167 -4.71 -51.65 -44.32
N ILE A 168 -3.94 -50.57 -44.35
CA ILE A 168 -2.48 -50.59 -44.50
C ILE A 168 -1.80 -51.30 -43.31
N PHE A 169 -2.25 -51.07 -42.08
CA PHE A 169 -1.74 -51.76 -40.88
C PHE A 169 -2.50 -53.05 -40.54
N SER A 170 -3.05 -53.74 -41.55
CA SER A 170 -3.67 -55.06 -41.41
C SER A 170 -3.06 -56.08 -42.37
N THR A 171 -3.01 -57.34 -41.93
CA THR A 171 -2.68 -58.50 -42.78
C THR A 171 -3.88 -58.91 -43.65
N GLU A 172 -5.09 -58.75 -43.11
CA GLU A 172 -6.38 -58.96 -43.76
C GLU A 172 -7.35 -57.84 -43.34
N PHE A 173 -8.04 -57.23 -44.30
CA PHE A 173 -9.06 -56.21 -44.07
C PHE A 173 -10.28 -56.48 -44.96
N VAL A 174 -11.45 -56.68 -44.36
CA VAL A 174 -12.69 -57.06 -45.03
C VAL A 174 -13.74 -55.97 -44.85
N ILE A 175 -14.22 -55.43 -45.96
CA ILE A 175 -15.40 -54.55 -46.00
C ILE A 175 -16.61 -55.37 -46.44
N GLU A 176 -17.66 -55.38 -45.62
CA GLU A 176 -18.99 -55.92 -45.92
C GLU A 176 -20.02 -54.80 -45.75
N THR A 177 -20.96 -54.62 -46.68
CA THR A 177 -22.04 -53.62 -46.55
C THR A 177 -23.29 -54.06 -47.30
N ALA A 178 -24.45 -53.56 -46.87
CA ALA A 178 -25.69 -53.66 -47.62
C ALA A 178 -26.24 -52.25 -47.91
N ASP A 179 -26.56 -52.03 -49.17
CA ASP A 179 -27.22 -50.84 -49.72
C ASP A 179 -28.59 -51.27 -50.23
N GLY A 180 -29.59 -51.17 -49.35
CA GLY A 180 -30.97 -51.50 -49.64
C GLY A 180 -31.59 -50.60 -50.71
N LYS A 181 -31.14 -49.34 -50.82
CA LYS A 181 -31.56 -48.41 -51.88
C LYS A 181 -31.18 -48.91 -53.27
N ARG A 182 -30.04 -49.61 -53.42
CA ARG A 182 -29.61 -50.28 -54.66
C ARG A 182 -29.87 -51.80 -54.66
N GLN A 183 -30.48 -52.33 -53.61
CA GLN A 183 -30.76 -53.76 -53.37
C GLN A 183 -29.51 -54.66 -53.50
N LYS A 184 -28.33 -54.15 -53.12
CA LYS A 184 -27.05 -54.86 -53.24
C LYS A 184 -26.33 -54.97 -51.91
N LYS A 185 -25.79 -56.16 -51.66
CA LYS A 185 -24.82 -56.47 -50.62
C LYS A 185 -23.46 -56.68 -51.26
N TYR A 186 -22.43 -56.08 -50.70
CA TYR A 186 -21.07 -56.04 -51.22
C TYR A 186 -20.10 -56.63 -50.19
N LYS A 187 -19.13 -57.41 -50.65
CA LYS A 187 -18.00 -57.88 -49.85
C LYS A 187 -16.70 -57.81 -50.64
N GLN A 188 -15.65 -57.25 -50.06
CA GLN A 188 -14.31 -57.26 -50.63
C GLN A 188 -13.26 -57.52 -49.54
N VAL A 189 -12.21 -58.24 -49.89
CA VAL A 189 -11.09 -58.57 -49.01
C VAL A 189 -9.82 -57.91 -49.53
N PHE A 190 -9.15 -57.14 -48.69
CA PHE A 190 -7.81 -56.62 -48.87
C PHE A 190 -6.84 -57.41 -48.01
N SER A 191 -5.58 -57.50 -48.45
CA SER A 191 -4.50 -58.18 -47.75
C SER A 191 -3.16 -57.54 -48.08
N ASP A 192 -2.10 -57.99 -47.40
CA ASP A 192 -0.71 -57.58 -47.69
C ASP A 192 -0.52 -56.05 -47.57
N ASN A 193 -0.93 -55.48 -46.43
CA ASN A 193 -0.87 -54.04 -46.13
C ASN A 193 -1.57 -53.15 -47.16
N MET A 194 -2.78 -53.54 -47.59
CA MET A 194 -3.55 -52.94 -48.69
C MET A 194 -2.91 -53.11 -50.09
N GLY A 195 -1.79 -53.82 -50.21
CA GLY A 195 -1.09 -54.09 -51.47
C GLY A 195 -1.79 -55.10 -52.38
N LYS A 196 -2.73 -55.89 -51.86
CA LYS A 196 -3.56 -56.85 -52.63
C LYS A 196 -5.04 -56.66 -52.29
N LYS A 197 -5.91 -56.85 -53.29
CA LYS A 197 -7.38 -56.85 -53.15
C LYS A 197 -8.01 -58.04 -53.89
N SER A 198 -9.13 -58.53 -53.40
CA SER A 198 -10.00 -59.46 -54.13
C SER A 198 -10.90 -58.70 -55.11
N GLU A 199 -11.43 -59.42 -56.10
CA GLU A 199 -12.65 -58.99 -56.78
C GLU A 199 -13.81 -58.86 -55.76
N PRO A 200 -14.76 -57.93 -55.97
CA PRO A 200 -15.89 -57.73 -55.07
C PRO A 200 -16.98 -58.77 -55.29
N VAL A 201 -17.38 -59.46 -54.22
CA VAL A 201 -18.55 -60.36 -54.21
C VAL A 201 -19.80 -59.52 -54.00
N ILE A 202 -20.67 -59.46 -55.01
CA ILE A 202 -21.92 -58.69 -54.97
C ILE A 202 -23.12 -59.62 -55.06
N THR A 203 -24.02 -59.54 -54.07
CA THR A 203 -25.28 -60.30 -54.01
C THR A 203 -26.48 -59.36 -53.83
N LYS A 204 -27.71 -59.87 -53.95
CA LYS A 204 -28.92 -59.07 -53.66
C LYS A 204 -29.15 -58.91 -52.15
N CYS A 205 -29.75 -57.80 -51.73
CA CYS A 205 -30.29 -57.58 -50.38
C CYS A 205 -31.73 -57.03 -50.43
N LYS A 206 -32.38 -56.87 -49.27
CA LYS A 206 -33.72 -56.28 -49.16
C LYS A 206 -33.64 -54.74 -49.15
N VAL A 207 -34.72 -54.07 -49.55
CA VAL A 207 -34.78 -52.58 -49.57
C VAL A 207 -34.53 -51.95 -48.20
N GLY A 208 -34.96 -52.59 -47.11
CA GLY A 208 -34.69 -52.16 -45.73
C GLY A 208 -33.41 -52.74 -45.11
N GLU A 209 -32.57 -53.45 -45.87
CA GLU A 209 -31.30 -53.99 -45.36
C GLU A 209 -30.17 -52.98 -45.63
N ASN A 210 -29.97 -52.07 -44.68
CA ASN A 210 -28.88 -51.09 -44.68
C ASN A 210 -27.96 -51.31 -43.47
N TRP A 211 -26.67 -51.52 -43.72
CA TRP A 211 -25.63 -51.63 -42.70
C TRP A 211 -24.22 -51.62 -43.31
N THR A 212 -23.21 -51.37 -42.48
CA THR A 212 -21.78 -51.50 -42.82
C THR A 212 -21.05 -52.29 -41.75
N LYS A 213 -20.10 -53.13 -42.16
CA LYS A 213 -19.26 -53.93 -41.27
C LYS A 213 -17.83 -53.97 -41.80
N VAL A 214 -16.88 -53.55 -40.97
CA VAL A 214 -15.45 -53.66 -41.21
C VAL A 214 -14.90 -54.76 -40.29
N THR A 215 -14.13 -55.70 -40.84
CA THR A 215 -13.40 -56.70 -40.06
C THR A 215 -11.93 -56.66 -40.44
N PHE A 216 -11.02 -56.64 -39.47
CA PHE A 216 -9.59 -56.52 -39.75
C PHE A 216 -8.74 -57.34 -38.78
N LYS A 217 -7.62 -57.85 -39.29
CA LYS A 217 -6.56 -58.49 -38.52
C LYS A 217 -5.34 -57.58 -38.55
N PRO A 218 -5.02 -56.88 -37.44
CA PRO A 218 -3.86 -56.00 -37.39
C PRO A 218 -2.57 -56.71 -37.78
N ASP A 219 -1.66 -55.97 -38.41
CA ASP A 219 -0.31 -56.43 -38.67
C ASP A 219 0.54 -56.25 -37.41
N LEU A 220 0.42 -57.23 -36.51
CA LEU A 220 1.04 -57.18 -35.18
C LEU A 220 2.57 -57.17 -35.23
N GLU A 221 3.19 -57.74 -36.28
CA GLU A 221 4.64 -57.67 -36.49
C GLU A 221 5.10 -56.21 -36.63
N LYS A 222 4.36 -55.39 -37.39
CA LYS A 222 4.63 -53.94 -37.50
C LYS A 222 4.42 -53.16 -36.19
N PHE A 223 3.64 -53.71 -35.26
CA PHE A 223 3.44 -53.18 -33.91
C PHE A 223 4.32 -53.85 -32.84
N LYS A 224 5.22 -54.78 -33.22
CA LYS A 224 6.09 -55.56 -32.32
C LYS A 224 5.30 -56.33 -31.24
N MET A 225 4.25 -57.00 -31.68
CA MET A 225 3.36 -57.83 -30.85
C MET A 225 3.11 -59.17 -31.56
N ASP A 226 2.87 -60.23 -30.78
CA ASP A 226 2.52 -61.56 -31.31
C ASP A 226 1.01 -61.83 -31.24
N TYR A 227 0.32 -61.18 -30.30
CA TYR A 227 -1.14 -61.28 -30.09
C TYR A 227 -1.73 -59.98 -29.53
N LEU A 228 -3.06 -59.86 -29.50
CA LEU A 228 -3.77 -58.74 -28.89
C LEU A 228 -3.70 -58.82 -27.35
N GLU A 229 -2.66 -58.21 -26.79
CA GLU A 229 -2.39 -58.15 -25.35
C GLU A 229 -3.53 -57.52 -24.52
N GLU A 230 -3.69 -57.99 -23.29
CA GLU A 230 -4.80 -57.63 -22.40
C GLU A 230 -4.96 -56.12 -22.20
N ASP A 231 -3.85 -55.39 -22.08
CA ASP A 231 -3.83 -53.94 -21.90
C ASP A 231 -4.39 -53.16 -23.11
N VAL A 232 -4.04 -53.57 -24.35
CA VAL A 232 -4.62 -52.92 -25.54
C VAL A 232 -6.08 -53.33 -25.73
N VAL A 233 -6.44 -54.58 -25.39
CA VAL A 233 -7.83 -55.03 -25.38
C VAL A 233 -8.66 -54.25 -24.35
N ALA A 234 -8.13 -53.96 -23.16
CA ALA A 234 -8.81 -53.16 -22.14
C ALA A 234 -9.05 -51.72 -22.60
N LEU A 235 -8.09 -51.10 -23.28
CA LEU A 235 -8.27 -49.78 -23.92
C LEU A 235 -9.29 -49.81 -25.06
N MET A 236 -9.29 -50.84 -25.91
CA MET A 236 -10.29 -51.00 -26.97
C MET A 236 -11.70 -51.16 -26.38
N LYS A 237 -11.88 -52.05 -25.38
CA LYS A 237 -13.15 -52.22 -24.64
C LYS A 237 -13.64 -50.88 -24.06
N LYS A 238 -12.76 -50.15 -23.36
CA LYS A 238 -13.04 -48.82 -22.80
C LYS A 238 -13.53 -47.85 -23.86
N ARG A 239 -12.90 -47.84 -25.04
CA ARG A 239 -13.27 -46.94 -26.14
C ARG A 239 -14.61 -47.31 -26.80
N VAL A 240 -15.10 -48.55 -26.67
CA VAL A 240 -16.49 -48.90 -27.03
C VAL A 240 -17.48 -48.36 -25.98
N VAL A 241 -17.13 -48.37 -24.69
CA VAL A 241 -17.92 -47.73 -23.63
C VAL A 241 -17.97 -46.20 -23.81
N ASP A 242 -16.89 -45.57 -24.28
CA ASP A 242 -16.89 -44.16 -24.67
C ASP A 242 -17.93 -43.86 -25.77
N MET A 243 -18.11 -44.76 -26.75
CA MET A 243 -19.13 -44.58 -27.79
C MET A 243 -20.55 -44.72 -27.25
N ALA A 244 -20.79 -45.61 -26.29
CA ALA A 244 -22.06 -45.64 -25.56
C ALA A 244 -22.30 -44.30 -24.83
N GLY A 245 -21.24 -43.71 -24.24
CA GLY A 245 -21.29 -42.39 -23.63
C GLY A 245 -21.62 -41.26 -24.61
N CYS A 246 -20.98 -41.24 -25.78
CA CYS A 246 -21.15 -40.20 -26.79
C CYS A 246 -22.51 -40.24 -27.48
N LEU A 247 -23.01 -41.45 -27.80
CA LEU A 247 -24.25 -41.68 -28.54
C LEU A 247 -25.49 -41.79 -27.63
N GLY A 248 -25.27 -42.12 -26.35
CA GLY A 248 -26.29 -42.30 -25.32
C GLY A 248 -27.37 -43.30 -25.72
N LYS A 249 -28.58 -43.10 -25.18
CA LYS A 249 -29.76 -43.94 -25.46
C LYS A 249 -30.24 -43.96 -26.93
N THR A 250 -29.57 -43.26 -27.85
CA THR A 250 -29.98 -43.18 -29.27
C THR A 250 -29.37 -44.26 -30.16
N VAL A 251 -28.36 -44.99 -29.66
CA VAL A 251 -27.72 -46.13 -30.32
C VAL A 251 -27.42 -47.21 -29.29
N LYS A 252 -27.93 -48.42 -29.53
CA LYS A 252 -27.61 -49.62 -28.76
C LYS A 252 -26.19 -50.08 -29.09
N VAL A 253 -25.27 -49.90 -28.14
CA VAL A 253 -23.89 -50.35 -28.29
C VAL A 253 -23.71 -51.75 -27.70
N GLU A 254 -23.16 -52.66 -28.49
CA GLU A 254 -22.83 -54.04 -28.10
C GLU A 254 -21.32 -54.30 -28.19
N LEU A 255 -20.77 -55.02 -27.22
CA LEU A 255 -19.36 -55.43 -27.12
C LEU A 255 -19.31 -56.95 -26.88
N ASN A 256 -18.69 -57.70 -27.80
CA ASN A 256 -18.68 -59.17 -27.81
C ASN A 256 -20.07 -59.81 -27.58
N GLY A 257 -21.11 -59.19 -28.15
CA GLY A 257 -22.51 -59.61 -28.03
C GLY A 257 -23.24 -59.17 -26.76
N GLN A 258 -22.56 -58.60 -25.77
CA GLN A 258 -23.18 -58.03 -24.57
C GLN A 258 -23.55 -56.56 -24.80
N VAL A 259 -24.72 -56.13 -24.29
CA VAL A 259 -25.20 -54.75 -24.44
C VAL A 259 -24.63 -53.87 -23.32
N ILE A 260 -23.94 -52.78 -23.68
CA ILE A 260 -23.43 -51.81 -22.70
C ILE A 260 -24.63 -51.02 -22.15
N ARG A 261 -24.92 -51.15 -20.85
CA ARG A 261 -26.13 -50.60 -20.22
C ARG A 261 -25.92 -49.17 -19.74
N MET A 262 -26.41 -48.20 -20.51
CA MET A 262 -26.22 -46.77 -20.26
C MET A 262 -27.44 -45.97 -20.75
N LYS A 263 -27.87 -44.92 -20.03
CA LYS A 263 -29.05 -44.12 -20.40
C LYS A 263 -28.71 -42.67 -20.80
N SER A 264 -27.59 -42.14 -20.30
CA SER A 264 -27.18 -40.74 -20.38
C SER A 264 -25.65 -40.57 -20.29
N PHE A 265 -25.12 -39.40 -20.66
CA PHE A 265 -23.71 -39.06 -20.46
C PHE A 265 -23.35 -38.92 -18.97
N ARG A 266 -24.34 -38.64 -18.11
CA ARG A 266 -24.19 -38.69 -16.64
C ARG A 266 -23.85 -40.10 -16.15
N ASP A 267 -24.54 -41.13 -16.65
CA ASP A 267 -24.23 -42.52 -16.28
C ASP A 267 -22.81 -42.92 -16.69
N TYR A 268 -22.34 -42.42 -17.83
CA TYR A 268 -20.96 -42.62 -18.30
C TYR A 268 -19.92 -41.95 -17.38
N ALA A 269 -20.16 -40.72 -16.95
CA ALA A 269 -19.29 -40.05 -15.97
C ALA A 269 -19.29 -40.79 -14.61
N ASP A 270 -20.43 -41.36 -14.23
CA ASP A 270 -20.60 -42.13 -12.99
C ASP A 270 -19.67 -43.35 -12.90
N LEU A 271 -19.27 -43.95 -14.03
CA LEU A 271 -18.31 -45.07 -14.09
C LEU A 271 -16.91 -44.67 -13.58
N TYR A 272 -16.52 -43.41 -13.72
CA TYR A 272 -15.27 -42.86 -13.21
C TYR A 272 -15.41 -42.44 -11.74
N LEU A 273 -16.51 -41.74 -11.40
CA LEU A 273 -16.71 -41.18 -10.07
C LEU A 273 -16.82 -42.28 -9.01
N LYS A 274 -17.61 -43.34 -9.27
CA LYS A 274 -17.77 -44.49 -8.35
C LYS A 274 -16.46 -45.21 -8.01
N SER A 275 -15.55 -45.29 -8.98
CA SER A 275 -14.23 -45.90 -8.81
C SER A 275 -13.38 -45.13 -7.80
N VAL A 276 -13.38 -43.79 -7.90
CA VAL A 276 -12.64 -42.90 -6.99
C VAL A 276 -13.34 -42.75 -5.63
N GLU A 277 -14.67 -42.75 -5.59
CA GLU A 277 -15.48 -42.65 -4.36
C GLU A 277 -15.16 -43.76 -3.33
N LYS A 278 -14.76 -44.96 -3.78
CA LYS A 278 -14.34 -46.05 -2.89
C LYS A 278 -13.17 -45.70 -1.96
N SER A 279 -12.43 -44.63 -2.26
CA SER A 279 -11.33 -44.11 -1.45
C SER A 279 -11.67 -42.85 -0.63
N ARG A 280 -12.92 -42.38 -0.66
CA ARG A 280 -13.35 -41.09 -0.10
C ARG A 280 -14.42 -41.24 1.00
N PRO A 281 -14.43 -40.37 2.03
CA PRO A 281 -15.46 -40.36 3.06
C PRO A 281 -16.76 -39.67 2.64
N VAL A 282 -16.74 -38.88 1.55
CA VAL A 282 -17.89 -38.11 1.04
C VAL A 282 -18.07 -38.41 -0.46
N PRO A 283 -19.30 -38.67 -0.94
CA PRO A 283 -19.59 -38.86 -2.36
C PRO A 283 -19.19 -37.65 -3.22
N LEU A 284 -18.80 -37.93 -4.47
CA LEU A 284 -18.47 -36.93 -5.46
C LEU A 284 -19.74 -36.31 -6.08
N PRO A 285 -19.82 -34.98 -6.23
CA PRO A 285 -20.98 -34.33 -6.84
C PRO A 285 -21.08 -34.68 -8.34
N ARG A 286 -22.31 -34.69 -8.86
CA ARG A 286 -22.67 -35.18 -10.20
C ARG A 286 -23.51 -34.15 -10.94
N ILE A 287 -22.94 -32.96 -11.11
CA ILE A 287 -23.67 -31.78 -11.57
C ILE A 287 -23.70 -31.83 -13.10
N HIS A 288 -24.85 -32.18 -13.66
CA HIS A 288 -25.03 -32.50 -15.07
C HIS A 288 -25.98 -31.51 -15.73
N ALA A 289 -25.62 -31.02 -16.92
CA ALA A 289 -26.46 -30.18 -17.75
C ALA A 289 -26.30 -30.54 -19.22
N LYS A 290 -27.41 -30.58 -19.95
CA LYS A 290 -27.41 -30.59 -21.41
C LYS A 290 -27.70 -29.16 -21.91
N VAL A 291 -26.74 -28.57 -22.61
CA VAL A 291 -26.75 -27.16 -23.03
C VAL A 291 -27.07 -27.10 -24.52
N GLY A 292 -28.37 -27.04 -24.83
CA GLY A 292 -28.88 -27.20 -26.19
C GLY A 292 -28.67 -28.62 -26.74
N GLU A 293 -28.70 -28.78 -28.06
CA GLU A 293 -28.57 -30.10 -28.69
C GLU A 293 -27.13 -30.61 -28.73
N ARG A 294 -26.17 -29.69 -28.87
CA ARG A 294 -24.77 -29.96 -29.25
C ARG A 294 -23.77 -30.08 -28.09
N TRP A 295 -24.18 -29.84 -26.84
CA TRP A 295 -23.29 -29.89 -25.68
C TRP A 295 -23.94 -30.61 -24.50
N GLU A 296 -23.20 -31.53 -23.88
CA GLU A 296 -23.62 -32.21 -22.65
C GLU A 296 -22.43 -32.27 -21.68
N ILE A 297 -22.60 -31.74 -20.47
CA ILE A 297 -21.53 -31.50 -19.51
C ILE A 297 -21.87 -32.20 -18.18
N CYS A 298 -20.88 -32.82 -17.56
CA CYS A 298 -20.93 -33.20 -16.14
C CYS A 298 -19.74 -32.60 -15.40
N VAL A 299 -19.96 -32.04 -14.22
CA VAL A 299 -18.94 -31.44 -13.36
C VAL A 299 -18.91 -32.17 -12.01
N SER A 300 -17.71 -32.52 -11.60
CA SER A 300 -17.39 -33.04 -10.27
C SER A 300 -16.13 -32.36 -9.73
N LEU A 301 -15.65 -32.80 -8.57
CA LEU A 301 -14.48 -32.24 -7.89
C LEU A 301 -13.25 -33.16 -7.96
N SER A 302 -12.07 -32.56 -7.86
CA SER A 302 -10.77 -33.24 -7.86
C SER A 302 -9.85 -32.70 -6.76
N ASP A 303 -8.89 -33.51 -6.32
CA ASP A 303 -7.99 -33.19 -5.20
C ASP A 303 -6.83 -32.28 -5.61
N GLY A 304 -7.16 -31.08 -6.11
CA GLY A 304 -6.17 -30.04 -6.44
C GLY A 304 -5.34 -30.31 -7.72
N GLN A 305 -5.70 -31.33 -8.50
CA GLN A 305 -5.26 -31.51 -9.89
C GLN A 305 -6.47 -31.54 -10.84
N PHE A 306 -6.47 -30.66 -11.84
CA PHE A 306 -7.52 -30.61 -12.87
C PHE A 306 -7.62 -31.95 -13.62
N GLN A 307 -8.83 -32.47 -13.78
CA GLN A 307 -9.11 -33.68 -14.58
C GLN A 307 -10.19 -33.41 -15.62
N GLN A 308 -10.10 -34.10 -16.77
CA GLN A 308 -11.05 -33.93 -17.86
C GLN A 308 -11.27 -35.23 -18.65
N VAL A 309 -12.49 -35.44 -19.13
CA VAL A 309 -12.83 -36.51 -20.08
C VAL A 309 -13.76 -35.92 -21.13
N SER A 310 -13.23 -35.58 -22.30
CA SER A 310 -13.98 -34.86 -23.33
C SER A 310 -14.01 -35.54 -24.70
N PHE A 311 -15.06 -35.23 -25.45
CA PHE A 311 -15.34 -35.73 -26.77
C PHE A 311 -15.77 -34.61 -27.71
N VAL A 312 -15.25 -34.66 -28.94
CA VAL A 312 -15.65 -33.79 -30.05
C VAL A 312 -16.04 -34.67 -31.22
N ASN A 313 -17.30 -34.63 -31.66
CA ASN A 313 -17.79 -35.46 -32.76
C ASN A 313 -17.44 -36.95 -32.54
N SER A 314 -17.68 -37.45 -31.33
CA SER A 314 -17.31 -38.79 -30.82
C SER A 314 -15.81 -39.13 -30.77
N ILE A 315 -14.89 -38.24 -31.18
CA ILE A 315 -13.44 -38.39 -31.01
C ILE A 315 -13.07 -38.11 -29.54
N ALA A 316 -12.27 -38.97 -28.91
CA ALA A 316 -11.76 -38.78 -27.56
C ALA A 316 -10.63 -37.72 -27.52
N THR A 317 -10.95 -36.49 -27.11
CA THR A 317 -9.96 -35.42 -26.92
C THR A 317 -9.28 -35.56 -25.55
N ILE A 318 -8.39 -36.56 -25.43
CA ILE A 318 -7.74 -36.93 -24.16
C ILE A 318 -6.84 -35.83 -23.57
N LYS A 319 -6.39 -34.87 -24.37
CA LYS A 319 -5.66 -33.66 -23.92
C LYS A 319 -6.56 -32.42 -23.76
N GLY A 320 -7.85 -32.54 -24.08
CA GLY A 320 -8.81 -31.45 -24.01
C GLY A 320 -8.64 -30.48 -25.17
N GLY A 321 -8.54 -29.19 -24.86
CA GLY A 321 -8.43 -28.11 -25.84
C GLY A 321 -9.47 -27.03 -25.65
N THR A 322 -9.73 -26.26 -26.72
CA THR A 322 -10.50 -25.00 -26.66
C THR A 322 -11.95 -25.15 -26.20
N HIS A 323 -12.57 -26.33 -26.38
CA HIS A 323 -13.92 -26.64 -25.87
C HIS A 323 -13.94 -26.86 -24.35
N VAL A 324 -12.95 -27.59 -23.81
CA VAL A 324 -12.77 -27.79 -22.36
C VAL A 324 -12.41 -26.46 -21.69
N ASP A 325 -11.60 -25.63 -22.34
CA ASP A 325 -11.29 -24.29 -21.84
C ASP A 325 -12.50 -23.35 -21.85
N TYR A 326 -13.35 -23.37 -22.89
CA TYR A 326 -14.59 -22.57 -22.92
C TYR A 326 -15.56 -22.94 -21.78
N VAL A 327 -15.71 -24.24 -21.47
CA VAL A 327 -16.53 -24.71 -20.35
C VAL A 327 -15.90 -24.35 -19.01
N THR A 328 -14.62 -24.68 -18.80
CA THR A 328 -13.95 -24.46 -17.50
C THR A 328 -13.77 -22.98 -17.16
N ASN A 329 -13.53 -22.10 -18.13
CA ASN A 329 -13.35 -20.67 -17.86
C ASN A 329 -14.64 -20.02 -17.30
N GLN A 330 -15.82 -20.41 -17.79
CA GLN A 330 -17.11 -19.92 -17.25
C GLN A 330 -17.29 -20.31 -15.78
N ILE A 331 -17.14 -21.61 -15.47
CA ILE A 331 -17.27 -22.17 -14.11
C ILE A 331 -16.26 -21.52 -13.16
N THR A 332 -14.99 -21.44 -13.58
CA THR A 332 -13.90 -20.96 -12.72
C THR A 332 -14.00 -19.49 -12.41
N ASN A 333 -14.46 -18.65 -13.35
CA ASN A 333 -14.69 -17.23 -13.10
C ASN A 333 -15.83 -17.00 -12.10
N PHE A 334 -16.96 -17.71 -12.24
CA PHE A 334 -18.10 -17.61 -11.32
C PHE A 334 -17.71 -17.98 -9.88
N VAL A 335 -17.07 -19.14 -9.69
CA VAL A 335 -16.62 -19.62 -8.38
C VAL A 335 -15.51 -18.73 -7.81
N MET A 336 -14.54 -18.28 -8.63
CA MET A 336 -13.49 -17.34 -8.20
C MET A 336 -14.08 -16.05 -7.63
N ASN A 337 -15.08 -15.47 -8.32
CA ASN A 337 -15.73 -14.24 -7.87
C ASN A 337 -16.49 -14.45 -6.55
N LYS A 338 -17.21 -15.59 -6.39
CA LYS A 338 -17.90 -15.93 -5.13
C LYS A 338 -16.92 -16.12 -3.97
N VAL A 339 -15.79 -16.79 -4.18
CA VAL A 339 -14.73 -16.97 -3.16
C VAL A 339 -14.11 -15.63 -2.77
N ASN A 340 -13.69 -14.81 -3.75
CA ASN A 340 -13.04 -13.53 -3.46
C ASN A 340 -14.02 -12.46 -2.90
N LYS A 341 -15.35 -12.56 -3.16
CA LYS A 341 -16.37 -11.76 -2.45
C LYS A 341 -16.53 -12.22 -1.00
N LYS A 342 -16.49 -13.53 -0.72
CA LYS A 342 -16.56 -14.12 0.64
C LYS A 342 -15.30 -13.89 1.48
N LYS A 343 -14.10 -13.86 0.88
CA LYS A 343 -12.83 -13.51 1.55
C LYS A 343 -11.88 -12.77 0.60
N LYS A 344 -11.82 -11.43 0.71
CA LYS A 344 -11.07 -10.54 -0.21
C LYS A 344 -9.56 -10.81 -0.25
N ASP A 345 -8.97 -11.23 0.86
CA ASP A 345 -7.54 -11.52 1.02
C ASP A 345 -7.13 -12.94 0.58
N ALA A 346 -8.08 -13.82 0.26
CA ALA A 346 -7.80 -15.17 -0.24
C ALA A 346 -7.08 -15.15 -1.61
N ASN A 347 -7.38 -14.14 -2.45
CA ASN A 347 -6.73 -13.88 -3.74
C ASN A 347 -6.62 -15.15 -4.61
N VAL A 348 -7.74 -15.89 -4.72
CA VAL A 348 -7.85 -17.10 -5.52
C VAL A 348 -7.96 -16.70 -6.99
N LYS A 349 -7.18 -17.35 -7.87
CA LYS A 349 -7.22 -17.12 -9.32
C LYS A 349 -7.97 -18.26 -10.03
N ALA A 350 -8.50 -18.00 -11.23
CA ALA A 350 -9.26 -18.99 -12.01
C ALA A 350 -8.51 -20.33 -12.19
N HIS A 351 -7.18 -20.32 -12.36
CA HIS A 351 -6.37 -21.54 -12.39
C HIS A 351 -6.42 -22.35 -11.08
N ASN A 352 -6.45 -21.70 -9.91
CA ASN A 352 -6.58 -22.39 -8.62
C ASN A 352 -7.95 -23.06 -8.49
N VAL A 353 -9.00 -22.44 -9.03
CA VAL A 353 -10.33 -23.07 -9.13
C VAL A 353 -10.31 -24.24 -10.11
N LYS A 354 -9.73 -24.06 -11.31
CA LYS A 354 -9.64 -25.11 -12.35
C LYS A 354 -9.01 -26.39 -11.83
N ASN A 355 -7.98 -26.26 -11.00
CA ASN A 355 -7.28 -27.40 -10.41
C ASN A 355 -8.13 -28.25 -9.44
N HIS A 356 -9.30 -27.77 -8.98
CA HIS A 356 -10.22 -28.54 -8.13
C HIS A 356 -11.45 -29.07 -8.89
N LEU A 357 -11.49 -28.94 -10.23
CA LEU A 357 -12.56 -29.43 -11.07
C LEU A 357 -12.19 -30.75 -11.78
N TRP A 358 -13.19 -31.61 -11.93
CA TRP A 358 -13.20 -32.73 -12.86
C TRP A 358 -14.36 -32.53 -13.84
N VAL A 359 -14.07 -32.32 -15.12
CA VAL A 359 -15.10 -31.94 -16.12
C VAL A 359 -15.20 -32.95 -17.25
N PHE A 360 -16.42 -33.43 -17.48
CA PHE A 360 -16.79 -34.29 -18.60
C PHE A 360 -17.51 -33.44 -19.64
N VAL A 361 -17.12 -33.52 -20.92
CA VAL A 361 -17.72 -32.70 -22.00
C VAL A 361 -17.96 -33.56 -23.24
N ASN A 362 -19.21 -33.75 -23.64
CA ASN A 362 -19.57 -34.25 -24.97
C ASN A 362 -19.99 -33.06 -25.85
N SER A 363 -19.43 -32.92 -27.05
CA SER A 363 -19.63 -31.74 -27.90
C SER A 363 -19.68 -32.05 -29.40
N LEU A 364 -20.55 -31.33 -30.12
CA LEU A 364 -20.68 -31.38 -31.58
C LEU A 364 -20.23 -30.05 -32.21
N ILE A 365 -19.03 -30.08 -32.78
CA ILE A 365 -18.29 -28.93 -33.31
C ILE A 365 -18.32 -28.96 -34.83
N ASP A 366 -18.63 -27.83 -35.46
CA ASP A 366 -18.51 -27.69 -36.92
C ASP A 366 -17.05 -27.80 -37.36
N ASN A 367 -16.77 -28.74 -38.26
CA ASN A 367 -15.49 -28.91 -38.97
C ASN A 367 -14.26 -28.81 -38.03
N PRO A 368 -14.14 -29.69 -37.03
CA PRO A 368 -13.18 -29.54 -35.95
C PRO A 368 -11.73 -29.64 -36.44
N ALA A 369 -10.86 -28.76 -35.93
CA ALA A 369 -9.42 -28.75 -36.17
C ALA A 369 -8.71 -29.19 -34.88
N PHE A 370 -7.63 -29.95 -35.04
CA PHE A 370 -6.89 -30.57 -33.93
C PHE A 370 -5.41 -30.19 -33.97
N ASP A 371 -4.66 -30.61 -32.96
CA ASP A 371 -3.19 -30.50 -32.91
C ASP A 371 -2.46 -31.37 -33.95
N SER A 372 -3.06 -32.51 -34.30
CA SER A 372 -2.39 -33.61 -34.99
C SER A 372 -3.39 -34.59 -35.63
N GLN A 373 -2.88 -35.59 -36.37
CA GLN A 373 -3.69 -36.66 -36.96
C GLN A 373 -4.24 -37.66 -35.93
N THR A 374 -3.71 -37.73 -34.70
CA THR A 374 -4.31 -38.56 -33.64
C THR A 374 -5.60 -37.93 -33.08
N LYS A 375 -5.75 -36.59 -33.22
CA LYS A 375 -6.93 -35.78 -32.85
C LYS A 375 -7.14 -35.63 -31.33
N GLU A 376 -6.06 -35.59 -30.56
CA GLU A 376 -6.10 -35.63 -29.08
C GLU A 376 -6.43 -34.27 -28.43
N THR A 377 -6.10 -33.16 -29.09
CA THR A 377 -6.37 -31.79 -28.59
C THR A 377 -7.14 -30.97 -29.62
N LEU A 378 -8.26 -30.34 -29.24
CA LEU A 378 -9.03 -29.44 -30.11
C LEU A 378 -8.37 -28.04 -30.20
N THR A 379 -8.21 -27.54 -31.43
CA THR A 379 -7.60 -26.23 -31.73
C THR A 379 -8.55 -25.25 -32.44
N THR A 380 -9.77 -25.66 -32.80
CA THR A 380 -10.82 -24.75 -33.34
C THR A 380 -11.07 -23.57 -32.40
N ARG A 381 -11.20 -22.35 -32.95
CA ARG A 381 -11.55 -21.14 -32.17
C ARG A 381 -13.03 -21.14 -31.81
N LEU A 382 -13.40 -20.59 -30.64
CA LEU A 382 -14.79 -20.57 -30.14
C LEU A 382 -15.79 -20.02 -31.17
N ALA A 383 -15.45 -18.92 -31.86
CA ALA A 383 -16.26 -18.32 -32.92
C ALA A 383 -16.49 -19.21 -34.16
N SER A 384 -15.85 -20.38 -34.23
CA SER A 384 -15.95 -21.36 -35.31
C SER A 384 -16.52 -22.71 -34.84
N PHE A 385 -17.08 -22.80 -33.63
CA PHE A 385 -17.69 -24.03 -33.11
C PHE A 385 -19.05 -24.39 -33.76
N GLY A 386 -19.71 -23.45 -34.45
CA GLY A 386 -21.07 -23.63 -34.98
C GLY A 386 -22.18 -23.56 -33.92
N SER A 387 -21.82 -23.43 -32.65
CA SER A 387 -22.75 -23.33 -31.51
C SER A 387 -22.08 -22.64 -30.32
N LYS A 388 -22.91 -22.11 -29.42
CA LYS A 388 -22.49 -21.66 -28.09
C LYS A 388 -22.76 -22.75 -27.03
N CYS A 389 -22.08 -22.62 -25.90
CA CYS A 389 -22.28 -23.41 -24.70
C CYS A 389 -22.26 -22.47 -23.49
N ASP A 390 -23.28 -21.63 -23.41
CA ASP A 390 -23.45 -20.66 -22.33
C ASP A 390 -24.07 -21.40 -21.14
N ILE A 391 -23.29 -21.58 -20.06
CA ILE A 391 -23.64 -22.53 -18.99
C ILE A 391 -24.79 -21.98 -18.13
N PRO A 392 -25.86 -22.76 -17.87
CA PRO A 392 -26.97 -22.32 -17.03
C PRO A 392 -26.52 -21.87 -15.64
N GLU A 393 -27.06 -20.74 -15.17
CA GLU A 393 -26.67 -20.17 -13.88
C GLU A 393 -27.04 -21.09 -12.69
N SER A 394 -28.08 -21.92 -12.84
CA SER A 394 -28.40 -23.01 -11.90
C SER A 394 -27.23 -23.99 -11.73
N MET A 395 -26.62 -24.42 -12.83
CA MET A 395 -25.45 -25.30 -12.81
C MET A 395 -24.24 -24.60 -12.15
N LEU A 396 -24.04 -23.31 -12.42
CA LEU A 396 -22.98 -22.52 -11.79
C LEU A 396 -23.19 -22.38 -10.26
N LYS A 397 -24.45 -22.17 -9.84
CA LYS A 397 -24.87 -22.14 -8.43
C LYS A 397 -24.68 -23.51 -7.75
N GLU A 398 -25.06 -24.61 -8.40
CA GLU A 398 -24.79 -25.98 -7.91
C GLU A 398 -23.29 -26.26 -7.75
N VAL A 399 -22.45 -25.93 -8.74
CA VAL A 399 -20.98 -26.12 -8.63
C VAL A 399 -20.43 -25.28 -7.48
N ALA A 400 -20.85 -24.02 -7.34
CA ALA A 400 -20.41 -23.16 -6.24
C ALA A 400 -20.84 -23.69 -4.86
N ASN A 401 -21.97 -24.40 -4.77
CA ASN A 401 -22.50 -24.97 -3.53
C ASN A 401 -22.00 -26.41 -3.25
N SER A 402 -21.22 -27.01 -4.14
CA SER A 402 -20.71 -28.39 -4.03
C SER A 402 -19.60 -28.62 -2.99
N GLY A 403 -19.34 -27.64 -2.10
CA GLY A 403 -18.20 -27.62 -1.18
C GLY A 403 -16.89 -27.09 -1.76
N ILE A 404 -16.84 -26.78 -3.07
CA ILE A 404 -15.63 -26.22 -3.71
C ILE A 404 -15.22 -24.85 -3.14
N VAL A 405 -16.19 -24.00 -2.77
CA VAL A 405 -15.93 -22.66 -2.22
C VAL A 405 -15.17 -22.76 -0.90
N ASP A 406 -15.61 -23.64 0.00
CA ASP A 406 -15.01 -23.78 1.33
C ASP A 406 -13.71 -24.61 1.28
N THR A 407 -13.59 -25.53 0.30
CA THR A 407 -12.31 -26.16 -0.06
C THR A 407 -11.28 -25.13 -0.52
N LEU A 408 -11.68 -24.17 -1.36
CA LEU A 408 -10.80 -23.10 -1.85
C LEU A 408 -10.44 -22.07 -0.76
N LEU A 409 -11.35 -21.78 0.17
CA LEU A 409 -11.05 -20.97 1.36
C LEU A 409 -10.05 -21.69 2.28
N SER A 410 -10.29 -22.96 2.61
CA SER A 410 -9.35 -23.77 3.40
C SER A 410 -7.97 -23.88 2.74
N TRP A 411 -7.92 -24.02 1.41
CA TRP A 411 -6.68 -23.97 0.64
C TRP A 411 -5.99 -22.60 0.70
N ALA A 412 -6.75 -21.50 0.63
CA ALA A 412 -6.21 -20.14 0.73
C ALA A 412 -5.64 -19.88 2.14
N ASP A 413 -6.34 -20.31 3.18
CA ASP A 413 -5.94 -20.16 4.59
C ASP A 413 -4.71 -21.01 4.91
N PHE A 414 -4.66 -22.25 4.40
CA PHE A 414 -3.49 -23.11 4.45
C PHE A 414 -2.29 -22.48 3.71
N LYS A 415 -2.53 -21.85 2.56
CA LYS A 415 -1.49 -21.16 1.78
C LYS A 415 -0.98 -19.90 2.50
N GLN A 416 -1.86 -19.02 2.97
CA GLN A 416 -1.51 -17.86 3.81
C GLN A 416 -0.68 -18.30 5.03
N SER A 417 -1.15 -19.35 5.72
CA SER A 417 -0.43 -19.96 6.84
C SER A 417 0.94 -20.51 6.43
N LYS A 418 1.06 -21.17 5.29
CA LYS A 418 2.31 -21.73 4.76
C LYS A 418 3.30 -20.63 4.32
N ASP A 419 2.81 -19.52 3.81
CA ASP A 419 3.62 -18.35 3.47
C ASP A 419 4.11 -17.65 4.75
N LEU A 420 3.23 -17.44 5.74
CA LEU A 420 3.62 -16.95 7.07
C LEU A 420 4.60 -17.89 7.79
N LYS A 421 4.51 -19.22 7.61
CA LYS A 421 5.49 -20.19 8.17
C LYS A 421 6.92 -19.99 7.66
N LYS A 422 7.15 -19.27 6.56
CA LYS A 422 8.50 -18.88 6.10
C LYS A 422 9.18 -17.88 7.04
N SER A 423 8.40 -17.19 7.88
CA SER A 423 8.89 -16.24 8.91
C SER A 423 9.10 -16.86 10.29
N ASP A 424 8.94 -18.18 10.43
CA ASP A 424 8.97 -18.83 11.74
C ASP A 424 10.37 -18.85 12.36
N GLY A 425 10.43 -18.51 13.65
CA GLY A 425 11.61 -18.71 14.45
C GLY A 425 11.82 -20.19 14.79
N THR A 426 13.05 -20.53 15.18
CA THR A 426 13.39 -21.88 15.65
C THR A 426 14.22 -21.81 16.93
N LYS A 427 13.97 -22.73 17.86
CA LYS A 427 14.75 -22.84 19.10
C LYS A 427 16.17 -23.32 18.80
N THR A 428 17.05 -22.36 18.61
CA THR A 428 18.49 -22.49 18.30
C THR A 428 19.29 -21.81 19.39
N GLN A 429 20.49 -22.28 19.73
CA GLN A 429 21.28 -21.69 20.83
C GLN A 429 21.98 -20.35 20.51
N ARG A 430 22.05 -19.94 19.25
CA ARG A 430 22.70 -18.68 18.83
C ARG A 430 21.99 -18.13 17.60
N LEU A 431 21.46 -16.90 17.67
CA LEU A 431 20.95 -16.21 16.50
C LEU A 431 22.09 -15.43 15.81
N ARG A 432 21.94 -15.13 14.51
CA ARG A 432 22.89 -14.32 13.72
C ARG A 432 22.12 -13.49 12.70
N GLY A 433 22.62 -12.30 12.39
CA GLY A 433 22.06 -11.41 11.35
C GLY A 433 21.06 -10.37 11.85
N ILE A 434 20.64 -10.39 13.11
CA ILE A 434 19.83 -9.32 13.73
C ILE A 434 20.79 -8.39 14.48
N VAL A 435 21.19 -7.29 13.84
CA VAL A 435 22.30 -6.43 14.30
C VAL A 435 22.03 -5.76 15.66
N LYS A 436 20.77 -5.40 15.96
CA LYS A 436 20.42 -4.71 17.21
C LYS A 436 20.19 -5.62 18.42
N LEU A 437 20.18 -6.95 18.23
CA LEU A 437 19.91 -7.92 19.30
C LEU A 437 21.13 -8.14 20.20
N GLU A 438 20.92 -7.98 21.50
CA GLU A 438 21.82 -8.47 22.55
C GLU A 438 21.22 -9.80 23.05
N ASP A 439 21.75 -10.93 22.58
CA ASP A 439 21.19 -12.26 22.83
C ASP A 439 21.70 -12.81 24.18
N ALA A 440 20.81 -13.32 25.05
CA ALA A 440 21.20 -13.90 26.33
C ALA A 440 22.03 -15.19 26.14
N ASN A 441 23.03 -15.44 26.99
CA ASN A 441 23.97 -16.55 26.75
C ASN A 441 23.30 -17.94 26.76
N ASP A 442 22.23 -18.14 27.54
CA ASP A 442 21.44 -19.38 27.58
C ASP A 442 20.20 -19.38 26.65
N ALA A 443 20.00 -18.33 25.84
CA ALA A 443 18.82 -18.21 24.98
C ALA A 443 18.73 -19.38 23.99
N GLY A 444 17.58 -20.05 23.97
CA GLY A 444 17.38 -21.29 23.18
C GLY A 444 18.13 -22.52 23.69
N GLY A 445 18.88 -22.41 24.78
CA GLY A 445 19.55 -23.52 25.47
C GLY A 445 18.61 -24.36 26.35
N ARG A 446 19.21 -25.01 27.35
CA ARG A 446 18.46 -25.79 28.36
C ARG A 446 17.71 -24.88 29.33
N ASN A 447 18.35 -23.80 29.76
CA ASN A 447 17.78 -22.80 30.68
C ASN A 447 16.93 -21.74 29.95
N SER A 448 16.53 -21.96 28.70
CA SER A 448 15.79 -20.97 27.91
C SER A 448 14.49 -20.52 28.57
N GLU A 449 13.85 -21.41 29.35
CA GLU A 449 12.64 -21.15 30.12
C GLU A 449 12.83 -20.15 31.28
N LYS A 450 14.07 -19.87 31.67
CA LYS A 450 14.44 -18.81 32.63
C LYS A 450 14.82 -17.50 31.95
N CYS A 451 15.01 -17.50 30.62
CA CYS A 451 15.56 -16.35 29.91
C CYS A 451 14.46 -15.33 29.59
N THR A 452 14.71 -14.05 29.87
CA THR A 452 13.83 -12.93 29.56
C THR A 452 14.37 -12.14 28.36
N LEU A 453 13.53 -11.93 27.34
CA LEU A 453 13.79 -10.95 26.29
C LEU A 453 13.17 -9.61 26.71
N ILE A 454 13.99 -8.57 26.82
CA ILE A 454 13.55 -7.21 27.08
C ILE A 454 13.35 -6.51 25.73
N LEU A 455 12.10 -6.19 25.39
CA LEU A 455 11.77 -5.31 24.27
C LEU A 455 11.77 -3.86 24.76
N THR A 456 12.60 -3.03 24.14
CA THR A 456 12.84 -1.64 24.56
C THR A 456 12.30 -0.65 23.54
N GLU A 457 11.78 0.48 24.01
CA GLU A 457 11.35 1.59 23.14
C GLU A 457 12.56 2.37 22.62
N GLY A 458 12.95 2.08 21.38
CA GLY A 458 14.13 2.66 20.74
C GLY A 458 15.46 2.26 21.39
N ASP A 459 16.56 2.80 20.83
CA ASP A 459 17.91 2.51 21.31
C ASP A 459 18.24 3.20 22.65
N SER A 460 17.46 4.21 23.05
CA SER A 460 17.63 4.93 24.32
C SER A 460 17.25 4.05 25.52
N ALA A 461 16.07 3.41 25.47
CA ALA A 461 15.67 2.44 26.48
C ALA A 461 16.59 1.19 26.49
N LYS A 462 17.12 0.78 25.31
CA LYS A 462 18.18 -0.25 25.25
C LYS A 462 19.41 0.12 26.08
N ALA A 463 19.87 1.37 26.05
CA ALA A 463 21.04 1.78 26.84
C ALA A 463 20.80 1.61 28.35
N LEU A 464 19.61 1.92 28.84
CA LEU A 464 19.22 1.71 30.24
C LEU A 464 19.14 0.20 30.59
N ALA A 465 18.52 -0.60 29.74
CA ALA A 465 18.46 -2.06 29.91
C ALA A 465 19.86 -2.71 29.92
N MET A 466 20.77 -2.22 29.07
CA MET A 466 22.16 -2.69 29.01
C MET A 466 22.99 -2.30 30.23
N ALA A 467 22.69 -1.17 30.88
CA ALA A 467 23.23 -0.87 32.20
C ALA A 467 22.68 -1.85 33.25
N GLY A 468 21.38 -2.19 33.18
CA GLY A 468 20.74 -3.21 34.02
C GLY A 468 21.37 -4.60 33.91
N LEU A 469 21.75 -5.03 32.69
CA LEU A 469 22.44 -6.32 32.46
C LEU A 469 23.79 -6.45 33.20
N SER A 470 24.40 -5.34 33.63
CA SER A 470 25.61 -5.39 34.46
C SER A 470 25.35 -5.80 35.91
N VAL A 471 24.08 -5.85 36.34
CA VAL A 471 23.64 -6.28 37.68
C VAL A 471 23.05 -7.70 37.62
N VAL A 472 22.06 -7.93 36.74
CA VAL A 472 21.36 -9.22 36.63
C VAL A 472 22.09 -10.28 35.77
N GLY A 473 23.18 -9.88 35.11
CA GLY A 473 23.96 -10.75 34.23
C GLY A 473 23.35 -10.94 32.83
N ARG A 474 24.18 -11.45 31.91
CA ARG A 474 23.83 -11.71 30.50
C ARG A 474 23.33 -13.13 30.24
N ASP A 475 23.34 -14.02 31.23
CA ASP A 475 23.01 -15.43 30.99
C ASP A 475 21.52 -15.64 30.77
N HIS A 476 20.67 -14.90 31.49
CA HIS A 476 19.21 -15.04 31.44
C HIS A 476 18.48 -13.78 30.93
N TYR A 477 19.19 -12.75 30.48
CA TYR A 477 18.58 -11.50 30.00
C TYR A 477 19.18 -11.05 28.67
N GLY A 478 18.32 -10.83 27.68
CA GLY A 478 18.65 -10.29 26.36
C GLY A 478 17.81 -9.05 26.04
N VAL A 479 18.27 -8.21 25.11
CA VAL A 479 17.64 -6.92 24.80
C VAL A 479 17.48 -6.72 23.29
N PHE A 480 16.30 -6.29 22.84
CA PHE A 480 16.06 -5.87 21.46
C PHE A 480 15.24 -4.55 21.42
N PRO A 481 15.73 -3.50 20.73
CA PRO A 481 15.04 -2.22 20.62
C PRO A 481 14.08 -2.20 19.42
N LEU A 482 12.85 -1.76 19.66
CA LEU A 482 11.86 -1.53 18.62
C LEU A 482 12.13 -0.20 17.91
N ARG A 483 11.95 -0.15 16.59
CA ARG A 483 12.09 1.10 15.79
C ARG A 483 10.98 2.15 16.04
N GLY A 484 9.92 1.80 16.77
CA GLY A 484 8.78 2.67 17.06
C GLY A 484 7.50 1.87 17.25
N LYS A 485 6.33 2.51 17.05
CA LYS A 485 5.01 1.86 17.14
C LYS A 485 4.91 0.64 16.20
N LEU A 486 4.63 -0.53 16.78
CA LEU A 486 4.52 -1.80 16.06
C LEU A 486 3.29 -1.82 15.12
N LEU A 487 3.37 -2.56 14.02
CA LEU A 487 2.24 -2.77 13.11
C LEU A 487 1.10 -3.54 13.82
N ASN A 488 -0.11 -2.98 13.84
CA ASN A 488 -1.31 -3.72 14.27
C ASN A 488 -1.62 -4.84 13.26
N VAL A 489 -1.40 -6.09 13.66
CA VAL A 489 -1.40 -7.25 12.76
C VAL A 489 -2.78 -7.81 12.43
N ARG A 490 -3.81 -7.58 13.26
CA ARG A 490 -5.14 -8.22 13.13
C ARG A 490 -5.82 -7.94 11.79
N GLU A 491 -5.60 -6.75 11.25
CA GLU A 491 -6.20 -6.26 10.00
C GLU A 491 -5.10 -5.82 9.00
N ALA A 492 -3.93 -6.48 9.07
CA ALA A 492 -2.83 -6.35 8.14
C ALA A 492 -2.77 -7.59 7.23
N SER A 493 -2.48 -7.38 5.95
CA SER A 493 -2.32 -8.51 5.02
C SER A 493 -1.10 -9.36 5.38
N SER A 494 -1.14 -10.66 5.05
CA SER A 494 -0.01 -11.57 5.28
C SER A 494 1.29 -11.06 4.64
N LYS A 495 1.19 -10.31 3.53
CA LYS A 495 2.34 -9.62 2.92
C LYS A 495 2.90 -8.53 3.83
N GLN A 496 2.09 -7.60 4.33
CA GLN A 496 2.55 -6.54 5.26
C GLN A 496 3.20 -7.12 6.52
N ILE A 497 2.74 -8.28 7.00
CA ILE A 497 3.33 -8.99 8.15
C ILE A 497 4.67 -9.68 7.80
N MET A 498 4.82 -10.19 6.57
CA MET A 498 6.11 -10.73 6.08
C MET A 498 7.14 -9.63 5.80
N ASP A 499 6.70 -8.51 5.22
CA ASP A 499 7.55 -7.38 4.84
C ASP A 499 7.97 -6.52 6.05
N ASN A 500 7.28 -6.63 7.20
CA ASN A 500 7.60 -5.88 8.42
C ASN A 500 8.78 -6.51 9.18
N GLU A 501 9.97 -5.93 9.03
CA GLU A 501 11.22 -6.46 9.59
C GLU A 501 11.20 -6.64 11.12
N GLU A 502 10.51 -5.78 11.87
CA GLU A 502 10.44 -5.83 13.34
C GLU A 502 9.67 -7.09 13.81
N ILE A 503 8.51 -7.37 13.21
CA ILE A 503 7.76 -8.62 13.45
C ILE A 503 8.59 -9.84 13.05
N GLN A 504 9.27 -9.78 11.89
CA GLN A 504 10.17 -10.84 11.44
C GLN A 504 11.29 -11.11 12.45
N ASN A 505 11.85 -10.06 13.05
CA ASN A 505 12.92 -10.17 14.04
C ASN A 505 12.38 -10.72 15.36
N ILE A 506 11.27 -10.20 15.90
CA ILE A 506 10.65 -10.72 17.15
C ILE A 506 10.31 -12.22 17.02
N LYS A 507 9.72 -12.66 15.89
CA LYS A 507 9.46 -14.09 15.64
C LYS A 507 10.72 -14.94 15.72
N LYS A 508 11.82 -14.50 15.10
CA LYS A 508 13.12 -15.20 15.09
C LYS A 508 13.79 -15.21 16.47
N ILE A 509 13.78 -14.09 17.18
CA ILE A 509 14.39 -13.94 18.52
C ILE A 509 13.69 -14.84 19.54
N LEU A 510 12.35 -14.91 19.52
CA LEU A 510 11.57 -15.73 20.45
C LEU A 510 11.44 -17.20 20.03
N GLY A 511 11.63 -17.54 18.75
CA GLY A 511 11.37 -18.89 18.25
C GLY A 511 9.88 -19.18 18.02
N LEU A 512 9.12 -18.16 17.62
CA LEU A 512 7.66 -18.24 17.41
C LEU A 512 7.32 -18.90 16.07
N GLN A 513 6.41 -19.86 16.11
CA GLN A 513 6.04 -20.73 14.98
C GLN A 513 4.54 -20.59 14.66
N GLN A 514 4.20 -20.36 13.39
CA GLN A 514 2.84 -20.01 12.97
C GLN A 514 1.86 -21.17 13.15
N ASN A 515 0.66 -20.88 13.66
CA ASN A 515 -0.40 -21.86 13.96
C ASN A 515 0.08 -22.98 14.90
N LYS A 516 0.92 -22.64 15.88
CA LYS A 516 1.33 -23.53 16.96
C LYS A 516 0.69 -23.06 18.26
N GLU A 517 -0.03 -23.96 18.90
CA GLU A 517 -0.50 -23.72 20.27
C GLU A 517 0.68 -23.85 21.25
N TYR A 518 0.86 -22.83 22.08
CA TYR A 518 1.88 -22.80 23.12
C TYR A 518 1.20 -22.95 24.48
N THR A 519 1.31 -24.13 25.06
CA THR A 519 0.95 -24.43 26.46
C THR A 519 2.15 -24.36 27.41
N SER A 520 3.36 -24.18 26.87
CA SER A 520 4.59 -24.03 27.64
C SER A 520 5.69 -23.33 26.83
N VAL A 521 6.44 -22.45 27.51
CA VAL A 521 7.58 -21.70 26.95
C VAL A 521 8.82 -22.57 26.68
N LYS A 522 8.83 -23.84 27.09
CA LYS A 522 9.95 -24.79 26.87
C LYS A 522 10.41 -24.92 25.42
N SER A 523 9.51 -24.65 24.46
CA SER A 523 9.83 -24.70 23.02
C SER A 523 10.26 -23.36 22.40
N LEU A 524 10.31 -22.28 23.19
CA LEU A 524 10.79 -20.95 22.79
C LEU A 524 12.29 -20.77 23.08
N ARG A 525 12.84 -19.69 22.51
CA ARG A 525 14.19 -19.16 22.80
C ARG A 525 14.28 -18.50 24.17
N TYR A 526 13.19 -17.87 24.62
CA TYR A 526 13.06 -17.14 25.87
C TYR A 526 11.79 -17.60 26.60
N GLY A 527 11.84 -17.67 27.93
CA GLY A 527 10.73 -18.00 28.80
C GLY A 527 9.80 -16.82 29.07
N HIS A 528 10.34 -15.60 29.01
CA HIS A 528 9.62 -14.38 29.34
C HIS A 528 9.88 -13.29 28.29
N LEU A 529 8.87 -12.44 28.08
CA LEU A 529 8.89 -11.26 27.24
C LEU A 529 8.56 -10.04 28.10
N MET A 530 9.60 -9.24 28.39
CA MET A 530 9.51 -8.05 29.22
C MET A 530 9.40 -6.81 28.33
N ILE A 531 8.33 -6.04 28.48
CA ILE A 531 8.14 -4.77 27.79
C ILE A 531 8.71 -3.66 28.66
N MET A 532 9.68 -2.93 28.10
CA MET A 532 10.36 -1.80 28.72
C MET A 532 10.19 -0.58 27.80
N ALA A 533 8.95 -0.07 27.80
CA ALA A 533 8.54 1.14 27.09
C ALA A 533 8.59 2.36 28.03
N ASP A 534 8.52 3.56 27.46
CA ASP A 534 8.44 4.77 28.25
C ASP A 534 7.12 4.81 29.05
N GLN A 535 7.15 5.40 30.25
CA GLN A 535 5.98 5.41 31.16
C GLN A 535 5.08 6.62 30.89
N ASP A 536 4.68 6.70 29.63
CA ASP A 536 3.79 7.70 29.06
C ASP A 536 2.66 7.02 28.26
N HIS A 537 1.81 7.83 27.63
CA HIS A 537 0.69 7.34 26.84
C HIS A 537 1.13 6.53 25.60
N ASP A 538 2.18 6.96 24.90
CA ASP A 538 2.63 6.31 23.66
C ASP A 538 3.34 4.98 23.94
N GLY A 539 4.11 4.89 25.02
CA GLY A 539 4.66 3.64 25.54
C GLY A 539 3.56 2.66 25.95
N SER A 540 2.48 3.11 26.60
CA SER A 540 1.29 2.29 26.87
C SER A 540 0.62 1.75 25.60
N HIS A 541 0.61 2.51 24.50
CA HIS A 541 0.14 1.98 23.20
C HIS A 541 1.08 0.91 22.63
N ILE A 542 2.40 1.03 22.81
CA ILE A 542 3.37 0.00 22.40
C ILE A 542 3.19 -1.29 23.21
N LYS A 543 2.96 -1.19 24.53
CA LYS A 543 2.58 -2.34 25.39
C LYS A 543 1.36 -3.06 24.79
N GLY A 544 0.30 -2.31 24.46
CA GLY A 544 -0.93 -2.85 23.89
C GLY A 544 -0.75 -3.47 22.50
N LEU A 545 0.03 -2.86 21.61
CA LEU A 545 0.34 -3.39 20.28
C LEU A 545 1.11 -4.71 20.34
N LEU A 546 2.04 -4.87 21.29
CA LEU A 546 2.77 -6.12 21.53
C LEU A 546 1.85 -7.22 22.06
N ILE A 547 1.00 -6.91 23.03
CA ILE A 547 -0.03 -7.82 23.57
C ILE A 547 -0.96 -8.29 22.43
N ASN A 548 -1.45 -7.35 21.61
CA ASN A 548 -2.29 -7.64 20.44
C ASN A 548 -1.56 -8.49 19.38
N PHE A 549 -0.27 -8.24 19.13
CA PHE A 549 0.53 -9.06 18.21
C PHE A 549 0.63 -10.53 18.66
N ILE A 550 0.91 -10.77 19.94
CA ILE A 550 0.93 -12.15 20.47
C ILE A 550 -0.47 -12.74 20.49
N HIS A 551 -1.49 -12.00 20.94
CA HIS A 551 -2.89 -12.47 20.95
C HIS A 551 -3.38 -12.88 19.55
N SER A 552 -3.02 -12.12 18.51
CA SER A 552 -3.55 -12.33 17.15
C SER A 552 -3.01 -13.59 16.45
N PHE A 553 -1.95 -14.22 16.96
CA PHE A 553 -1.34 -15.41 16.35
C PHE A 553 -1.12 -16.57 17.34
N TRP A 554 -0.96 -16.27 18.62
CA TRP A 554 -0.66 -17.22 19.70
C TRP A 554 -1.41 -16.84 20.99
N PRO A 555 -2.75 -16.77 21.00
CA PRO A 555 -3.51 -16.35 22.19
C PRO A 555 -3.25 -17.26 23.40
N SER A 556 -3.00 -18.56 23.19
CA SER A 556 -2.62 -19.48 24.27
C SER A 556 -1.34 -19.08 25.00
N LEU A 557 -0.42 -18.36 24.34
CA LEU A 557 0.86 -17.96 24.92
C LEU A 557 0.69 -16.84 25.96
N LEU A 558 -0.34 -15.99 25.83
CA LEU A 558 -0.70 -15.00 26.86
C LEU A 558 -1.31 -15.65 28.11
N LYS A 559 -1.84 -16.87 27.99
CA LYS A 559 -2.38 -17.69 29.07
C LYS A 559 -1.30 -18.45 29.85
N VAL A 560 -0.04 -18.41 29.40
CA VAL A 560 1.08 -19.04 30.13
C VAL A 560 1.57 -18.07 31.21
N PRO A 561 1.53 -18.45 32.51
CA PRO A 561 1.86 -17.55 33.62
C PRO A 561 3.23 -16.88 33.48
N SER A 562 3.26 -15.58 33.72
CA SER A 562 4.46 -14.73 33.65
C SER A 562 5.21 -14.76 32.30
N PHE A 563 4.60 -15.22 31.19
CA PHE A 563 5.21 -15.07 29.86
C PHE A 563 5.33 -13.60 29.47
N MET A 564 4.25 -12.82 29.58
CA MET A 564 4.25 -11.39 29.32
C MET A 564 4.50 -10.63 30.62
N VAL A 565 5.43 -9.67 30.58
CA VAL A 565 5.97 -8.95 31.74
C VAL A 565 6.12 -7.46 31.39
N GLU A 566 5.90 -6.57 32.34
CA GLU A 566 6.23 -5.14 32.23
C GLU A 566 7.43 -4.80 33.12
N PHE A 567 8.24 -3.83 32.68
CA PHE A 567 9.23 -3.13 33.51
C PHE A 567 8.76 -1.69 33.76
N THR A 568 8.30 -1.40 34.98
CA THR A 568 7.88 -0.05 35.38
C THR A 568 9.05 0.81 35.85
N THR A 569 8.98 2.13 35.66
CA THR A 569 9.93 3.10 36.23
C THR A 569 9.18 4.25 36.90
N PRO A 570 9.79 4.97 37.85
CA PRO A 570 9.18 6.15 38.44
C PRO A 570 9.05 7.26 37.39
N ILE A 571 7.88 7.87 37.30
CA ILE A 571 7.63 9.02 36.41
C ILE A 571 8.11 10.34 37.02
N ILE A 572 8.24 10.41 38.35
CA ILE A 572 8.69 11.60 39.08
C ILE A 572 9.64 11.19 40.21
N ARG A 573 10.72 11.94 40.41
CA ARG A 573 11.56 11.86 41.61
C ARG A 573 11.65 13.22 42.28
N ALA A 574 11.46 13.23 43.60
CA ALA A 574 11.61 14.42 44.43
C ALA A 574 12.88 14.29 45.28
N PHE A 575 13.71 15.33 45.24
CA PHE A 575 15.01 15.38 45.91
C PHE A 575 14.99 16.51 46.94
N HIS A 576 15.19 16.19 48.22
CA HIS A 576 15.31 17.18 49.29
C HIS A 576 16.79 17.53 49.53
N SER A 577 17.05 18.73 50.06
CA SER A 577 18.41 19.25 50.30
C SER A 577 19.26 18.43 51.27
N ASN A 578 18.63 17.62 52.14
CA ASN A 578 19.30 16.68 53.04
C ASN A 578 19.64 15.31 52.40
N GLY A 579 19.40 15.13 51.09
CA GLY A 579 19.70 13.89 50.36
C GLY A 579 18.53 12.90 50.26
N THR A 580 17.37 13.15 50.89
CA THR A 580 16.20 12.27 50.74
C THR A 580 15.69 12.27 49.29
N LYS A 581 15.58 11.08 48.70
CA LYS A 581 15.14 10.81 47.32
C LYS A 581 13.84 9.99 47.36
N LEU A 582 12.72 10.62 47.03
CA LEU A 582 11.42 9.95 46.84
C LEU A 582 11.19 9.68 45.34
N SER A 583 10.39 8.67 45.02
CA SER A 583 10.15 8.20 43.65
C SER A 583 8.72 7.72 43.51
N PHE A 584 7.96 8.40 42.64
CA PHE A 584 6.52 8.19 42.42
C PHE A 584 6.29 7.54 41.06
N TYR A 585 5.34 6.62 41.00
CA TYR A 585 5.02 5.82 39.81
C TYR A 585 3.69 6.23 39.16
N SER A 586 2.92 7.12 39.77
CA SER A 586 1.74 7.75 39.16
C SER A 586 1.62 9.23 39.55
N MET A 587 0.90 10.03 38.74
CA MET A 587 0.72 11.46 39.03
C MET A 587 -0.10 11.70 40.31
N PRO A 588 -1.23 11.01 40.57
CA PRO A 588 -2.00 11.21 41.81
C PRO A 588 -1.21 10.90 43.10
N GLU A 589 -0.29 9.93 43.06
CA GLU A 589 0.62 9.59 44.17
C GLU A 589 1.55 10.77 44.49
N TYR A 590 2.13 11.40 43.47
CA TYR A 590 2.96 12.60 43.61
C TYR A 590 2.13 13.83 44.05
N GLU A 591 0.93 14.01 43.51
CA GLU A 591 0.10 15.18 43.81
C GLU A 591 -0.42 15.17 45.24
N SER A 592 -0.93 14.02 45.70
CA SER A 592 -1.34 13.85 47.11
C SER A 592 -0.17 14.05 48.07
N TRP A 593 1.02 13.55 47.73
CA TRP A 593 2.24 13.82 48.50
C TRP A 593 2.61 15.32 48.52
N ARG A 594 2.56 15.99 47.35
CA ARG A 594 2.86 17.42 47.23
C ARG A 594 1.89 18.27 48.05
N GLU A 595 0.60 17.95 48.02
CA GLU A 595 -0.44 18.62 48.81
C GLU A 595 -0.21 18.44 50.31
N SER A 596 0.21 17.23 50.75
CA SER A 596 0.52 16.95 52.16
C SER A 596 1.68 17.79 52.74
N LEU A 597 2.52 18.39 51.90
CA LEU A 597 3.62 19.27 52.32
C LEU A 597 3.21 20.73 52.51
N GLY A 598 2.12 21.18 51.88
CA GLY A 598 1.72 22.60 51.84
C GLY A 598 2.88 23.53 51.49
N ASN A 599 3.09 24.57 52.32
CA ASN A 599 4.15 25.58 52.13
C ASN A 599 5.59 25.00 52.12
N ASN A 600 5.80 23.78 52.66
CA ASN A 600 7.13 23.15 52.72
C ASN A 600 7.58 22.53 51.38
N ALA A 601 6.72 22.50 50.35
CA ALA A 601 7.06 21.99 49.02
C ALA A 601 8.30 22.68 48.41
N ASN A 602 8.56 23.94 48.76
CA ASN A 602 9.72 24.72 48.28
C ASN A 602 11.10 24.12 48.65
N GLY A 603 11.17 23.22 49.63
CA GLY A 603 12.42 22.51 50.00
C GLY A 603 12.80 21.37 49.04
N TRP A 604 11.93 21.01 48.10
CA TRP A 604 12.09 19.83 47.23
C TRP A 604 12.34 20.21 45.77
N LYS A 605 13.46 19.73 45.22
CA LYS A 605 13.72 19.78 43.78
C LYS A 605 13.02 18.60 43.10
N ILE A 606 12.03 18.88 42.26
CA ILE A 606 11.29 17.87 41.50
C ILE A 606 11.97 17.64 40.15
N LYS A 607 12.08 16.39 39.70
CA LYS A 607 12.49 16.01 38.35
C LYS A 607 11.49 15.01 37.77
N TYR A 608 10.95 15.33 36.61
CA TYR A 608 10.07 14.48 35.82
C TYR A 608 10.91 13.55 34.93
N TYR A 609 10.48 12.28 34.81
CA TYR A 609 11.14 11.19 34.08
C TYR A 609 10.16 10.68 33.02
N LYS A 610 10.09 11.39 31.88
CA LYS A 610 9.07 11.21 30.85
C LYS A 610 9.35 9.98 29.97
N GLY A 611 10.63 9.71 29.74
CA GLY A 611 11.11 8.52 29.03
C GLY A 611 12.34 7.92 29.69
N LEU A 612 12.61 6.65 29.43
CA LEU A 612 13.65 5.83 30.07
C LEU A 612 15.06 6.42 29.87
N GLY A 613 15.30 7.13 28.76
CA GLY A 613 16.53 7.89 28.52
C GLY A 613 16.82 9.04 29.51
N THR A 614 15.84 9.42 30.34
CA THR A 614 15.99 10.43 31.41
C THR A 614 16.70 9.86 32.66
N SER A 615 16.77 8.53 32.76
CA SER A 615 17.42 7.81 33.85
C SER A 615 18.89 7.54 33.52
N THR A 616 19.76 7.84 34.47
CA THR A 616 21.20 7.58 34.34
C THR A 616 21.50 6.07 34.35
N PRO A 617 22.65 5.63 33.80
CA PRO A 617 23.08 4.23 33.90
C PRO A 617 23.17 3.71 35.34
N GLN A 618 23.43 4.58 36.32
CA GLN A 618 23.41 4.20 37.74
C GLN A 618 22.00 3.95 38.25
N GLU A 619 21.02 4.79 37.89
CA GLU A 619 19.60 4.54 38.19
C GLU A 619 19.09 3.28 37.48
N GLY A 620 19.58 2.97 36.28
CA GLY A 620 19.35 1.69 35.61
C GLY A 620 19.86 0.49 36.42
N ARG A 621 21.02 0.62 37.08
CA ARG A 621 21.52 -0.42 38.00
C ARG A 621 20.66 -0.53 39.27
N GLU A 622 20.22 0.60 39.85
CA GLU A 622 19.26 0.60 40.98
C GLU A 622 18.00 -0.21 40.63
N TYR A 623 17.35 0.09 39.50
CA TYR A 623 16.08 -0.56 39.12
C TYR A 623 16.23 -2.07 38.86
N PHE A 624 17.38 -2.51 38.34
CA PHE A 624 17.67 -3.92 38.08
C PHE A 624 18.22 -4.66 39.31
N GLN A 625 18.71 -3.95 40.33
CA GLN A 625 18.99 -4.52 41.64
C GLN A 625 17.69 -4.80 42.41
N ASP A 626 16.75 -3.84 42.40
CA ASP A 626 15.41 -3.97 42.99
C ASP A 626 14.37 -4.57 42.02
N LEU A 627 14.78 -5.51 41.15
CA LEU A 627 13.98 -5.93 39.98
C LEU A 627 12.54 -6.38 40.34
N ASP A 628 12.33 -7.05 41.47
CA ASP A 628 10.99 -7.50 41.92
C ASP A 628 10.00 -6.35 42.20
N LYS A 629 10.47 -5.11 42.38
CA LYS A 629 9.64 -3.90 42.52
C LYS A 629 9.20 -3.36 41.15
N HIS A 630 10.09 -3.45 40.17
CA HIS A 630 9.95 -2.91 38.82
C HIS A 630 9.29 -3.90 37.84
N LYS A 631 9.45 -5.21 38.08
CA LYS A 631 8.88 -6.30 37.31
C LYS A 631 7.42 -6.54 37.70
N LYS A 632 6.50 -6.35 36.75
CA LYS A 632 5.06 -6.65 36.89
C LYS A 632 4.68 -7.76 35.92
N ASP A 633 3.92 -8.76 36.37
CA ASP A 633 3.54 -9.90 35.53
C ASP A 633 2.10 -9.76 35.02
N PHE A 634 1.90 -9.95 33.72
CA PHE A 634 0.54 -10.02 33.17
C PHE A 634 -0.11 -11.37 33.50
N VAL A 635 -1.42 -11.32 33.79
CA VAL A 635 -2.24 -12.47 34.16
C VAL A 635 -3.47 -12.51 33.24
N TRP A 636 -3.83 -13.72 32.83
CA TRP A 636 -5.04 -14.02 32.06
C TRP A 636 -6.05 -14.70 32.98
N ASP A 637 -7.25 -14.13 33.12
CA ASP A 637 -8.30 -14.66 33.99
C ASP A 637 -9.37 -15.42 33.19
N ASP A 638 -9.92 -14.83 32.13
CA ASP A 638 -10.95 -15.44 31.27
C ASP A 638 -10.89 -14.93 29.82
N GLU A 639 -11.78 -15.38 28.93
CA GLU A 639 -11.77 -14.95 27.52
C GLU A 639 -12.21 -13.47 27.31
N GLN A 640 -12.70 -12.77 28.34
CA GLN A 640 -12.99 -11.34 28.26
C GLN A 640 -11.72 -10.51 28.14
N ASP A 641 -10.58 -11.00 28.64
CA ASP A 641 -9.26 -10.42 28.37
C ASP A 641 -8.99 -10.34 26.87
N GLY A 642 -9.24 -11.44 26.15
CA GLY A 642 -9.13 -11.50 24.69
C GLY A 642 -10.16 -10.62 23.97
N GLY A 643 -11.39 -10.55 24.51
CA GLY A 643 -12.44 -9.65 24.04
C GLY A 643 -12.06 -8.17 24.15
N ALA A 644 -11.45 -7.76 25.27
CA ALA A 644 -10.98 -6.40 25.50
C ALA A 644 -9.81 -6.03 24.57
N ILE A 645 -8.83 -6.93 24.41
CA ILE A 645 -7.73 -6.77 23.44
C ILE A 645 -8.29 -6.65 22.01
N GLU A 646 -9.31 -7.43 21.66
CA GLU A 646 -9.93 -7.31 20.34
C GLU A 646 -10.69 -6.00 20.13
N MET A 647 -11.47 -5.56 21.11
CA MET A 647 -12.17 -4.27 21.06
C MET A 647 -11.18 -3.12 20.86
N ALA A 648 -10.05 -3.12 21.59
CA ALA A 648 -9.02 -2.10 21.45
C ALA A 648 -8.35 -2.06 20.05
N PHE A 649 -8.14 -3.20 19.39
CA PHE A 649 -7.28 -3.28 18.19
C PHE A 649 -7.98 -3.74 16.88
N SER A 650 -9.20 -4.25 16.91
CA SER A 650 -9.95 -4.63 15.70
C SER A 650 -10.50 -3.40 14.98
N LYS A 651 -10.19 -3.20 13.70
CA LYS A 651 -10.76 -2.09 12.91
C LYS A 651 -12.29 -2.16 12.83
N LYS A 652 -12.86 -3.37 12.87
CA LYS A 652 -14.30 -3.62 12.82
C LYS A 652 -15.04 -3.11 14.07
N LYS A 653 -14.39 -3.13 15.24
CA LYS A 653 -14.94 -2.69 16.54
C LYS A 653 -14.75 -1.18 16.78
N ALA A 654 -15.08 -0.37 15.79
CA ALA A 654 -14.93 1.09 15.85
C ALA A 654 -15.96 1.72 16.80
N GLU A 655 -17.24 1.37 16.68
CA GLU A 655 -18.29 1.89 17.56
C GLU A 655 -18.15 1.36 19.00
N ASP A 656 -17.74 0.09 19.19
CA ASP A 656 -17.39 -0.48 20.51
C ASP A 656 -16.38 0.42 21.24
N ARG A 657 -15.30 0.86 20.54
CA ARG A 657 -14.32 1.80 21.10
C ARG A 657 -14.89 3.17 21.41
N LYS A 658 -15.83 3.68 20.60
CA LYS A 658 -16.49 4.96 20.88
C LYS A 658 -17.33 4.87 22.16
N ILE A 659 -18.03 3.75 22.38
CA ILE A 659 -18.80 3.51 23.62
C ILE A 659 -17.84 3.36 24.82
N TRP A 660 -16.81 2.54 24.68
CA TRP A 660 -15.75 2.34 25.69
C TRP A 660 -15.09 3.65 26.14
N ILE A 661 -14.75 4.55 25.20
CA ILE A 661 -14.14 5.86 25.52
C ILE A 661 -15.15 6.84 26.13
N ARG A 662 -16.45 6.79 25.76
CA ARG A 662 -17.50 7.59 26.41
C ARG A 662 -17.70 7.20 27.88
N ASN A 663 -17.59 5.91 28.17
CA ASN A 663 -17.83 5.34 29.51
C ASN A 663 -16.60 5.45 30.44
N PHE A 664 -15.62 6.30 30.14
CA PHE A 664 -14.46 6.54 31.00
C PHE A 664 -14.82 7.48 32.17
N GLU A 665 -14.60 7.01 33.40
CA GLU A 665 -14.75 7.82 34.61
C GLU A 665 -13.43 8.55 34.94
N PRO A 666 -13.43 9.90 35.12
CA PRO A 666 -12.26 10.65 35.56
C PRO A 666 -11.68 10.12 36.87
N GLY A 667 -10.35 10.00 36.94
CA GLY A 667 -9.64 9.33 38.05
C GLY A 667 -9.34 7.86 37.80
N THR A 668 -9.96 7.22 36.79
CA THR A 668 -9.61 5.85 36.38
C THR A 668 -8.14 5.76 35.98
N CYS A 669 -7.36 5.04 36.78
CA CYS A 669 -5.96 4.71 36.53
C CYS A 669 -5.64 3.33 37.09
N ARG A 670 -4.56 2.72 36.61
CA ARG A 670 -4.06 1.42 37.11
C ARG A 670 -3.35 1.61 38.45
N ASP A 671 -3.51 0.67 39.38
CA ASP A 671 -2.60 0.59 40.53
C ASP A 671 -1.18 0.20 40.04
N HIS A 672 -0.20 1.05 40.34
CA HIS A 672 1.20 0.83 39.97
C HIS A 672 1.98 0.07 41.06
N MET A 673 1.40 -0.11 42.26
CA MET A 673 1.99 -0.89 43.35
C MET A 673 1.70 -2.39 43.21
N ALA A 674 0.50 -2.78 42.75
CA ALA A 674 0.14 -4.15 42.38
C ALA A 674 1.25 -4.90 41.62
N LYS A 675 1.47 -6.18 41.95
CA LYS A 675 2.49 -7.04 41.29
C LYS A 675 1.99 -7.66 39.97
N TYR A 676 0.69 -7.81 39.84
CA TYR A 676 0.03 -8.48 38.72
C TYR A 676 -0.86 -7.51 37.93
N ILE A 677 -0.93 -7.70 36.62
CA ILE A 677 -1.73 -6.88 35.70
C ILE A 677 -2.67 -7.80 34.92
N ASN A 678 -3.98 -7.72 35.16
CA ASN A 678 -4.97 -8.37 34.30
C ASN A 678 -5.03 -7.63 32.93
N TYR A 679 -5.20 -8.36 31.82
CA TYR A 679 -5.15 -7.75 30.47
C TYR A 679 -6.32 -6.81 30.18
N ARG A 680 -7.55 -7.16 30.57
CA ARG A 680 -8.75 -6.29 30.48
C ARG A 680 -8.57 -5.02 31.32
N ASP A 681 -7.92 -5.11 32.49
CA ASP A 681 -7.60 -3.98 33.35
C ASP A 681 -6.53 -3.07 32.73
N PHE A 682 -5.48 -3.64 32.11
CA PHE A 682 -4.52 -2.86 31.31
C PHE A 682 -5.22 -2.11 30.17
N VAL A 683 -6.16 -2.75 29.45
CA VAL A 683 -6.95 -2.07 28.42
C VAL A 683 -7.76 -0.93 29.06
N ASN A 684 -8.58 -1.24 30.06
CA ASN A 684 -9.59 -0.33 30.61
C ASN A 684 -9.06 0.75 31.57
N LYS A 685 -7.81 0.64 32.07
CA LYS A 685 -7.23 1.57 33.06
C LYS A 685 -5.91 2.22 32.62
N GLU A 686 -5.34 1.80 31.50
CA GLU A 686 -4.07 2.33 30.97
C GLU A 686 -4.16 2.65 29.46
N LEU A 687 -4.55 1.68 28.62
CA LEU A 687 -4.68 1.91 27.17
C LEU A 687 -5.81 2.90 26.82
N ILE A 688 -6.84 3.01 27.65
CA ILE A 688 -7.87 4.06 27.52
C ILE A 688 -7.30 5.47 27.73
N LEU A 689 -6.25 5.62 28.56
CA LEU A 689 -5.59 6.90 28.78
C LEU A 689 -4.79 7.32 27.55
N TYR A 690 -4.13 6.37 26.86
CA TYR A 690 -3.59 6.64 25.52
C TYR A 690 -4.70 7.06 24.56
N SER A 691 -5.80 6.31 24.51
CA SER A 691 -6.90 6.54 23.56
C SER A 691 -7.52 7.94 23.73
N ARG A 692 -7.64 8.42 24.98
CA ARG A 692 -8.09 9.78 25.31
C ARG A 692 -7.04 10.85 24.94
N ALA A 693 -5.76 10.63 25.26
CA ALA A 693 -4.69 11.58 24.94
C ALA A 693 -4.46 11.72 23.43
N ASP A 694 -4.56 10.63 22.67
CA ASP A 694 -4.55 10.64 21.21
C ASP A 694 -5.70 11.50 20.67
N LEU A 695 -6.94 11.31 21.13
CA LEU A 695 -8.06 12.17 20.73
C LEU A 695 -7.83 13.65 21.08
N GLN A 696 -7.32 13.95 22.28
CA GLN A 696 -6.99 15.32 22.71
C GLN A 696 -5.87 15.96 21.88
N ARG A 697 -4.91 15.18 21.36
CA ARG A 697 -3.82 15.65 20.50
C ARG A 697 -4.24 15.74 19.03
N SER A 698 -5.15 14.87 18.59
CA SER A 698 -5.51 14.67 17.17
C SER A 698 -6.75 15.44 16.73
N ILE A 699 -7.69 15.75 17.63
CA ILE A 699 -8.94 16.50 17.38
C ILE A 699 -8.79 17.95 17.92
N PRO A 700 -9.27 19.00 17.22
CA PRO A 700 -9.17 20.38 17.69
C PRO A 700 -10.21 20.69 18.80
N SER A 701 -10.01 21.82 19.50
CA SER A 701 -11.12 22.46 20.22
C SER A 701 -12.07 23.14 19.23
N MET A 702 -13.39 23.11 19.51
CA MET A 702 -14.37 23.89 18.75
C MET A 702 -14.11 25.41 18.86
N VAL A 703 -13.61 25.87 20.01
CA VAL A 703 -13.54 27.30 20.35
C VAL A 703 -12.47 28.04 19.54
N ASP A 704 -11.25 27.49 19.42
CA ASP A 704 -10.15 28.09 18.66
C ASP A 704 -9.74 27.30 17.41
N GLY A 705 -10.32 26.13 17.16
CA GLY A 705 -9.91 25.26 16.05
C GLY A 705 -8.51 24.65 16.19
N LEU A 706 -7.84 24.86 17.32
CA LEU A 706 -6.45 24.42 17.52
C LEU A 706 -6.37 23.07 18.23
N LYS A 707 -5.38 22.30 17.82
CA LYS A 707 -4.86 21.14 18.57
C LYS A 707 -3.80 21.63 19.56
N PRO A 708 -3.52 20.90 20.67
CA PRO A 708 -2.55 21.34 21.68
C PRO A 708 -1.18 21.74 21.13
N GLY A 709 -0.64 21.02 20.14
CA GLY A 709 0.63 21.39 19.49
C GLY A 709 0.60 22.77 18.81
N GLN A 710 -0.49 23.09 18.08
CA GLN A 710 -0.67 24.40 17.45
C GLN A 710 -0.85 25.50 18.49
N ARG A 711 -1.55 25.19 19.60
CA ARG A 711 -1.77 26.12 20.71
C ARG A 711 -0.50 26.43 21.48
N LYS A 712 0.34 25.42 21.75
CA LYS A 712 1.70 25.55 22.32
C LYS A 712 2.59 26.47 21.47
N ILE A 713 2.56 26.31 20.13
CA ILE A 713 3.25 27.19 19.18
C ILE A 713 2.71 28.64 19.24
N LEU A 714 1.39 28.82 19.24
CA LEU A 714 0.77 30.15 19.25
C LEU A 714 1.06 30.89 20.58
N PHE A 715 0.91 30.21 21.72
CA PHE A 715 1.29 30.71 23.05
C PHE A 715 2.74 31.20 23.07
N CYS A 716 3.69 30.39 22.57
CA CYS A 716 5.08 30.79 22.50
C CYS A 716 5.34 31.93 21.49
N SER A 717 4.56 32.03 20.41
CA SER A 717 4.63 33.13 19.44
C SER A 717 4.23 34.46 20.10
N PHE A 718 3.15 34.46 20.89
CA PHE A 718 2.73 35.62 21.67
C PHE A 718 3.70 35.94 22.81
N LYS A 719 4.13 34.92 23.60
CA LYS A 719 5.08 35.12 24.72
C LYS A 719 6.40 35.72 24.24
N LYS A 720 6.91 35.27 23.08
CA LYS A 720 8.13 35.80 22.47
C LYS A 720 7.96 37.17 21.79
N LYS A 721 6.73 37.68 21.65
CA LYS A 721 6.39 38.87 20.84
C LYS A 721 6.99 38.74 19.43
N LEU A 722 6.65 37.66 18.71
CA LEU A 722 7.28 37.23 17.45
C LEU A 722 6.92 38.11 16.23
N PHE A 723 7.22 39.40 16.31
CA PHE A 723 7.00 40.41 15.26
C PHE A 723 8.22 40.64 14.35
N LYS A 724 9.24 39.78 14.47
CA LYS A 724 10.42 39.73 13.62
C LYS A 724 10.71 38.27 13.30
N GLU A 725 11.12 38.00 12.07
CA GLU A 725 11.39 36.64 11.62
C GLU A 725 12.48 35.92 12.42
N ILE A 726 12.24 34.63 12.66
CA ILE A 726 13.15 33.69 13.30
C ILE A 726 13.27 32.44 12.44
N LYS A 727 14.43 31.76 12.43
CA LYS A 727 14.50 30.44 11.79
C LYS A 727 13.56 29.46 12.50
N VAL A 728 12.79 28.68 11.74
CA VAL A 728 11.89 27.67 12.31
C VAL A 728 12.67 26.72 13.23
N GLY A 729 13.90 26.33 12.83
CA GLY A 729 14.84 25.56 13.65
C GLY A 729 15.16 26.14 15.03
N GLN A 730 15.25 27.47 15.16
CA GLN A 730 15.48 28.13 16.45
C GLN A 730 14.18 28.28 17.25
N PHE A 731 13.05 28.46 16.55
CA PHE A 731 11.75 28.61 17.21
C PHE A 731 11.26 27.30 17.82
N ILE A 732 11.52 26.15 17.19
CA ILE A 732 11.18 24.83 17.73
C ILE A 732 11.74 24.61 19.14
N GLY A 733 13.04 24.86 19.34
CA GLY A 733 13.67 24.72 20.66
C GLY A 733 13.08 25.67 21.70
N TYR A 734 12.82 26.92 21.32
CA TYR A 734 12.15 27.89 22.20
C TYR A 734 10.75 27.41 22.63
N VAL A 735 9.92 26.93 21.68
CA VAL A 735 8.59 26.38 22.00
C VAL A 735 8.73 25.16 22.90
N SER A 736 9.65 24.23 22.59
CA SER A 736 9.83 23.00 23.36
C SER A 736 10.13 23.28 24.83
N GLU A 737 11.00 24.25 25.10
CA GLU A 737 11.33 24.70 26.44
C GLU A 737 10.18 25.45 27.12
N HIS A 738 9.55 26.40 26.44
CA HIS A 738 8.65 27.38 27.05
C HIS A 738 7.19 26.91 27.16
N SER A 739 6.75 25.95 26.34
CA SER A 739 5.43 25.32 26.44
C SER A 739 5.47 23.90 27.02
N ALA A 740 6.59 23.50 27.63
CA ALA A 740 6.86 22.13 28.08
C ALA A 740 6.46 21.07 27.03
N TYR A 741 6.95 21.14 25.78
CA TYR A 741 6.58 20.15 24.77
C TYR A 741 7.33 18.82 25.02
N HIS A 742 6.60 17.71 25.20
CA HIS A 742 7.17 16.41 25.58
C HIS A 742 7.51 15.50 24.38
N HIS A 743 7.08 15.84 23.16
CA HIS A 743 7.23 14.99 21.99
C HIS A 743 8.40 15.45 21.10
N GLY A 744 8.81 14.59 20.16
CA GLY A 744 9.94 14.89 19.26
C GLY A 744 9.75 16.19 18.47
N GLU A 745 10.77 17.04 18.49
CA GLU A 745 10.85 18.36 17.83
C GLU A 745 10.40 18.36 16.35
N GLN A 746 10.60 17.26 15.63
CA GLN A 746 10.18 17.11 14.23
C GLN A 746 8.65 17.20 14.03
N SER A 747 7.86 16.77 15.02
CA SER A 747 6.40 16.95 15.02
C SER A 747 6.03 18.44 15.14
N LEU A 748 6.71 19.15 16.04
CA LEU A 748 6.53 20.58 16.24
C LEU A 748 6.98 21.39 15.03
N ALA A 749 8.11 21.01 14.40
CA ALA A 749 8.60 21.58 13.14
C ALA A 749 7.53 21.50 12.03
N SER A 750 6.97 20.30 11.84
CA SER A 750 5.91 20.04 10.85
C SER A 750 4.65 20.86 11.15
N THR A 751 4.32 21.02 12.44
CA THR A 751 3.16 21.82 12.87
C THR A 751 3.36 23.32 12.61
N ILE A 752 4.56 23.88 12.88
CA ILE A 752 4.90 25.27 12.56
C ILE A 752 4.80 25.51 11.05
N ILE A 753 5.33 24.59 10.24
CA ILE A 753 5.30 24.67 8.78
C ILE A 753 3.85 24.70 8.27
N ASN A 754 3.01 23.76 8.74
CA ASN A 754 1.61 23.69 8.33
C ASN A 754 0.78 24.91 8.79
N MET A 755 1.14 25.56 9.91
CA MET A 755 0.50 26.81 10.38
C MET A 755 0.91 28.05 9.57
N ALA A 756 1.97 27.96 8.76
CA ALA A 756 2.51 29.05 7.95
C ALA A 756 2.16 28.94 6.46
N GLN A 757 1.82 27.75 5.96
CA GLN A 757 1.48 27.50 4.54
C GLN A 757 0.29 28.34 4.04
N ASP A 758 0.43 28.83 2.80
CA ASP A 758 -0.42 29.81 2.13
C ASP A 758 -0.96 29.36 0.76
N PHE A 759 -0.50 28.20 0.24
CA PHE A 759 -0.93 27.70 -1.06
C PHE A 759 -2.39 27.22 -1.08
N VAL A 760 -3.04 27.28 -2.25
CA VAL A 760 -4.46 26.92 -2.45
C VAL A 760 -4.76 25.50 -1.93
N GLY A 761 -5.66 25.41 -0.95
CA GLY A 761 -6.03 24.18 -0.27
C GLY A 761 -5.27 23.90 1.05
N SER A 762 -4.47 24.84 1.54
CA SER A 762 -3.92 24.85 2.91
C SER A 762 -4.78 25.72 3.85
N ASN A 763 -4.23 26.77 4.46
CA ASN A 763 -4.96 27.69 5.35
C ASN A 763 -5.70 28.78 4.56
N ASN A 764 -6.87 29.22 5.03
CA ASN A 764 -7.49 30.46 4.54
C ASN A 764 -6.86 31.69 5.20
N ILE A 765 -6.46 31.57 6.48
CA ILE A 765 -5.64 32.55 7.19
C ILE A 765 -4.50 31.80 7.90
N ASN A 766 -3.30 31.88 7.33
CA ASN A 766 -2.08 31.41 7.97
C ASN A 766 -1.74 32.29 9.19
N LEU A 767 -1.65 31.67 10.38
CA LEU A 767 -1.37 32.40 11.63
C LEU A 767 0.09 32.83 11.75
N LEU A 768 0.96 32.20 10.95
CA LEU A 768 2.39 32.47 10.83
C LEU A 768 2.72 32.80 9.37
N LYS A 769 3.76 33.60 9.11
CA LYS A 769 4.21 33.88 7.73
C LYS A 769 5.18 32.82 7.21
N PRO A 770 5.06 32.40 5.93
CA PRO A 770 5.97 31.45 5.29
C PRO A 770 7.20 32.18 4.69
N ASN A 771 8.14 32.63 5.52
CA ASN A 771 9.34 33.32 5.03
C ASN A 771 10.36 32.29 4.49
N GLY A 772 10.11 31.78 3.28
CA GLY A 772 10.94 30.81 2.57
C GLY A 772 10.11 29.75 1.83
N GLN A 773 10.73 28.62 1.48
CA GLN A 773 10.02 27.51 0.83
C GLN A 773 9.29 26.64 1.88
N PHE A 774 8.04 26.98 2.18
CA PHE A 774 7.15 26.24 3.10
C PHE A 774 6.38 25.09 2.46
N GLY A 775 6.68 24.78 1.19
CA GLY A 775 6.03 23.76 0.38
C GLY A 775 4.96 24.37 -0.53
N THR A 776 4.64 23.66 -1.61
CA THR A 776 3.78 24.16 -2.69
C THR A 776 2.59 23.25 -2.93
N ARG A 777 1.67 23.71 -3.78
CA ARG A 777 0.51 22.93 -4.21
C ARG A 777 0.87 21.66 -4.99
N ASN A 778 2.10 21.57 -5.54
CA ASN A 778 2.52 20.43 -6.34
C ASN A 778 2.55 19.11 -5.55
N LEU A 779 2.93 19.15 -4.27
CA LEU A 779 3.05 17.99 -3.38
C LEU A 779 2.27 18.14 -2.06
N GLY A 780 1.37 19.13 -1.98
CA GLY A 780 0.57 19.40 -0.78
C GLY A 780 1.45 19.80 0.41
N GLY A 781 2.41 20.69 0.18
CA GLY A 781 3.32 21.20 1.21
C GLY A 781 4.51 20.30 1.55
N LYS A 782 4.54 19.03 1.10
CA LYS A 782 5.61 18.06 1.43
C LYS A 782 6.99 18.38 0.81
N ASP A 783 7.02 19.33 -0.11
CA ASP A 783 8.20 19.91 -0.76
C ASP A 783 8.77 21.13 -0.01
N HIS A 784 8.33 21.35 1.24
CA HIS A 784 8.93 22.33 2.13
C HIS A 784 10.44 22.09 2.33
N ALA A 785 11.20 23.17 2.50
CA ALA A 785 12.59 23.08 2.89
C ALA A 785 12.73 22.68 4.36
N SER A 786 13.91 22.19 4.74
CA SER A 786 14.21 21.85 6.14
C SER A 786 14.14 23.09 7.05
N ALA A 787 13.60 22.93 8.27
CA ALA A 787 13.43 23.97 9.28
C ALA A 787 14.70 24.82 9.59
N ARG A 788 15.89 24.31 9.25
CA ARG A 788 17.17 25.03 9.38
C ARG A 788 17.38 26.16 8.35
N TYR A 789 16.59 26.20 7.28
CA TYR A 789 16.70 27.15 6.18
C TYR A 789 15.55 28.17 6.13
N ILE A 790 14.36 27.79 6.59
CA ILE A 790 13.14 28.61 6.51
C ILE A 790 12.92 29.43 7.77
N TYR A 791 12.29 30.58 7.60
CA TYR A 791 12.03 31.57 8.64
C TYR A 791 10.53 31.76 8.83
N THR A 792 10.12 32.25 10.00
CA THR A 792 8.71 32.54 10.28
C THR A 792 8.56 33.69 11.28
N GLU A 793 7.44 34.38 11.21
CA GLU A 793 6.99 35.38 12.19
C GLU A 793 5.47 35.28 12.35
N LEU A 794 4.93 35.94 13.39
CA LEU A 794 3.49 36.03 13.59
C LEU A 794 2.84 36.80 12.42
N SER A 795 1.78 36.25 11.82
CA SER A 795 1.00 36.98 10.83
C SER A 795 0.28 38.17 11.50
N THR A 796 0.23 39.33 10.86
CA THR A 796 -0.30 40.56 11.48
C THR A 796 -1.78 40.47 11.84
N ILE A 797 -2.54 39.68 11.08
CA ILE A 797 -3.97 39.42 11.34
C ILE A 797 -4.19 38.50 12.56
N THR A 798 -3.18 37.76 13.02
CA THR A 798 -3.30 36.83 14.14
C THR A 798 -3.67 37.54 15.45
N ARG A 799 -3.26 38.79 15.67
CA ARG A 799 -3.71 39.59 16.83
C ARG A 799 -5.07 40.27 16.64
N CYS A 800 -5.55 40.44 15.40
CA CYS A 800 -6.95 40.80 15.14
C CYS A 800 -7.90 39.61 15.38
N ILE A 801 -7.40 38.37 15.22
CA ILE A 801 -8.15 37.15 15.55
C ILE A 801 -8.07 36.84 17.05
N PHE A 802 -6.91 37.00 17.68
CA PHE A 802 -6.66 36.69 19.10
C PHE A 802 -6.23 37.96 19.87
N HIS A 803 -7.22 38.76 20.27
CA HIS A 803 -7.01 40.09 20.87
C HIS A 803 -6.30 40.01 22.24
N GLU A 804 -5.29 40.86 22.50
CA GLU A 804 -4.44 40.72 23.69
C GLU A 804 -5.15 40.92 25.04
N ASP A 805 -6.17 41.80 25.11
CA ASP A 805 -7.04 41.94 26.28
C ASP A 805 -7.65 40.61 26.77
N ASP A 806 -7.93 39.68 25.85
CA ASP A 806 -8.52 38.38 26.19
C ASP A 806 -7.49 37.45 26.84
N ASP A 807 -6.19 37.64 26.61
CA ASP A 807 -5.12 36.76 27.13
C ASP A 807 -5.10 36.69 28.67
N LYS A 808 -5.69 37.66 29.39
CA LYS A 808 -5.79 37.65 30.86
C LYS A 808 -7.04 36.97 31.41
N LEU A 809 -7.94 36.54 30.53
CA LEU A 809 -9.21 35.89 30.86
C LEU A 809 -9.15 34.37 30.72
N LEU A 810 -8.14 33.86 30.01
CA LEU A 810 -7.97 32.46 29.68
C LEU A 810 -7.52 31.65 30.88
N GLU A 811 -7.97 30.40 30.95
CA GLU A 811 -7.46 29.39 31.86
C GLU A 811 -6.13 28.85 31.32
N TYR A 812 -5.02 29.18 31.96
CA TYR A 812 -3.70 28.66 31.60
C TYR A 812 -3.40 27.34 32.30
N LEU A 813 -2.96 26.35 31.52
CA LEU A 813 -2.57 25.05 32.04
C LEU A 813 -1.22 25.14 32.78
N ASN A 814 -0.95 24.13 33.61
CA ASN A 814 0.30 24.02 34.37
C ASN A 814 0.90 22.63 34.15
N GLU A 815 2.12 22.57 33.61
CA GLU A 815 2.82 21.34 33.21
C GLU A 815 4.30 21.47 33.63
N ASP A 816 4.88 20.43 34.26
CA ASP A 816 6.16 20.49 34.98
C ASP A 816 6.29 21.61 36.05
N GLY A 817 5.18 22.19 36.53
CA GLY A 817 5.21 23.38 37.40
C GLY A 817 5.40 24.70 36.64
N ARG A 818 5.45 24.67 35.30
CA ARG A 818 5.48 25.85 34.43
C ARG A 818 4.06 26.19 33.98
N CYS A 819 3.75 27.49 33.96
CA CYS A 819 2.56 27.97 33.25
C CYS A 819 2.81 27.91 31.74
N ILE A 820 1.97 27.15 31.04
CA ILE A 820 2.08 26.81 29.61
C ILE A 820 0.94 27.45 28.82
N GLU A 821 0.47 26.85 27.72
CA GLU A 821 -0.65 27.36 26.92
C GLU A 821 -2.01 27.28 27.64
N PRO A 822 -3.03 28.05 27.20
CA PRO A 822 -4.37 27.95 27.76
C PRO A 822 -5.12 26.70 27.31
N THR A 823 -6.17 26.31 28.05
CA THR A 823 -7.09 25.21 27.68
C THR A 823 -7.63 25.39 26.26
N TRP A 824 -7.99 26.64 25.92
CA TRP A 824 -8.24 27.15 24.57
C TRP A 824 -8.06 28.67 24.53
N TYR A 825 -7.78 29.20 23.34
CA TYR A 825 -7.96 30.62 23.06
C TYR A 825 -9.44 30.92 22.72
N ILE A 826 -9.83 32.19 22.78
CA ILE A 826 -11.18 32.64 22.46
C ILE A 826 -11.13 33.70 21.34
N PRO A 827 -11.08 33.28 20.06
CA PRO A 827 -10.87 34.21 18.94
C PRO A 827 -12.07 35.15 18.69
N VAL A 828 -11.90 36.18 17.86
CA VAL A 828 -12.97 37.11 17.45
C VAL A 828 -14.00 36.42 16.53
N ILE A 829 -13.59 35.41 15.77
CA ILE A 829 -14.44 34.53 14.94
C ILE A 829 -13.97 33.06 15.08
N PRO A 830 -14.85 32.04 14.90
CA PRO A 830 -14.47 30.64 15.10
C PRO A 830 -13.47 30.16 14.04
N LEU A 831 -12.19 30.14 14.39
CA LEU A 831 -11.09 29.78 13.47
C LEU A 831 -11.21 28.34 12.93
N VAL A 832 -11.90 27.45 13.66
CA VAL A 832 -12.21 26.08 13.21
C VAL A 832 -13.02 26.04 11.91
N LEU A 833 -13.85 27.06 11.64
CA LEU A 833 -14.54 27.22 10.36
C LEU A 833 -13.62 27.89 9.32
N VAL A 834 -12.81 28.88 9.72
CA VAL A 834 -11.90 29.60 8.81
C VAL A 834 -10.89 28.66 8.14
N ASN A 835 -10.12 27.90 8.93
CA ASN A 835 -9.03 27.05 8.44
C ASN A 835 -9.41 25.56 8.36
N GLY A 836 -10.64 25.21 8.73
CA GLY A 836 -11.05 23.82 8.86
C GLY A 836 -10.26 23.07 9.93
N SER A 837 -10.34 21.74 9.88
CA SER A 837 -9.44 20.83 10.58
C SER A 837 -9.55 19.41 10.02
N GLU A 838 -8.47 18.64 10.12
CA GLU A 838 -8.44 17.22 9.80
C GLU A 838 -7.69 16.47 10.90
N GLY A 839 -8.28 15.40 11.45
CA GLY A 839 -7.71 14.64 12.55
C GLY A 839 -8.25 13.22 12.63
N ILE A 840 -7.38 12.25 12.87
CA ILE A 840 -7.74 10.85 13.11
C ILE A 840 -7.13 10.47 14.45
N GLY A 841 -7.97 10.03 15.38
CA GLY A 841 -7.56 9.48 16.67
C GLY A 841 -8.23 8.14 16.96
N THR A 842 -8.04 7.63 18.16
CA THR A 842 -8.48 6.28 18.52
C THR A 842 -10.01 6.19 18.59
N GLY A 843 -10.61 5.56 17.58
CA GLY A 843 -12.05 5.33 17.47
C GLY A 843 -12.84 6.45 16.79
N TRP A 844 -12.26 7.63 16.56
CA TRP A 844 -12.96 8.78 16.00
C TRP A 844 -12.08 9.57 15.01
N SER A 845 -12.71 10.09 13.97
CA SER A 845 -12.13 11.05 13.02
C SER A 845 -12.84 12.39 13.09
N SER A 846 -12.22 13.43 12.54
CA SER A 846 -12.79 14.77 12.36
C SER A 846 -12.28 15.34 11.04
N TYR A 847 -13.20 15.78 10.20
CA TYR A 847 -12.93 16.60 9.02
C TYR A 847 -13.92 17.77 9.01
N ILE A 848 -13.39 18.98 9.06
CA ILE A 848 -14.13 20.24 8.92
C ILE A 848 -13.47 20.97 7.75
N PRO A 849 -14.19 21.30 6.67
CA PRO A 849 -13.62 22.03 5.56
C PRO A 849 -13.42 23.51 5.90
N ASN A 850 -12.62 24.21 5.11
CA ASN A 850 -12.42 25.65 5.25
C ASN A 850 -13.68 26.41 4.77
N TYR A 851 -13.95 27.56 5.38
CA TYR A 851 -15.02 28.50 5.02
C TYR A 851 -14.47 29.93 4.88
N ASN A 852 -15.21 30.78 4.18
CA ASN A 852 -14.85 32.17 3.93
C ASN A 852 -14.92 33.00 5.24
N PRO A 853 -13.83 33.67 5.67
CA PRO A 853 -13.85 34.56 6.83
C PRO A 853 -14.96 35.62 6.80
N ARG A 854 -15.28 36.16 5.61
CA ARG A 854 -16.27 37.24 5.46
C ARG A 854 -17.71 36.74 5.66
N ASP A 855 -18.02 35.51 5.24
CA ASP A 855 -19.35 34.91 5.47
C ASP A 855 -19.55 34.55 6.95
N ILE A 856 -18.49 34.10 7.63
CA ILE A 856 -18.47 33.91 9.08
C ILE A 856 -18.69 35.25 9.81
N ILE A 857 -17.95 36.31 9.43
CA ILE A 857 -18.13 37.67 9.98
C ILE A 857 -19.57 38.15 9.77
N ALA A 858 -20.14 37.97 8.58
CA ALA A 858 -21.52 38.34 8.27
C ALA A 858 -22.54 37.58 9.15
N ASN A 859 -22.34 36.28 9.39
CA ASN A 859 -23.20 35.51 10.32
C ASN A 859 -23.04 35.94 11.78
N VAL A 860 -21.83 36.29 12.24
CA VAL A 860 -21.63 36.87 13.59
C VAL A 860 -22.33 38.23 13.70
N ARG A 861 -22.25 39.10 12.67
CA ARG A 861 -22.99 40.38 12.65
C ARG A 861 -24.51 40.15 12.73
N ARG A 862 -25.06 39.16 12.03
CA ARG A 862 -26.49 38.76 12.11
C ARG A 862 -26.88 38.29 13.52
N LEU A 863 -26.09 37.43 14.17
CA LEU A 863 -26.36 37.01 15.54
C LEU A 863 -26.23 38.19 16.55
N LEU A 864 -25.37 39.17 16.27
CA LEU A 864 -25.28 40.39 17.08
C LEU A 864 -26.52 41.29 16.94
N SER A 865 -27.13 41.40 15.75
CA SER A 865 -28.39 42.14 15.54
C SER A 865 -29.66 41.36 15.92
N GLY A 866 -29.59 40.03 15.99
CA GLY A 866 -30.73 39.15 16.26
C GLY A 866 -31.40 38.61 14.99
N GLU A 867 -30.71 38.68 13.85
CA GLU A 867 -31.10 38.09 12.58
C GLU A 867 -30.75 36.60 12.49
N THR A 868 -31.49 35.85 11.68
CA THR A 868 -31.17 34.47 11.32
C THR A 868 -29.89 34.39 10.49
N MET A 869 -29.04 33.40 10.77
CA MET A 869 -27.87 33.10 9.94
C MET A 869 -28.25 32.68 8.50
N VAL A 870 -27.33 32.93 7.57
CA VAL A 870 -27.40 32.41 6.19
C VAL A 870 -26.52 31.16 6.12
N PRO A 871 -26.97 30.04 5.53
CA PRO A 871 -26.15 28.84 5.37
C PRO A 871 -24.84 29.12 4.62
N MET A 872 -23.74 28.58 5.13
CA MET A 872 -22.41 28.73 4.56
C MET A 872 -22.04 27.49 3.72
N ASP A 873 -21.29 27.71 2.65
CA ASP A 873 -20.70 26.66 1.81
C ASP A 873 -19.16 26.68 1.93
N PRO A 874 -18.48 25.52 1.81
CA PRO A 874 -17.02 25.47 1.91
C PRO A 874 -16.32 26.36 0.89
N TRP A 875 -15.27 27.05 1.32
CA TRP A 875 -14.53 28.00 0.52
C TRP A 875 -13.05 27.98 0.88
N TYR A 876 -12.19 28.01 -0.14
CA TYR A 876 -10.74 27.90 0.00
C TYR A 876 -10.05 29.08 -0.70
N LYS A 877 -9.13 29.73 0.02
CA LYS A 877 -8.41 30.90 -0.50
C LYS A 877 -7.69 30.57 -1.82
N GLY A 878 -7.92 31.43 -2.82
CA GLY A 878 -7.29 31.34 -4.15
C GLY A 878 -7.79 30.23 -5.08
N PHE A 879 -8.77 29.41 -4.66
CA PHE A 879 -9.35 28.35 -5.50
C PHE A 879 -10.22 28.91 -6.62
N LYS A 880 -10.11 28.35 -7.83
CA LYS A 880 -10.76 28.87 -9.05
C LYS A 880 -11.81 27.91 -9.66
N GLY A 881 -12.11 26.80 -8.99
CA GLY A 881 -13.09 25.79 -9.42
C GLY A 881 -14.47 25.98 -8.79
N THR A 882 -15.35 24.97 -8.86
CA THR A 882 -16.67 25.00 -8.22
C THR A 882 -16.77 24.06 -7.02
N ILE A 883 -17.56 24.47 -6.03
CA ILE A 883 -17.95 23.66 -4.87
C ILE A 883 -19.49 23.68 -4.85
N GLU A 884 -20.09 22.51 -4.96
CA GLU A 884 -21.53 22.33 -5.12
C GLU A 884 -22.05 21.36 -4.05
N ARG A 885 -23.24 21.61 -3.49
CA ARG A 885 -23.86 20.69 -2.52
C ARG A 885 -24.19 19.36 -3.20
N SER A 886 -23.81 18.26 -2.57
CA SER A 886 -24.15 16.92 -3.04
C SER A 886 -25.65 16.65 -2.86
N PRO A 887 -26.28 15.81 -3.70
CA PRO A 887 -27.61 15.27 -3.41
C PRO A 887 -27.63 14.30 -2.21
N LYS A 888 -26.46 13.90 -1.66
CA LYS A 888 -26.35 13.22 -0.36
C LYS A 888 -26.17 14.22 0.77
N GLU A 889 -26.89 14.05 1.87
CA GLU A 889 -26.80 14.92 3.06
C GLU A 889 -25.34 15.07 3.57
N GLY A 890 -24.95 16.31 3.86
CA GLY A 890 -23.61 16.67 4.35
C GLY A 890 -22.46 16.51 3.34
N GLY A 891 -22.72 16.07 2.11
CA GLY A 891 -21.71 15.93 1.06
C GLY A 891 -21.53 17.20 0.21
N TYR A 892 -20.34 17.36 -0.36
CA TYR A 892 -20.03 18.38 -1.36
C TYR A 892 -19.29 17.75 -2.55
N ILE A 893 -19.54 18.27 -3.75
CA ILE A 893 -18.82 17.94 -4.98
C ILE A 893 -17.85 19.10 -5.25
N VAL A 894 -16.55 18.79 -5.35
CA VAL A 894 -15.49 19.78 -5.59
C VAL A 894 -14.91 19.55 -6.99
N ASN A 895 -15.27 20.43 -7.93
CA ASN A 895 -14.84 20.33 -9.32
C ASN A 895 -13.62 21.21 -9.58
N GLY A 896 -12.68 20.71 -10.38
CA GLY A 896 -11.63 21.52 -10.97
C GLY A 896 -12.17 22.43 -12.08
N SER A 897 -11.32 22.81 -13.04
CA SER A 897 -11.75 23.54 -14.24
C SER A 897 -10.98 23.07 -15.45
N VAL A 898 -11.70 22.97 -16.58
CA VAL A 898 -11.16 22.53 -17.86
C VAL A 898 -11.72 23.38 -18.99
N GLU A 899 -10.85 23.90 -19.83
CA GLU A 899 -11.18 24.56 -21.10
C GLU A 899 -11.06 23.55 -22.24
N GLU A 900 -12.03 23.50 -23.14
CA GLU A 900 -11.85 22.83 -24.43
C GLU A 900 -11.07 23.76 -25.38
N ILE A 901 -9.89 23.35 -25.83
CA ILE A 901 -9.13 24.09 -26.87
C ILE A 901 -9.65 23.71 -28.26
N ASN A 902 -9.99 22.43 -28.44
CA ASN A 902 -10.61 21.82 -29.61
C ASN A 902 -11.02 20.37 -29.29
N GLU A 903 -11.71 19.71 -30.22
CA GLU A 903 -12.27 18.34 -30.15
C GLU A 903 -11.31 17.23 -29.64
N HIS A 904 -9.99 17.48 -29.59
CA HIS A 904 -9.00 16.50 -29.13
C HIS A 904 -8.11 17.00 -27.99
N ASN A 905 -8.06 18.31 -27.69
CA ASN A 905 -7.12 18.89 -26.73
C ASN A 905 -7.86 19.77 -25.71
N PHE A 906 -7.68 19.43 -24.43
CA PHE A 906 -8.31 20.08 -23.29
C PHE A 906 -7.23 20.71 -22.40
N ARG A 907 -7.51 21.85 -21.75
CA ARG A 907 -6.62 22.49 -20.77
C ARG A 907 -7.26 22.45 -19.40
N ILE A 908 -6.69 21.65 -18.50
CA ILE A 908 -7.05 21.70 -17.08
C ILE A 908 -6.39 22.96 -16.50
N THR A 909 -7.22 23.89 -16.02
CA THR A 909 -6.83 25.19 -15.44
C THR A 909 -6.99 25.23 -13.92
N GLU A 910 -7.69 24.24 -13.34
CA GLU A 910 -7.80 24.07 -11.90
C GLU A 910 -7.99 22.59 -11.53
N LEU A 911 -7.40 22.15 -10.41
CA LEU A 911 -7.59 20.81 -9.83
C LEU A 911 -8.47 20.89 -8.57
N PRO A 912 -9.31 19.88 -8.28
CA PRO A 912 -10.05 19.80 -7.01
C PRO A 912 -9.16 20.03 -5.77
N ILE A 913 -9.74 20.61 -4.73
CA ILE A 913 -9.05 20.83 -3.45
C ILE A 913 -8.44 19.51 -2.94
N ARG A 914 -7.20 19.62 -2.42
CA ARG A 914 -6.37 18.50 -1.95
C ARG A 914 -6.00 17.43 -3.00
N LYS A 915 -6.30 17.65 -4.29
CA LYS A 915 -5.71 16.87 -5.39
C LYS A 915 -4.46 17.58 -5.93
N TRP A 916 -3.29 17.16 -5.45
CA TRP A 916 -2.00 17.79 -5.74
C TRP A 916 -1.53 17.56 -7.18
N THR A 917 -0.79 18.52 -7.74
CA THR A 917 -0.40 18.51 -9.17
C THR A 917 0.45 17.29 -9.53
N GLN A 918 1.39 16.88 -8.67
CA GLN A 918 2.25 15.72 -8.92
C GLN A 918 1.51 14.38 -8.80
N ASP A 919 0.52 14.29 -7.91
CA ASP A 919 -0.36 13.11 -7.78
C ASP A 919 -1.36 13.02 -8.94
N TYR A 920 -1.73 14.15 -9.55
CA TYR A 920 -2.53 14.19 -10.78
C TYR A 920 -1.67 13.88 -12.02
N LYS A 921 -0.42 14.33 -12.05
CA LYS A 921 0.56 13.99 -13.10
C LYS A 921 0.80 12.48 -13.19
N GLN A 922 1.06 11.81 -12.06
CA GLN A 922 1.22 10.35 -12.02
C GLN A 922 -0.03 9.59 -12.47
N PHE A 923 -1.22 10.13 -12.17
CA PHE A 923 -2.48 9.60 -12.67
C PHE A 923 -2.57 9.70 -14.21
N LEU A 924 -2.27 10.87 -14.80
CA LEU A 924 -2.21 11.04 -16.26
C LEU A 924 -1.17 10.12 -16.92
N GLU A 925 0.03 9.99 -16.33
CA GLU A 925 1.09 9.07 -16.79
C GLU A 925 0.57 7.62 -16.82
N SER A 926 -0.09 7.15 -15.74
CA SER A 926 -0.63 5.78 -15.65
C SER A 926 -1.72 5.43 -16.68
N ILE A 927 -2.39 6.45 -17.25
CA ILE A 927 -3.42 6.32 -18.30
C ILE A 927 -2.78 6.42 -19.70
N THR A 928 -1.70 7.18 -19.84
CA THR A 928 -1.00 7.44 -21.11
C THR A 928 -0.07 6.29 -21.50
N ASP A 929 0.73 5.78 -20.55
CA ASP A 929 1.66 4.66 -20.80
C ASP A 929 0.94 3.31 -20.92
N GLY A 930 -0.29 3.24 -20.42
CA GLY A 930 -1.08 2.01 -20.33
C GLY A 930 -0.60 1.08 -19.23
N SER A 931 -1.33 1.05 -18.10
CA SER A 931 -1.17 -0.03 -17.11
C SER A 931 -1.27 -1.41 -17.81
N PRO A 932 -0.49 -2.44 -17.41
CA PRO A 932 -0.30 -3.69 -18.18
C PRO A 932 -1.54 -4.58 -18.37
N ASN A 933 -2.72 -4.15 -17.92
CA ASN A 933 -4.02 -4.79 -18.12
C ASN A 933 -4.96 -4.00 -19.07
N VAL A 934 -4.57 -2.81 -19.53
CA VAL A 934 -5.36 -1.94 -20.43
C VAL A 934 -4.73 -1.95 -21.83
N LYS A 935 -5.51 -2.24 -22.87
CA LYS A 935 -4.98 -2.45 -24.24
C LYS A 935 -4.94 -1.20 -25.12
N ASP A 936 -5.74 -0.19 -24.81
CA ASP A 936 -5.80 1.08 -25.53
C ASP A 936 -5.70 2.24 -24.51
N PRO A 937 -4.60 3.03 -24.53
CA PRO A 937 -4.48 4.23 -23.71
C PRO A 937 -5.51 5.30 -24.10
N LEU A 938 -6.20 5.85 -23.10
CA LEU A 938 -7.23 6.89 -23.32
C LEU A 938 -6.63 8.28 -23.59
N ILE A 939 -5.38 8.49 -23.19
CA ILE A 939 -4.64 9.75 -23.37
C ILE A 939 -3.50 9.51 -24.38
N ASP A 940 -3.32 10.47 -25.29
CA ASP A 940 -2.39 10.38 -26.42
C ASP A 940 -1.07 11.17 -26.19
N ASP A 941 -1.15 12.26 -25.43
CA ASP A 941 -0.06 13.17 -25.03
C ASP A 941 -0.59 14.07 -23.89
N PHE A 942 0.27 14.53 -22.98
CA PHE A 942 -0.09 15.59 -22.03
C PHE A 942 1.12 16.47 -21.69
N ARG A 943 0.86 17.74 -21.33
CA ARG A 943 1.88 18.76 -21.06
C ARG A 943 1.51 19.59 -19.85
N GLN A 944 2.40 19.60 -18.86
CA GLN A 944 2.29 20.48 -17.70
C GLN A 944 3.00 21.81 -18.00
N ASN A 945 2.22 22.89 -18.06
CA ASN A 945 2.68 24.26 -18.31
C ASN A 945 2.49 25.18 -17.08
N GLY A 946 1.96 24.65 -15.97
CA GLY A 946 1.72 25.37 -14.71
C GLY A 946 2.99 25.56 -13.87
N ASP A 947 2.89 26.38 -12.84
CA ASP A 947 3.96 26.69 -11.88
C ASP A 947 3.65 26.12 -10.47
N ASP A 948 4.15 26.76 -9.42
CA ASP A 948 3.96 26.40 -8.01
C ASP A 948 2.61 26.85 -7.43
N ALA A 949 1.97 27.84 -8.05
CA ALA A 949 0.68 28.39 -7.64
C ALA A 949 -0.47 28.02 -8.61
N THR A 950 -0.19 27.90 -9.91
CA THR A 950 -1.20 27.81 -10.96
C THR A 950 -1.21 26.45 -11.67
N VAL A 951 -2.41 25.89 -11.84
CA VAL A 951 -2.63 24.68 -12.62
C VAL A 951 -2.75 25.06 -14.10
N ASN A 952 -1.95 24.42 -14.96
CA ASN A 952 -2.12 24.46 -16.41
C ASN A 952 -1.58 23.14 -16.97
N ILE A 953 -2.49 22.24 -17.35
CA ILE A 953 -2.15 20.94 -17.94
C ILE A 953 -2.95 20.76 -19.23
N GLU A 954 -2.29 20.73 -20.38
CA GLU A 954 -2.91 20.44 -21.67
C GLU A 954 -2.87 18.92 -21.92
N VAL A 955 -4.04 18.30 -22.13
CA VAL A 955 -4.22 16.85 -22.30
C VAL A 955 -4.84 16.58 -23.67
N ARG A 956 -4.27 15.65 -24.43
CA ARG A 956 -4.86 15.15 -25.68
C ARG A 956 -5.53 13.80 -25.46
N MET A 957 -6.82 13.70 -25.76
CA MET A 957 -7.60 12.48 -25.51
C MET A 957 -7.92 11.70 -26.79
N LYS A 958 -7.99 10.38 -26.64
CA LYS A 958 -8.77 9.46 -27.48
C LYS A 958 -10.10 9.16 -26.77
N LEU A 959 -11.09 8.71 -27.53
CA LEU A 959 -12.48 8.76 -27.07
C LEU A 959 -12.82 7.70 -25.98
N GLU A 960 -13.65 8.13 -25.02
CA GLU A 960 -14.53 7.35 -24.12
C GLU A 960 -14.00 6.74 -22.78
N LYS A 961 -14.18 7.54 -21.71
CA LYS A 961 -14.74 7.19 -20.36
C LYS A 961 -13.98 6.26 -19.38
N ILE A 962 -13.65 6.79 -18.19
CA ILE A 962 -13.48 6.06 -16.90
C ILE A 962 -14.01 6.89 -15.71
N VAL A 963 -14.72 6.27 -14.76
CA VAL A 963 -15.25 6.75 -13.44
C VAL A 963 -15.36 5.49 -12.52
N GLY A 964 -15.36 5.49 -11.17
CA GLY A 964 -15.18 6.47 -10.08
C GLY A 964 -15.34 5.76 -8.70
N ILE A 965 -14.95 6.37 -7.56
CA ILE A 965 -14.97 5.76 -6.19
C ILE A 965 -15.15 6.83 -5.08
N MET A 966 -15.90 6.54 -3.99
CA MET A 966 -15.72 6.91 -2.55
C MET A 966 -16.98 6.47 -1.73
N GLN A 967 -16.95 5.88 -0.52
CA GLN A 967 -16.43 6.23 0.85
C GLN A 967 -17.39 7.02 1.76
N GLU A 968 -17.37 6.73 3.07
CA GLU A 968 -18.22 7.32 4.13
C GLU A 968 -17.62 7.08 5.54
N GLU A 969 -17.89 7.94 6.54
CA GLU A 969 -17.43 7.82 7.95
C GLU A 969 -18.45 8.39 8.98
N GLY A 970 -18.31 8.05 10.28
CA GLY A 970 -19.32 8.29 11.33
C GLY A 970 -18.93 9.26 12.48
N LYS A 971 -19.96 9.82 13.15
CA LYS A 971 -19.92 10.95 14.12
C LYS A 971 -18.87 10.87 15.25
N ILE A 972 -18.31 12.05 15.63
CA ILE A 972 -17.96 12.57 16.99
C ILE A 972 -18.68 13.92 17.15
N LYS A 973 -19.33 14.24 18.31
CA LYS A 973 -20.44 15.25 18.48
C LYS A 973 -20.73 16.01 17.18
N LYS A 974 -21.36 15.33 16.22
CA LYS A 974 -21.30 15.78 14.83
C LYS A 974 -22.19 16.99 14.69
N TYR A 975 -21.55 18.14 14.55
CA TYR A 975 -22.09 19.30 13.88
C TYR A 975 -22.50 18.83 12.48
N ASP A 976 -23.80 18.68 12.26
CA ASP A 976 -24.34 18.18 10.99
C ASP A 976 -24.32 19.28 9.92
N ASN A 977 -24.10 20.53 10.33
CA ASN A 977 -23.83 21.71 9.50
C ASN A 977 -22.83 22.65 10.22
N PRO A 978 -22.18 23.63 9.54
CA PRO A 978 -21.27 24.57 10.19
C PRO A 978 -22.00 25.64 11.04
N GLU A 979 -23.30 25.87 10.83
CA GLU A 979 -24.09 26.82 11.60
C GLU A 979 -24.18 26.42 13.09
N GLN A 980 -24.32 25.13 13.40
CA GLN A 980 -24.32 24.61 14.77
C GLN A 980 -23.01 24.88 15.54
N ILE A 981 -21.87 25.00 14.84
CA ILE A 981 -20.59 25.42 15.46
C ILE A 981 -20.68 26.89 15.86
N LEU A 982 -21.29 27.72 15.00
CA LEU A 982 -21.45 29.16 15.21
C LEU A 982 -22.47 29.44 16.34
N GLU A 983 -23.53 28.64 16.45
CA GLU A 983 -24.50 28.67 17.56
C GLU A 983 -23.89 28.35 18.92
N GLU A 984 -22.95 27.40 19.01
CA GLU A 984 -22.30 27.03 20.27
C GLU A 984 -21.14 27.98 20.62
N PHE A 985 -20.45 28.52 19.61
CA PHE A 985 -19.37 29.50 19.77
C PHE A 985 -19.88 30.90 20.19
N PHE A 986 -20.97 31.39 19.57
CA PHE A 986 -21.46 32.75 19.73
C PHE A 986 -21.74 33.18 21.19
N PRO A 987 -22.52 32.43 22.01
CA PRO A 987 -22.80 32.83 23.38
C PRO A 987 -21.54 32.82 24.26
N LEU A 988 -20.62 31.87 24.04
CA LEU A 988 -19.35 31.80 24.77
C LEU A 988 -18.46 33.01 24.47
N ARG A 989 -18.33 33.41 23.20
CA ARG A 989 -17.57 34.62 22.84
C ARG A 989 -18.24 35.89 23.40
N LEU A 990 -19.57 35.95 23.44
CA LEU A 990 -20.29 37.09 24.04
C LEU A 990 -20.06 37.21 25.56
N GLU A 991 -20.02 36.09 26.30
CA GLU A 991 -19.61 36.07 27.72
C GLU A 991 -18.18 36.60 27.90
N TYR A 992 -17.25 36.18 27.04
CA TYR A 992 -15.86 36.64 27.12
C TYR A 992 -15.71 38.14 26.81
N TYR A 993 -16.51 38.74 25.92
CA TYR A 993 -16.53 40.21 25.77
C TYR A 993 -17.03 40.94 27.02
N GLU A 994 -18.00 40.38 27.75
CA GLU A 994 -18.44 40.96 29.02
C GLU A 994 -17.34 40.82 30.09
N ARG A 995 -16.69 39.66 30.18
CA ARG A 995 -15.53 39.45 31.08
C ARG A 995 -14.35 40.37 30.72
N ARG A 996 -14.08 40.58 29.43
CA ARG A 996 -13.08 41.52 28.91
C ARG A 996 -13.40 42.96 29.31
N LYS A 997 -14.61 43.44 29.03
CA LYS A 997 -15.06 44.78 29.42
C LYS A 997 -14.84 45.01 30.91
N ASN A 998 -15.29 44.09 31.75
CA ASN A 998 -15.16 44.21 33.20
C ASN A 998 -13.69 44.09 33.67
N HIS A 999 -12.84 43.28 33.03
CA HIS A 999 -11.40 43.24 33.33
C HIS A 999 -10.70 44.56 33.00
N ILE A 1000 -10.97 45.16 31.84
CA ILE A 1000 -10.38 46.44 31.44
C ILE A 1000 -10.88 47.57 32.36
N LEU A 1001 -12.18 47.60 32.70
CA LEU A 1001 -12.73 48.55 33.66
C LEU A 1001 -12.06 48.44 35.04
N ASN A 1002 -11.91 47.23 35.58
CA ASN A 1002 -11.24 47.00 36.87
C ASN A 1002 -9.75 47.43 36.83
N ASN A 1003 -9.07 47.21 35.71
CA ASN A 1003 -7.69 47.68 35.51
C ASN A 1003 -7.61 49.22 35.44
N LEU A 1004 -8.53 49.87 34.73
CA LEU A 1004 -8.60 51.33 34.63
C LEU A 1004 -8.95 51.98 35.98
N GLU A 1005 -9.91 51.43 36.73
CA GLU A 1005 -10.25 51.90 38.07
C GLU A 1005 -9.06 51.77 39.04
N ARG A 1006 -8.33 50.65 38.99
CA ARG A 1006 -7.07 50.48 39.73
C ARG A 1006 -5.99 51.46 39.30
N LEU A 1007 -5.85 51.72 37.99
CA LEU A 1007 -4.88 52.67 37.44
C LEU A 1007 -5.20 54.10 37.91
N LEU A 1008 -6.47 54.50 37.86
CA LEU A 1008 -6.94 55.81 38.34
C LEU A 1008 -6.65 56.01 39.83
N LEU A 1009 -6.85 54.96 40.64
CA LEU A 1009 -6.50 54.99 42.06
C LEU A 1009 -4.98 55.08 42.28
N ILE A 1010 -4.16 54.46 41.43
CA ILE A 1010 -2.70 54.62 41.44
C ILE A 1010 -2.29 56.05 41.05
N LEU A 1011 -2.89 56.62 39.99
CA LEU A 1011 -2.59 57.98 39.51
C LEU A 1011 -2.98 59.05 40.55
N ASP A 1012 -4.15 58.91 41.18
CA ASP A 1012 -4.59 59.80 42.26
C ASP A 1012 -3.66 59.75 43.47
N ASN A 1013 -3.32 58.53 43.94
CA ASN A 1013 -2.37 58.36 45.04
C ASN A 1013 -0.97 58.88 44.69
N LYS A 1014 -0.47 58.72 43.45
CA LYS A 1014 0.80 59.30 43.01
C LYS A 1014 0.78 60.83 42.97
N ALA A 1015 -0.28 61.42 42.42
CA ALA A 1015 -0.43 62.88 42.37
C ALA A 1015 -0.51 63.48 43.78
N ARG A 1016 -1.34 62.89 44.67
CA ARG A 1016 -1.40 63.22 46.11
C ARG A 1016 -0.04 63.10 46.81
N PHE A 1017 0.70 62.02 46.53
CA PHE A 1017 1.98 61.74 47.20
C PHE A 1017 3.03 62.79 46.80
N ILE A 1018 3.22 63.03 45.50
CA ILE A 1018 4.16 64.08 45.05
C ILE A 1018 3.73 65.45 45.57
N LEU A 1019 2.43 65.80 45.51
CA LEU A 1019 1.96 67.09 46.02
C LEU A 1019 2.27 67.26 47.52
N GLY A 1020 2.00 66.22 48.33
CA GLY A 1020 2.34 66.22 49.74
C GLY A 1020 3.84 66.33 50.03
N VAL A 1021 4.69 65.71 49.21
CA VAL A 1021 6.16 65.85 49.34
C VAL A 1021 6.62 67.25 48.93
N VAL A 1022 6.10 67.80 47.83
CA VAL A 1022 6.43 69.15 47.32
C VAL A 1022 5.95 70.25 48.27
N ASN A 1023 4.80 70.08 48.91
CA ASN A 1023 4.27 71.00 49.93
C ASN A 1023 4.99 70.88 51.29
N GLY A 1024 5.87 69.89 51.48
CA GLY A 1024 6.51 69.60 52.76
C GLY A 1024 5.60 68.90 53.78
N GLU A 1025 4.39 68.48 53.39
CA GLU A 1025 3.46 67.73 54.23
C GLU A 1025 3.96 66.30 54.50
N ILE A 1026 4.62 65.67 53.52
CA ILE A 1026 5.20 64.31 53.59
C ILE A 1026 6.72 64.43 53.48
N ILE A 1027 7.43 64.21 54.58
CA ILE A 1027 8.91 64.25 54.60
C ILE A 1027 9.44 62.82 54.41
N VAL A 1028 10.08 62.56 53.26
CA VAL A 1028 10.63 61.23 52.93
C VAL A 1028 12.09 61.07 53.40
N SER A 1029 12.86 62.15 53.43
CA SER A 1029 14.26 62.16 53.87
C SER A 1029 14.43 61.93 55.38
N ASN A 1030 15.46 61.18 55.79
CA ASN A 1030 15.80 60.89 57.19
C ASN A 1030 14.67 60.26 58.04
N ARG A 1031 13.75 59.51 57.41
CA ARG A 1031 12.71 58.71 58.07
C ARG A 1031 12.97 57.21 57.88
N LYS A 1032 12.55 56.36 58.82
CA LYS A 1032 12.56 54.91 58.61
C LYS A 1032 11.41 54.53 57.66
N LYS A 1033 11.59 53.48 56.85
CA LYS A 1033 10.54 53.00 55.94
C LYS A 1033 9.25 52.62 56.69
N ALA A 1034 9.36 52.02 57.88
CA ALA A 1034 8.21 51.72 58.75
C ALA A 1034 7.40 52.98 59.15
N ASP A 1035 8.07 54.04 59.64
CA ASP A 1035 7.43 55.30 60.04
C ASP A 1035 6.74 56.00 58.85
N LEU A 1036 7.23 55.78 57.62
CA LEU A 1036 6.65 56.27 56.37
C LEU A 1036 5.42 55.45 55.94
N LEU A 1037 5.47 54.12 56.07
CA LEU A 1037 4.33 53.24 55.78
C LEU A 1037 3.13 53.56 56.69
N ILE A 1038 3.38 53.80 57.99
CA ILE A 1038 2.35 54.22 58.94
C ILE A 1038 1.77 55.59 58.58
N GLU A 1039 2.61 56.57 58.18
CA GLU A 1039 2.13 57.89 57.75
C GLU A 1039 1.27 57.80 56.47
N LEU A 1040 1.65 56.98 55.49
CA LEU A 1040 0.88 56.78 54.26
C LEU A 1040 -0.48 56.14 54.57
N GLN A 1041 -0.53 55.15 55.47
CA GLN A 1041 -1.78 54.54 55.92
C GLN A 1041 -2.66 55.56 56.67
N HIS A 1042 -2.09 56.36 57.58
CA HIS A 1042 -2.82 57.42 58.30
C HIS A 1042 -3.33 58.54 57.39
N LYS A 1043 -2.61 58.87 56.31
CA LYS A 1043 -3.06 59.84 55.29
C LYS A 1043 -4.01 59.22 54.25
N GLY A 1044 -4.46 57.98 54.46
CA GLY A 1044 -5.44 57.32 53.61
C GLY A 1044 -4.97 57.09 52.18
N PHE A 1045 -3.66 56.88 51.98
CA PHE A 1045 -3.17 56.36 50.70
C PHE A 1045 -3.58 54.89 50.57
N THR A 1046 -3.97 54.45 49.38
CA THR A 1046 -4.43 53.06 49.20
C THR A 1046 -3.22 52.11 49.18
N PRO A 1047 -3.18 51.05 50.01
CA PRO A 1047 -2.22 49.97 49.83
C PRO A 1047 -2.51 49.25 48.50
N MET A 1048 -1.50 49.18 47.63
CA MET A 1048 -1.50 48.40 46.39
C MET A 1048 -0.51 47.25 46.58
N PRO A 1049 -0.91 46.12 47.20
CA PRO A 1049 -0.02 44.99 47.36
C PRO A 1049 0.61 44.60 46.02
N ARG A 1050 1.93 44.42 46.03
CA ARG A 1050 2.60 43.68 44.97
C ARG A 1050 1.88 42.33 44.88
N LYS A 1051 1.18 42.07 43.78
CA LYS A 1051 0.66 40.73 43.50
C LYS A 1051 1.83 39.76 43.65
N GLY A 1052 1.64 38.72 44.45
CA GLY A 1052 2.73 37.80 44.78
C GLY A 1052 3.27 37.13 43.52
N LYS A 1053 4.53 36.68 43.55
CA LYS A 1053 5.04 35.65 42.62
C LYS A 1053 4.40 34.29 42.96
N SER A 1054 3.07 34.25 43.02
CA SER A 1054 2.21 33.12 43.37
C SER A 1054 1.30 32.82 42.18
N ALA A 1055 1.88 32.21 41.16
CA ALA A 1055 1.19 31.66 39.98
C ALA A 1055 0.24 32.61 39.23
N GLU A 1056 0.51 33.92 39.18
CA GLU A 1056 0.10 34.66 37.97
C GLU A 1056 0.87 34.08 36.79
N PRO A 1057 0.23 33.80 35.64
CA PRO A 1057 0.94 33.48 34.41
C PRO A 1057 1.98 34.55 34.09
N GLN A 1058 3.11 34.16 33.48
CA GLN A 1058 3.82 35.08 32.61
C GLN A 1058 2.96 35.32 31.36
N VAL A 1059 1.90 36.14 31.51
CA VAL A 1059 0.96 36.48 30.45
C VAL A 1059 1.76 37.03 29.27
N ALA A 1060 1.46 36.53 28.07
CA ALA A 1060 2.12 36.89 26.83
C ALA A 1060 1.99 38.39 26.53
N GLY A 1061 2.96 39.18 27.01
CA GLY A 1061 2.89 40.65 26.98
C GLY A 1061 3.70 41.33 28.09
N ALA A 1062 3.82 40.72 29.27
CA ALA A 1062 4.60 41.28 30.38
C ALA A 1062 6.10 41.45 30.02
N ASN A 1063 6.74 42.52 30.50
CA ASN A 1063 8.11 42.85 30.13
C ASN A 1063 9.14 42.00 30.89
N GLU A 1064 10.02 41.33 30.16
CA GLU A 1064 11.23 40.69 30.68
C GLU A 1064 12.41 41.66 30.57
N ASP A 1065 12.39 42.71 31.40
CA ASP A 1065 13.47 43.71 31.57
C ASP A 1065 13.85 43.85 33.06
N GLN A 1066 14.29 42.75 33.68
CA GLN A 1066 15.08 42.78 34.92
C GLN A 1066 15.77 41.44 35.17
N GLU A 1067 17.07 41.50 35.44
CA GLU A 1067 17.94 40.34 35.69
C GLU A 1067 17.69 39.70 37.07
N ASP A 1068 18.16 38.47 37.26
CA ASP A 1068 18.10 37.77 38.55
C ASP A 1068 19.02 38.45 39.59
N ASP A 1069 18.43 39.10 40.60
CA ASP A 1069 19.08 39.32 41.89
C ASP A 1069 18.43 38.43 42.96
N ASN A 1070 19.28 37.72 43.70
CA ASN A 1070 18.95 36.44 44.33
C ASN A 1070 19.16 36.47 45.85
N THR A 1071 18.56 37.47 46.49
CA THR A 1071 18.59 37.65 47.94
C THR A 1071 17.17 37.69 48.50
N ARG A 1072 16.82 36.74 49.38
CA ARG A 1072 15.53 36.71 50.08
C ARG A 1072 15.69 36.27 51.53
N GLU A 1073 15.77 37.25 52.42
CA GLU A 1073 15.81 37.01 53.86
C GLU A 1073 14.47 36.50 54.40
N GLN A 1074 14.52 35.87 55.57
CA GLN A 1074 13.36 35.34 56.28
C GLN A 1074 12.71 36.43 57.14
N GLU A 1075 11.39 36.55 57.11
CA GLU A 1075 10.64 37.20 58.20
C GLU A 1075 9.42 36.35 58.60
N THR A 1076 9.15 36.33 59.90
CA THR A 1076 8.15 35.51 60.59
C THR A 1076 6.82 36.24 60.77
N GLU A 1077 5.73 35.49 60.91
CA GLU A 1077 4.39 36.07 61.14
C GLU A 1077 4.27 36.74 62.51
N SER A 1078 3.89 38.04 62.55
CA SER A 1078 3.23 38.65 63.71
C SER A 1078 2.53 39.97 63.38
N VAL A 1079 1.22 40.03 63.68
CA VAL A 1079 0.36 41.23 63.83
C VAL A 1079 0.11 42.10 62.58
N GLU A 1080 -1.05 42.75 62.54
CA GLU A 1080 -1.62 43.51 61.42
C GLU A 1080 -0.92 44.85 61.15
N VAL A 1081 0.25 44.82 60.50
CA VAL A 1081 0.87 46.00 59.86
C VAL A 1081 0.96 45.78 58.34
N ALA A 1082 0.70 46.82 57.55
CA ALA A 1082 0.72 46.75 56.09
C ALA A 1082 2.07 46.21 55.59
N LYS A 1083 2.03 45.30 54.60
CA LYS A 1083 3.24 44.59 54.15
C LYS A 1083 4.17 45.58 53.45
N GLY A 1084 5.48 45.43 53.66
CA GLY A 1084 6.48 46.42 53.25
C GLY A 1084 6.54 46.78 51.75
N GLY A 1085 5.86 46.00 50.88
CA GLY A 1085 5.71 46.26 49.46
C GLY A 1085 4.37 46.89 49.03
N ASP A 1086 3.43 47.12 49.94
CA ASP A 1086 2.07 47.59 49.61
C ASP A 1086 2.03 49.07 49.17
N TYR A 1087 3.03 49.86 49.57
CA TYR A 1087 3.21 51.25 49.16
C TYR A 1087 4.44 51.45 48.26
N GLU A 1088 5.03 50.37 47.75
CA GLU A 1088 6.24 50.43 46.92
C GLU A 1088 6.02 51.28 45.65
N TYR A 1089 4.79 51.31 45.13
CA TYR A 1089 4.41 52.11 43.95
C TYR A 1089 4.51 53.64 44.15
N LEU A 1090 4.63 54.10 45.40
CA LEU A 1090 4.92 55.48 45.80
C LEU A 1090 6.40 55.62 46.21
N LEU A 1091 6.90 54.70 47.03
CA LEU A 1091 8.25 54.78 47.61
C LEU A 1091 9.39 54.48 46.63
N SER A 1092 9.12 53.76 45.53
CA SER A 1092 10.09 53.50 44.45
C SER A 1092 10.09 54.57 43.34
N MET A 1093 9.34 55.66 43.50
CA MET A 1093 9.33 56.75 42.53
C MET A 1093 10.67 57.50 42.53
N SER A 1094 11.27 57.66 41.35
CA SER A 1094 12.55 58.37 41.21
C SER A 1094 12.46 59.81 41.69
N ILE A 1095 13.49 60.34 42.36
CA ILE A 1095 13.49 61.72 42.90
C ILE A 1095 13.17 62.79 41.84
N GLY A 1096 13.53 62.55 40.57
CA GLY A 1096 13.19 63.43 39.45
C GLY A 1096 11.69 63.58 39.14
N THR A 1097 10.80 62.74 39.69
CA THR A 1097 9.34 62.90 39.57
C THR A 1097 8.71 63.65 40.75
N LEU A 1098 9.50 64.12 41.73
CA LEU A 1098 9.02 64.93 42.85
C LEU A 1098 8.89 66.42 42.48
N THR A 1099 8.16 66.73 41.40
CA THR A 1099 8.00 68.09 40.86
C THR A 1099 6.53 68.44 40.55
N LEU A 1100 6.19 69.73 40.56
CA LEU A 1100 4.86 70.21 40.15
C LEU A 1100 4.55 69.86 38.68
N GLU A 1101 5.56 69.81 37.82
CA GLU A 1101 5.41 69.42 36.41
C GLU A 1101 5.00 67.94 36.29
N ALA A 1102 5.57 67.07 37.14
CA ALA A 1102 5.16 65.66 37.22
C ALA A 1102 3.74 65.50 37.76
N VAL A 1103 3.31 66.32 38.74
CA VAL A 1103 1.90 66.35 39.20
C VAL A 1103 0.96 66.77 38.08
N GLN A 1104 1.28 67.83 37.33
CA GLN A 1104 0.47 68.26 36.19
C GLN A 1104 0.35 67.17 35.13
N LYS A 1105 1.45 66.46 34.82
CA LYS A 1105 1.42 65.31 33.91
C LYS A 1105 0.52 64.18 34.43
N LEU A 1106 0.65 63.79 35.69
CA LEU A 1106 -0.17 62.73 36.30
C LEU A 1106 -1.66 63.09 36.37
N LEU A 1107 -2.00 64.37 36.60
CA LEU A 1107 -3.39 64.84 36.59
C LEU A 1107 -3.99 64.86 35.16
N ALA A 1108 -3.19 65.18 34.14
CA ALA A 1108 -3.60 65.07 32.75
C ALA A 1108 -3.82 63.59 32.34
N GLU A 1109 -2.88 62.72 32.69
CA GLU A 1109 -2.97 61.26 32.48
C GLU A 1109 -4.19 60.67 33.21
N LYS A 1110 -4.47 61.12 34.45
CA LYS A 1110 -5.68 60.75 35.19
C LYS A 1110 -6.95 61.18 34.46
N ALA A 1111 -7.05 62.44 34.03
CA ALA A 1111 -8.23 62.96 33.33
C ALA A 1111 -8.49 62.24 31.98
N GLU A 1112 -7.42 61.85 31.27
CA GLU A 1112 -7.52 61.02 30.07
C GLU A 1112 -8.08 59.63 30.41
N LYS A 1113 -7.58 58.97 31.46
CA LYS A 1113 -8.03 57.65 31.88
C LYS A 1113 -9.42 57.65 32.53
N GLU A 1114 -9.86 58.74 33.17
CA GLU A 1114 -11.24 58.92 33.65
C GLU A 1114 -12.23 58.98 32.48
N LYS A 1115 -11.84 59.69 31.40
CA LYS A 1115 -12.61 59.75 30.15
C LYS A 1115 -12.69 58.37 29.47
N GLU A 1116 -11.57 57.66 29.38
CA GLU A 1116 -11.51 56.30 28.81
C GLU A 1116 -12.39 55.31 29.59
N PHE A 1117 -12.27 55.29 30.93
CA PHE A 1117 -13.10 54.47 31.81
C PHE A 1117 -14.59 54.76 31.62
N LYS A 1118 -14.98 56.04 31.56
CA LYS A 1118 -16.39 56.42 31.36
C LYS A 1118 -16.93 55.96 30.01
N ILE A 1119 -16.20 56.19 28.92
CA ILE A 1119 -16.58 55.75 27.57
C ILE A 1119 -16.72 54.22 27.52
N LEU A 1120 -15.76 53.47 28.07
CA LEU A 1120 -15.83 52.01 28.10
C LEU A 1120 -17.00 51.49 28.95
N LYS A 1121 -17.28 52.14 30.08
CA LYS A 1121 -18.39 51.75 30.98
C LYS A 1121 -19.74 51.90 30.28
N GLU A 1122 -19.93 52.99 29.54
CA GLU A 1122 -21.13 53.28 28.75
C GLU A 1122 -21.22 52.46 27.44
N THR A 1123 -20.10 51.94 26.92
CA THR A 1123 -20.06 51.13 25.69
C THR A 1123 -20.65 49.72 25.90
N PRO A 1124 -21.64 49.25 25.11
CA PRO A 1124 -22.14 47.88 25.19
C PRO A 1124 -21.11 46.85 24.70
N SER A 1125 -21.06 45.68 25.34
CA SER A 1125 -20.08 44.62 25.00
C SER A 1125 -20.26 44.06 23.59
N LYS A 1126 -21.48 44.05 23.04
CA LYS A 1126 -21.74 43.81 21.61
C LYS A 1126 -21.02 44.80 20.68
N SER A 1127 -20.89 46.06 21.09
CA SER A 1127 -20.24 47.12 20.29
C SER A 1127 -18.71 46.98 20.28
N LEU A 1128 -18.13 46.42 21.34
CA LEU A 1128 -16.71 46.03 21.35
C LEU A 1128 -16.47 44.93 20.30
N TRP A 1129 -17.34 43.91 20.25
CA TRP A 1129 -17.24 42.86 19.23
C TRP A 1129 -17.42 43.40 17.80
N LEU A 1130 -18.39 44.31 17.57
CA LEU A 1130 -18.54 44.95 16.25
C LEU A 1130 -17.27 45.70 15.82
N LYS A 1131 -16.64 46.47 16.71
CA LYS A 1131 -15.37 47.15 16.42
C LYS A 1131 -14.26 46.16 16.04
N ASP A 1132 -14.11 45.07 16.80
CA ASP A 1132 -13.06 44.08 16.55
C ASP A 1132 -13.31 43.29 15.25
N LEU A 1133 -14.58 43.11 14.85
CA LEU A 1133 -14.96 42.57 13.53
C LEU A 1133 -14.65 43.56 12.40
N ASP A 1134 -14.92 44.86 12.58
CA ASP A 1134 -14.56 45.90 11.60
C ASP A 1134 -13.03 45.98 11.40
N GLU A 1135 -12.27 45.84 12.48
CA GLU A 1135 -10.80 45.84 12.44
C GLU A 1135 -10.22 44.57 11.78
N LEU A 1136 -10.81 43.40 12.05
CA LEU A 1136 -10.47 42.14 11.37
C LEU A 1136 -10.83 42.15 9.88
N GLU A 1137 -12.01 42.67 9.51
CA GLU A 1137 -12.47 42.76 8.12
C GLU A 1137 -11.59 43.74 7.30
N LYS A 1138 -11.24 44.89 7.86
CA LYS A 1138 -10.25 45.80 7.28
C LYS A 1138 -8.87 45.13 7.13
N LYS A 1139 -8.46 44.29 8.08
CA LYS A 1139 -7.17 43.59 7.98
C LYS A 1139 -7.16 42.52 6.88
N LEU A 1140 -8.32 41.97 6.50
CA LEU A 1140 -8.48 41.15 5.29
C LEU A 1140 -8.38 42.01 4.02
N ASP A 1141 -9.04 43.17 3.96
CA ASP A 1141 -8.94 44.10 2.81
C ASP A 1141 -7.48 44.51 2.52
N ASP A 1142 -6.70 44.78 3.56
CA ASP A 1142 -5.26 45.08 3.45
C ASP A 1142 -4.49 43.91 2.81
N ILE A 1143 -4.78 42.67 3.20
CA ILE A 1143 -4.10 41.45 2.71
C ILE A 1143 -4.48 41.16 1.26
N ASP A 1144 -5.79 41.15 0.96
CA ASP A 1144 -6.31 40.94 -0.40
C ASP A 1144 -5.73 41.98 -1.38
N SER A 1145 -5.54 43.23 -0.92
CA SER A 1145 -4.92 44.30 -1.70
C SER A 1145 -3.43 44.08 -2.00
N ILE A 1146 -2.65 43.61 -1.00
CA ILE A 1146 -1.22 43.30 -1.17
C ILE A 1146 -1.02 42.14 -2.15
N GLU A 1147 -1.79 41.06 -1.99
CA GLU A 1147 -1.71 39.87 -2.84
C GLU A 1147 -2.12 40.15 -4.29
N ALA A 1148 -3.18 40.96 -4.49
CA ALA A 1148 -3.57 41.42 -5.82
C ALA A 1148 -2.50 42.32 -6.47
N GLU A 1149 -1.72 43.07 -5.70
CA GLU A 1149 -0.58 43.84 -6.24
C GLU A 1149 0.62 42.94 -6.58
N GLU A 1150 0.89 41.89 -5.80
CA GLU A 1150 1.87 40.86 -6.14
C GLU A 1150 1.51 40.09 -7.43
N GLU A 1151 0.26 39.63 -7.58
CA GLU A 1151 -0.14 38.88 -8.79
C GLU A 1151 -0.04 39.77 -10.04
N ARG A 1152 -0.32 41.09 -9.92
CA ARG A 1152 -0.04 42.10 -10.97
C ARG A 1152 1.46 42.27 -11.27
N LYS A 1153 2.34 42.24 -10.25
CA LYS A 1153 3.80 42.28 -10.43
C LYS A 1153 4.33 41.00 -11.11
N ARG A 1154 3.84 39.82 -10.72
CA ARG A 1154 4.21 38.53 -11.34
C ARG A 1154 3.74 38.45 -12.82
N SER A 1155 2.47 38.74 -13.08
CA SER A 1155 1.88 38.66 -14.44
C SER A 1155 2.43 39.71 -15.42
N SER A 1156 2.84 40.89 -14.94
CA SER A 1156 3.50 41.90 -15.78
C SER A 1156 4.96 41.54 -16.12
N GLN A 1157 5.70 40.87 -15.21
CA GLN A 1157 7.00 40.29 -15.54
C GLN A 1157 6.89 39.14 -16.57
N ALA A 1158 5.89 38.26 -16.43
CA ALA A 1158 5.64 37.19 -17.39
C ALA A 1158 5.40 37.76 -18.81
N ASN A 1159 4.49 38.73 -18.94
CA ASN A 1159 4.21 39.41 -20.22
C ASN A 1159 5.42 40.15 -20.83
N ARG A 1160 6.36 40.65 -20.00
CA ARG A 1160 7.64 41.20 -20.48
C ARG A 1160 8.48 40.13 -21.17
N LYS A 1161 8.64 38.95 -20.55
CA LYS A 1161 9.38 37.82 -21.14
C LYS A 1161 8.76 37.35 -22.47
N THR A 1162 7.43 37.28 -22.58
CA THR A 1162 6.76 36.91 -23.85
C THR A 1162 6.99 37.94 -24.95
N LYS A 1163 6.95 39.25 -24.64
CA LYS A 1163 7.25 40.31 -25.62
C LYS A 1163 8.73 40.33 -26.05
N GLU A 1164 9.67 40.01 -25.16
CA GLU A 1164 11.08 39.85 -25.52
C GLU A 1164 11.35 38.62 -26.39
N ALA A 1165 10.64 37.51 -26.16
CA ALA A 1165 10.71 36.33 -27.02
C ALA A 1165 10.22 36.63 -28.45
N PHE A 1166 9.05 37.28 -28.59
CA PHE A 1166 8.51 37.66 -29.90
C PHE A 1166 9.37 38.68 -30.64
N THR A 1167 9.94 39.68 -29.94
CA THR A 1167 10.80 40.68 -30.59
C THR A 1167 12.16 40.14 -31.02
N LYS A 1168 12.69 39.09 -30.36
CA LYS A 1168 13.90 38.37 -30.80
C LYS A 1168 13.66 37.44 -32.00
N ALA A 1169 12.42 37.02 -32.27
CA ALA A 1169 12.07 36.22 -33.45
C ALA A 1169 12.04 37.03 -34.77
N ALA A 1170 11.77 38.34 -34.71
CA ALA A 1170 11.47 39.16 -35.88
C ALA A 1170 12.67 39.81 -36.59
N LYS A 1171 13.93 39.55 -36.17
CA LYS A 1171 15.13 40.17 -36.77
C LYS A 1171 16.27 39.19 -37.01
N LYS A 1172 16.25 38.50 -38.15
CA LYS A 1172 17.44 37.90 -38.80
C LYS A 1172 17.20 37.63 -40.29
N PRO A 1173 17.78 38.40 -41.23
CA PRO A 1173 17.87 37.98 -42.62
C PRO A 1173 18.89 36.82 -42.74
N PRO A 1174 18.71 35.88 -43.68
CA PRO A 1174 19.67 34.80 -43.88
C PRO A 1174 20.91 35.30 -44.61
N GLN A 1175 22.10 35.06 -44.06
CA GLN A 1175 23.36 35.13 -44.79
C GLN A 1175 24.18 33.83 -44.65
N PRO A 1176 24.98 33.46 -45.68
CA PRO A 1176 25.47 32.10 -45.85
C PRO A 1176 26.74 31.78 -45.06
N ARG A 1177 26.93 30.49 -44.75
CA ARG A 1177 28.12 29.97 -44.07
C ARG A 1177 29.36 29.95 -44.97
N LYS A 1178 30.52 30.42 -44.47
CA LYS A 1178 31.82 29.71 -44.59
C LYS A 1178 32.92 30.27 -43.66
N TYR A 1179 33.55 29.36 -42.91
CA TYR A 1179 34.99 29.12 -42.72
C TYR A 1179 36.02 30.26 -42.97
N THR A 1180 37.08 30.50 -42.16
CA THR A 1180 37.49 30.00 -40.81
C THR A 1180 38.74 30.73 -40.26
N LYS A 1181 38.86 30.76 -38.92
CA LYS A 1181 40.12 30.65 -38.09
C LYS A 1181 41.22 31.74 -38.12
N LYS A 1182 41.46 32.27 -36.90
CA LYS A 1182 42.75 32.57 -36.22
C LYS A 1182 43.59 33.80 -36.68
N ALA A 1183 44.32 34.50 -35.79
CA ALA A 1183 44.30 34.57 -34.31
C ALA A 1183 45.27 35.65 -33.75
N LYS A 1184 44.96 36.22 -32.57
CA LYS A 1184 45.89 36.91 -31.59
C LYS A 1184 46.54 38.24 -32.08
N ASN A 1185 46.88 39.22 -31.23
CA ASN A 1185 46.71 39.43 -29.77
C ASN A 1185 46.87 40.94 -29.40
N VAL A 1186 46.49 41.30 -28.16
CA VAL A 1186 47.02 42.43 -27.33
C VAL A 1186 46.55 43.87 -27.66
N GLU A 1187 46.07 44.55 -26.61
CA GLU A 1187 45.84 46.01 -26.47
C GLU A 1187 47.08 46.67 -25.83
N PRO A 1188 47.26 48.01 -25.91
CA PRO A 1188 46.86 48.85 -24.76
C PRO A 1188 46.31 50.24 -25.16
N GLU A 1189 46.09 51.11 -24.17
CA GLU A 1189 45.20 52.28 -24.23
C GLU A 1189 45.86 53.65 -24.58
N ASN A 1190 44.99 54.55 -25.07
CA ASN A 1190 44.81 55.97 -24.72
C ASN A 1190 45.60 57.16 -25.33
N ASP A 1191 44.93 58.33 -25.18
CA ASP A 1191 45.40 59.73 -25.17
C ASP A 1191 45.77 60.46 -26.50
N ASN A 1192 45.44 61.76 -26.72
CA ASN A 1192 44.47 62.68 -26.06
C ASN A 1192 44.23 63.99 -26.88
N SER A 1193 43.31 64.86 -26.41
CA SER A 1193 43.18 66.33 -26.65
C SER A 1193 42.71 66.83 -28.04
N SER A 1194 42.22 68.07 -28.22
CA SER A 1194 41.97 69.23 -27.30
C SER A 1194 40.70 69.99 -27.76
N MET A 1195 40.03 70.88 -27.00
CA MET A 1195 40.49 72.05 -26.21
C MET A 1195 39.39 72.42 -25.14
N GLU A 1196 39.26 73.59 -24.45
CA GLU A 1196 39.80 74.96 -24.62
C GLU A 1196 40.01 75.75 -23.27
N VAL A 1197 39.56 77.00 -23.15
CA VAL A 1197 39.80 78.04 -22.10
C VAL A 1197 38.64 78.22 -21.06
N GLU A 1198 38.73 78.95 -19.92
CA GLU A 1198 39.73 79.92 -19.37
C GLU A 1198 39.87 79.95 -17.81
N ASN A 1199 40.82 80.75 -17.30
CA ASN A 1199 41.54 80.70 -16.00
C ASN A 1199 40.97 81.40 -14.72
N VAL A 1200 41.52 81.00 -13.54
CA VAL A 1200 41.88 81.83 -12.32
C VAL A 1200 40.70 82.23 -11.38
N ALA A 1201 40.81 82.51 -10.05
CA ALA A 1201 41.88 83.10 -9.21
C ALA A 1201 42.09 82.48 -7.77
N GLU A 1202 42.31 83.32 -6.73
CA GLU A 1202 42.98 83.02 -5.44
C GLU A 1202 42.27 83.52 -4.13
N VAL A 1203 42.35 82.73 -3.05
CA VAL A 1203 42.82 83.08 -1.66
C VAL A 1203 42.12 84.16 -0.76
N VAL A 1204 41.25 83.69 0.18
CA VAL A 1204 41.33 83.85 1.68
C VAL A 1204 40.82 85.11 2.47
N LYS A 1205 40.34 84.87 3.73
CA LYS A 1205 40.20 85.74 4.97
C LYS A 1205 38.90 86.64 5.13
N PRO A 1206 38.55 87.17 6.35
CA PRO A 1206 38.29 86.48 7.65
C PRO A 1206 37.26 87.15 8.64
N LYS A 1207 37.15 86.62 9.88
CA LYS A 1207 36.60 87.19 11.16
C LYS A 1207 35.05 87.18 11.35
N GLY A 1208 34.50 86.97 12.57
CA GLY A 1208 35.10 86.38 13.77
C GLY A 1208 34.50 86.73 15.16
N ARG A 1209 34.39 85.70 16.03
CA ARG A 1209 34.48 85.68 17.52
C ARG A 1209 33.28 86.11 18.40
N ALA A 1210 33.02 85.26 19.42
CA ALA A 1210 32.17 85.42 20.63
C ALA A 1210 30.63 85.50 20.44
N GLY A 1211 29.78 85.01 21.39
CA GLY A 1211 30.09 84.09 22.51
C GLY A 1211 29.06 84.06 23.66
N SER A 1212 28.60 82.84 24.04
CA SER A 1212 28.03 82.44 25.35
C SER A 1212 26.59 82.85 25.76
N ASN A 1213 25.73 81.83 25.98
CA ASN A 1213 24.49 81.78 26.80
C ASN A 1213 23.28 82.66 26.34
N ASN A 1214 22.01 82.40 26.69
CA ASN A 1214 21.42 81.39 27.58
C ASN A 1214 19.96 80.97 27.18
N THR A 1215 19.54 79.77 27.63
CA THR A 1215 18.14 79.33 27.97
C THR A 1215 16.88 79.60 27.09
N GLN A 1216 16.25 78.48 26.71
CA GLN A 1216 14.82 78.09 26.92
C GLN A 1216 13.70 78.17 25.85
N LYS A 1217 12.99 77.02 25.78
CA LYS A 1217 11.55 76.74 25.55
C LYS A 1217 10.96 76.48 24.15
N ASN A 1218 10.71 75.18 23.94
CA ASN A 1218 9.49 74.53 23.43
C ASN A 1218 8.96 74.85 22.00
N THR A 1219 9.03 73.86 21.10
CA THR A 1219 7.87 72.99 20.81
C THR A 1219 8.25 71.73 20.01
N LEU A 1220 7.43 70.68 20.11
CA LEU A 1220 7.36 69.49 19.24
C LEU A 1220 6.29 69.74 18.14
N PRO A 1221 6.23 69.02 17.00
CA PRO A 1221 6.43 67.56 16.92
C PRO A 1221 7.10 66.95 15.66
N VAL A 1222 7.46 65.67 15.83
CA VAL A 1222 7.43 64.53 14.88
C VAL A 1222 7.49 64.81 13.37
N ALA A 1223 8.58 64.36 12.75
CA ALA A 1223 8.60 63.72 11.43
C ALA A 1223 9.70 62.63 11.44
N GLU A 1224 9.54 61.59 10.64
CA GLU A 1224 10.48 60.46 10.49
C GLU A 1224 11.38 60.68 9.26
N ASP A 1225 12.61 60.13 9.28
CA ASP A 1225 13.35 59.73 8.06
C ASP A 1225 14.52 58.80 8.47
N ASP A 1226 14.50 57.56 7.98
CA ASP A 1226 15.49 56.50 8.28
C ASP A 1226 16.47 56.30 7.11
N GLU A 1227 17.75 56.68 7.26
CA GLU A 1227 18.82 56.27 6.33
C GLU A 1227 19.52 54.99 6.82
N ILE A 1228 19.00 53.82 6.42
CA ILE A 1228 19.63 52.53 6.72
C ILE A 1228 20.77 52.25 5.72
N LEU A 1229 22.01 52.36 6.22
CA LEU A 1229 23.24 52.04 5.46
C LEU A 1229 23.39 50.53 5.16
N SER A 1230 24.20 50.23 4.13
CA SER A 1230 24.04 49.02 3.31
C SER A 1230 24.35 47.69 4.02
N LEU A 1231 23.63 46.64 3.58
CA LEU A 1231 23.74 45.28 4.10
C LEU A 1231 25.08 44.57 3.78
N GLN A 1232 25.90 45.16 2.90
CA GLN A 1232 27.07 44.52 2.30
C GLN A 1232 28.30 44.48 3.23
N GLU A 1233 28.38 45.39 4.21
CA GLU A 1233 29.52 45.47 5.14
C GLU A 1233 29.36 44.54 6.35
N ARG A 1234 28.12 44.21 6.76
CA ARG A 1234 27.85 43.29 7.88
C ARG A 1234 28.23 41.83 7.59
N LEU A 1235 28.35 41.45 6.32
CA LEU A 1235 28.70 40.09 5.90
C LEU A 1235 30.22 39.79 5.95
N ALA A 1236 31.08 40.80 6.11
CA ALA A 1236 32.53 40.63 6.15
C ALA A 1236 33.09 40.27 7.55
N ALA A 1237 32.28 40.34 8.61
CA ALA A 1237 32.75 40.30 10.00
C ALA A 1237 32.74 38.92 10.68
N TYR A 1238 32.05 37.91 10.12
CA TYR A 1238 31.92 36.57 10.73
C TYR A 1238 32.75 35.52 9.99
N ASN A 1239 34.03 35.42 10.37
CA ASN A 1239 34.97 34.46 9.81
C ASN A 1239 35.46 33.48 10.90
N PHE A 1240 34.65 32.47 11.21
CA PHE A 1240 35.00 31.38 12.12
C PHE A 1240 35.08 30.05 11.35
N GLY A 1241 36.26 29.42 11.36
CA GLY A 1241 36.46 28.07 10.86
C GLY A 1241 37.05 27.17 11.94
N ALA A 1242 36.31 26.15 12.38
CA ALA A 1242 36.83 25.02 13.14
C ALA A 1242 35.90 23.80 13.04
N SER A 1243 36.52 22.62 12.98
CA SER A 1243 35.99 21.25 13.17
C SER A 1243 34.56 20.90 12.72
N SER A 1244 34.51 20.01 11.73
CA SER A 1244 33.43 19.01 11.63
C SER A 1244 33.47 18.04 12.81
N ASP A 1245 32.30 17.62 13.30
CA ASP A 1245 31.96 16.21 13.52
C ASP A 1245 30.49 16.05 13.94
N ILE A 1246 29.70 15.38 13.08
CA ILE A 1246 28.51 14.58 13.43
C ILE A 1246 28.06 13.85 12.14
N SER A 1247 27.77 12.56 12.26
CA SER A 1247 27.54 11.66 11.13
C SER A 1247 26.10 11.67 10.61
N ALA A 1248 25.95 11.67 9.29
CA ALA A 1248 24.73 11.26 8.60
C ALA A 1248 25.07 10.08 7.66
N GLY A 1249 24.70 8.86 8.04
CA GLY A 1249 24.89 7.68 7.19
C GLY A 1249 23.81 7.59 6.13
N MET A 1250 24.19 7.67 4.86
CA MET A 1250 23.32 7.32 3.73
C MET A 1250 23.43 5.83 3.40
N GLU A 1251 22.31 5.22 2.97
CA GLU A 1251 22.35 3.86 2.45
C GLU A 1251 22.75 3.81 0.97
N THR A 1252 23.88 3.13 0.74
CA THR A 1252 24.25 2.38 -0.47
C THR A 1252 24.55 3.09 -1.80
N GLU A 1253 25.70 2.71 -2.35
CA GLU A 1253 26.33 3.16 -3.60
C GLU A 1253 25.77 2.45 -4.85
N GLU A 1254 26.08 2.98 -6.05
CA GLU A 1254 26.90 2.26 -7.04
C GLU A 1254 27.53 3.25 -8.07
N PRO A 1255 28.48 2.89 -8.97
CA PRO A 1255 29.84 3.46 -8.85
C PRO A 1255 30.41 4.06 -10.15
N PRO A 1256 31.68 4.54 -10.11
CA PRO A 1256 32.57 4.48 -11.28
C PRO A 1256 33.92 3.75 -11.01
N ALA A 1257 34.52 3.23 -12.09
CA ALA A 1257 35.71 2.37 -12.05
C ALA A 1257 37.08 3.14 -12.07
N PRO A 1258 38.22 2.48 -11.74
CA PRO A 1258 39.44 3.19 -11.31
C PRO A 1258 40.66 3.15 -12.27
N ALA A 1259 41.46 4.22 -12.27
CA ALA A 1259 42.88 4.32 -12.66
C ALA A 1259 43.40 5.75 -12.32
N GLU A 1260 44.67 6.04 -12.01
CA GLU A 1260 45.87 5.22 -11.77
C GLU A 1260 46.83 5.91 -10.77
N LYS A 1261 47.89 5.24 -10.30
CA LYS A 1261 48.85 5.74 -9.30
C LYS A 1261 50.11 6.35 -9.92
N LYS A 1262 50.77 7.30 -9.21
CA LYS A 1262 52.24 7.25 -8.95
C LYS A 1262 52.72 8.21 -7.85
N GLU A 1263 53.94 7.97 -7.40
CA GLU A 1263 54.49 8.44 -6.11
C GLU A 1263 55.66 9.43 -6.30
N ALA A 1264 55.72 10.47 -5.45
CA ALA A 1264 56.83 10.85 -4.54
C ALA A 1264 58.33 10.85 -5.02
N PRO A 1265 59.33 11.09 -4.14
CA PRO A 1265 59.62 12.29 -3.31
C PRO A 1265 61.08 12.79 -3.49
N LYS A 1266 61.49 13.86 -2.75
CA LYS A 1266 62.81 14.07 -2.04
C LYS A 1266 63.13 15.57 -1.80
N ARG A 1267 64.07 16.02 -0.94
CA ARG A 1267 64.54 15.64 0.44
C ARG A 1267 65.70 16.58 0.90
N ARG A 1268 65.94 16.68 2.23
CA ARG A 1268 67.10 17.31 2.97
C ARG A 1268 67.03 18.83 3.26
N GLY A 1269 67.47 19.34 4.42
CA GLY A 1269 67.80 18.66 5.70
C GLY A 1269 68.79 19.40 6.65
N ALA A 1270 68.99 18.84 7.86
CA ALA A 1270 70.04 19.13 8.88
C ALA A 1270 69.90 20.41 9.77
N ALA A 1271 70.30 20.45 11.08
CA ALA A 1271 70.68 19.39 12.04
C ALA A 1271 70.85 19.84 13.53
N LYS A 1272 70.85 18.85 14.46
CA LYS A 1272 71.57 18.71 15.77
C LYS A 1272 71.08 19.38 17.10
N LYS A 1273 71.02 18.51 18.15
CA LYS A 1273 71.39 18.71 19.60
C LYS A 1273 70.51 19.65 20.48
N MET A 1274 70.42 19.52 21.82
CA MET A 1274 70.60 18.42 22.83
C MET A 1274 69.84 18.81 24.15
N SER A 1275 69.94 18.06 25.26
CA SER A 1275 69.02 18.13 26.43
C SER A 1275 69.56 18.72 27.76
N SER A 1276 68.64 19.08 28.68
CA SER A 1276 68.74 19.10 30.19
C SER A 1276 69.73 20.07 30.89
N ALA A 1277 69.52 20.63 32.11
CA ALA A 1277 68.38 20.79 33.06
C ALA A 1277 68.82 21.74 34.24
N ILE A 1278 68.15 21.70 35.44
CA ILE A 1278 68.56 22.21 36.80
C ILE A 1278 68.26 23.72 37.12
N VAL A 1279 67.75 24.17 38.30
CA VAL A 1279 67.02 23.54 39.47
C VAL A 1279 66.42 24.65 40.41
N LEU A 1280 65.85 24.28 41.59
CA LEU A 1280 65.31 25.07 42.74
C LEU A 1280 63.80 25.39 42.73
N ASP A 1281 62.97 25.26 43.79
CA ASP A 1281 62.94 24.59 45.14
C ASP A 1281 61.41 24.50 45.54
N ASP A 1282 60.86 24.01 46.68
CA ASP A 1282 61.30 23.40 47.96
C ASP A 1282 60.13 22.58 48.60
N SER A 1283 60.38 21.60 49.51
CA SER A 1283 59.43 20.90 50.45
C SER A 1283 58.15 20.21 49.87
N ASP A 1284 57.49 19.16 50.41
CA ASP A 1284 57.66 18.13 51.48
C ASP A 1284 56.46 17.11 51.31
N SER A 1285 56.30 15.93 51.92
CA SER A 1285 57.07 15.04 52.84
C SER A 1285 56.50 13.58 52.77
N ASP A 1286 57.20 12.61 53.38
CA ASP A 1286 56.82 11.25 53.89
C ASP A 1286 55.96 10.26 53.02
N ASN A 1287 56.38 9.03 52.65
CA ASN A 1287 57.00 7.87 53.35
C ASN A 1287 56.02 7.05 54.21
N GLU A 1288 55.75 5.76 53.96
CA GLU A 1288 56.59 4.53 53.97
C GLU A 1288 56.90 3.96 55.37
N ILE A 1289 56.93 2.60 55.49
CA ILE A 1289 57.67 1.77 56.48
C ILE A 1289 57.31 0.25 56.31
N HIS A 1290 58.29 -0.56 55.89
CA HIS A 1290 58.73 -1.89 56.41
C HIS A 1290 57.75 -3.11 56.53
N ASP A 1291 58.14 -4.42 56.57
CA ASP A 1291 59.40 -5.23 56.42
C ASP A 1291 59.05 -6.75 56.56
N VAL A 1292 59.78 -7.83 56.19
CA VAL A 1292 60.79 -8.19 55.14
C VAL A 1292 60.57 -9.71 54.78
N GLU A 1293 61.54 -10.40 54.14
CA GLU A 1293 61.75 -11.88 54.01
C GLU A 1293 60.73 -12.67 53.14
N ASP A 1294 61.03 -13.73 52.34
CA ASP A 1294 62.15 -14.24 51.52
C ASP A 1294 61.52 -15.31 50.53
N ASP A 1295 62.10 -15.96 49.51
CA ASP A 1295 63.46 -16.29 49.02
C ASP A 1295 63.54 -16.18 47.46
N ASP A 1296 64.74 -15.91 46.92
CA ASP A 1296 65.47 -16.44 45.74
C ASP A 1296 64.79 -17.34 44.63
N ASP A 1297 65.23 -17.39 43.35
CA ASP A 1297 66.46 -16.87 42.74
C ASP A 1297 66.38 -16.53 41.21
N ASN A 1298 67.35 -15.71 40.78
CA ASN A 1298 67.98 -15.39 39.47
C ASN A 1298 67.89 -16.36 38.25
N PHE A 1299 68.21 -15.99 36.99
CA PHE A 1299 68.30 -14.69 36.26
C PHE A 1299 68.41 -14.93 34.72
N GLU A 1300 68.59 -13.84 33.97
CA GLU A 1300 68.77 -13.71 32.50
C GLU A 1300 70.07 -14.37 31.92
N ILE A 1301 70.44 -14.38 30.62
CA ILE A 1301 70.00 -13.65 29.41
C ILE A 1301 70.42 -14.37 28.09
N MET A 1302 69.98 -13.84 26.93
CA MET A 1302 70.51 -14.02 25.55
C MET A 1302 70.15 -15.24 24.66
N GLN A 1303 69.74 -14.89 23.43
CA GLN A 1303 69.59 -15.69 22.19
C GLN A 1303 70.92 -15.61 21.36
N PRO A 1304 71.15 -16.28 20.18
CA PRO A 1304 70.17 -16.70 19.15
C PRO A 1304 70.52 -17.92 18.24
N VAL A 1305 69.87 -17.98 17.06
CA VAL A 1305 70.13 -18.76 15.83
C VAL A 1305 69.25 -20.01 15.59
N ALA A 1306 68.74 -20.07 14.36
CA ALA A 1306 67.61 -20.88 13.87
C ALA A 1306 67.99 -22.22 13.19
N LEU A 1307 66.99 -23.13 13.06
CA LEU A 1307 66.83 -24.23 12.06
C LEU A 1307 67.90 -25.36 12.04
N GLU A 1308 67.65 -26.66 11.85
CA GLU A 1308 66.46 -27.56 11.90
C GLU A 1308 66.97 -28.87 12.64
N ALA A 1309 66.69 -30.16 12.41
CA ALA A 1309 65.86 -30.88 11.44
C ALA A 1309 65.21 -32.16 12.01
N GLY A 1310 64.04 -32.55 11.47
CA GLY A 1310 63.28 -33.72 11.96
C GLY A 1310 63.73 -35.12 11.45
N LYS A 1311 63.20 -36.17 12.14
CA LYS A 1311 63.12 -37.64 11.79
C LYS A 1311 64.14 -38.62 12.46
N LYS A 1312 63.57 -39.73 13.00
CA LYS A 1312 64.14 -41.11 13.15
C LYS A 1312 65.28 -41.29 14.18
N LYS A 1313 65.48 -42.42 14.90
CA LYS A 1313 64.79 -43.74 15.17
C LYS A 1313 64.88 -43.99 16.71
N GLY A 1314 64.29 -45.00 17.37
CA GLY A 1314 63.32 -46.06 17.01
C GLY A 1314 63.64 -47.45 17.63
N GLY A 1315 62.66 -48.11 18.26
CA GLY A 1315 62.74 -49.46 18.86
C GLY A 1315 62.71 -49.49 20.41
N ARG A 1316 62.26 -50.56 21.10
CA ARG A 1316 61.65 -51.83 20.64
C ARG A 1316 60.79 -52.50 21.75
N LYS A 1317 59.62 -53.04 21.33
CA LYS A 1317 58.67 -54.06 21.91
C LYS A 1317 59.21 -55.06 22.98
N PRO A 1318 58.36 -55.76 23.80
CA PRO A 1318 57.07 -56.39 23.40
C PRO A 1318 55.91 -56.59 24.44
N ALA A 1319 54.78 -57.16 23.96
CA ALA A 1319 53.65 -57.78 24.71
C ALA A 1319 52.81 -56.85 25.63
N ALA A 1320 51.56 -57.13 26.07
CA ALA A 1320 50.38 -57.89 25.57
C ALA A 1320 49.15 -57.44 26.47
N GLN A 1321 47.89 -57.93 26.44
CA GLN A 1321 47.13 -58.95 25.68
C GLN A 1321 45.60 -58.69 25.86
N ASN A 1322 44.74 -58.97 24.84
CA ASN A 1322 43.26 -59.21 24.96
C ASN A 1322 42.34 -58.07 25.50
N ALA A 1323 41.01 -58.03 25.29
CA ALA A 1323 40.08 -58.82 24.44
C ALA A 1323 38.71 -58.12 24.19
N LYS A 1324 38.04 -58.49 23.07
CA LYS A 1324 36.57 -58.44 22.80
C LYS A 1324 35.90 -57.03 22.72
N LYS A 1325 34.81 -56.80 21.97
CA LYS A 1325 34.00 -57.67 21.07
C LYS A 1325 33.45 -56.89 19.86
N ALA A 1326 33.37 -57.55 18.70
CA ALA A 1326 32.86 -57.07 17.40
C ALA A 1326 31.39 -57.55 17.16
N PRO A 1327 30.82 -57.59 15.91
CA PRO A 1327 31.01 -56.85 14.64
C PRO A 1327 29.63 -56.24 14.18
N ALA A 1328 29.16 -56.00 12.94
CA ALA A 1328 29.38 -56.37 11.51
C ALA A 1328 28.33 -55.55 10.69
N ALA A 1329 28.19 -55.51 9.35
CA ALA A 1329 28.91 -55.88 8.12
C ALA A 1329 28.05 -55.32 6.93
N ALA A 1330 28.49 -55.10 5.68
CA ALA A 1330 29.81 -55.09 5.03
C ALA A 1330 29.78 -54.12 3.81
N SER A 1331 30.94 -53.88 3.20
CA SER A 1331 31.10 -53.19 1.90
C SER A 1331 31.84 -54.11 0.92
N THR A 1332 31.95 -53.74 -0.38
CA THR A 1332 33.21 -53.74 -1.21
C THR A 1332 32.94 -53.80 -2.74
N LYS A 1333 33.84 -53.41 -3.67
CA LYS A 1333 34.88 -52.33 -3.76
C LYS A 1333 35.47 -52.25 -5.19
N LYS A 1334 35.62 -51.03 -5.73
CA LYS A 1334 36.71 -50.56 -6.65
C LYS A 1334 36.78 -51.26 -8.05
N ARG A 1335 37.60 -50.87 -9.05
CA ARG A 1335 38.84 -50.04 -9.22
C ARG A 1335 38.86 -49.52 -10.69
N ASN A 1336 39.64 -48.57 -11.23
CA ASN A 1336 40.63 -47.55 -10.82
C ASN A 1336 40.78 -46.51 -12.00
N VAL A 1337 41.44 -45.35 -11.84
CA VAL A 1337 41.87 -44.39 -12.92
C VAL A 1337 40.71 -43.59 -13.58
N GLY A 1338 40.85 -42.36 -14.14
CA GLY A 1338 41.95 -41.35 -14.13
C GLY A 1338 42.36 -40.84 -15.54
N GLY A 1339 42.78 -39.58 -15.77
CA GLY A 1339 42.75 -38.38 -14.92
C GLY A 1339 43.46 -37.16 -15.56
N LYS A 1340 43.37 -35.98 -14.89
CA LYS A 1340 43.89 -34.63 -15.25
C LYS A 1340 43.16 -33.92 -16.42
N GLN A 1341 43.01 -32.59 -16.49
CA GLN A 1341 43.20 -31.40 -15.62
C GLN A 1341 42.57 -30.17 -16.36
N SER A 1342 42.24 -28.98 -15.81
CA SER A 1342 41.83 -28.50 -14.46
C SER A 1342 41.60 -26.97 -14.49
N GLN A 1343 40.82 -26.41 -13.54
CA GLN A 1343 40.68 -24.95 -13.22
C GLN A 1343 39.89 -24.08 -14.25
N LEU A 1344 39.22 -22.95 -13.91
CA LEU A 1344 38.91 -22.26 -12.63
C LEU A 1344 37.70 -21.28 -12.83
N LEU A 1345 36.89 -21.04 -11.77
CA LEU A 1345 35.97 -19.89 -11.53
C LEU A 1345 34.85 -19.57 -12.58
N GLY A 1346 33.69 -19.02 -12.20
CA GLY A 1346 33.20 -18.61 -10.88
C GLY A 1346 31.70 -18.24 -10.88
N GLN A 1347 31.20 -17.68 -9.77
CA GLN A 1347 29.78 -17.33 -9.59
C GLN A 1347 29.39 -16.02 -10.29
N LYS A 1348 28.24 -15.99 -10.99
CA LYS A 1348 27.27 -14.88 -10.93
C LYS A 1348 25.94 -15.25 -11.61
N LEU A 1349 24.89 -14.49 -11.27
CA LEU A 1349 23.56 -14.40 -11.88
C LEU A 1349 22.68 -15.66 -11.91
N ILE A 1350 21.64 -15.64 -11.06
CA ILE A 1350 20.41 -16.42 -11.25
C ILE A 1350 19.47 -15.54 -12.08
N THR A 1351 19.43 -15.79 -13.38
CA THR A 1351 18.39 -15.38 -14.33
C THR A 1351 18.35 -16.47 -15.42
N ASP A 1352 17.25 -16.57 -16.16
CA ASP A 1352 17.04 -17.56 -17.24
C ASP A 1352 17.01 -19.04 -16.80
N MET A 1353 15.91 -19.42 -16.15
CA MET A 1353 15.34 -20.78 -16.25
C MET A 1353 14.22 -20.84 -17.30
N LEU A 1354 14.46 -20.23 -18.46
CA LEU A 1354 13.71 -20.41 -19.71
C LEU A 1354 14.70 -20.29 -20.87
N GLU A 1355 14.64 -21.24 -21.82
CA GLU A 1355 15.20 -21.19 -23.18
C GLU A 1355 16.68 -20.75 -23.31
N SER A 1356 17.64 -21.57 -23.79
CA SER A 1356 17.53 -22.57 -24.85
C SER A 1356 18.86 -23.31 -25.08
N THR A 1357 18.84 -24.41 -25.84
CA THR A 1357 20.02 -24.93 -26.55
C THR A 1357 19.62 -25.46 -27.94
N GLY A 1358 20.35 -25.22 -29.03
CA GLY A 1358 21.42 -24.22 -29.19
C GLY A 1358 22.16 -24.27 -30.54
N ILE A 1359 22.78 -23.14 -30.89
CA ILE A 1359 24.02 -23.00 -31.70
C ILE A 1359 23.92 -23.24 -33.23
N SER A 1360 24.41 -22.22 -33.97
CA SER A 1360 24.64 -22.20 -35.43
C SER A 1360 26.08 -22.66 -35.79
N PRO A 1361 26.43 -22.89 -37.07
CA PRO A 1361 27.33 -21.89 -37.68
C PRO A 1361 27.14 -21.58 -39.19
N GLU A 1362 26.93 -20.29 -39.44
CA GLU A 1362 27.23 -19.41 -40.59
C GLU A 1362 27.82 -19.88 -41.96
N LYS A 1363 27.17 -19.33 -43.01
CA LYS A 1363 27.72 -18.68 -44.23
C LYS A 1363 28.52 -19.51 -45.28
N LYS A 1364 27.84 -19.86 -46.41
CA LYS A 1364 28.21 -19.57 -47.83
C LYS A 1364 27.12 -20.09 -48.83
N VAL A 1365 26.97 -19.64 -50.10
CA VAL A 1365 27.01 -18.27 -50.66
C VAL A 1365 26.34 -18.20 -52.07
N ARG A 1366 25.58 -17.12 -52.37
CA ARG A 1366 25.18 -16.53 -53.70
C ARG A 1366 24.48 -17.36 -54.83
N LYS A 1367 23.31 -16.81 -55.26
CA LYS A 1367 22.81 -16.59 -56.66
C LYS A 1367 22.40 -17.82 -57.51
N MET A 1368 21.38 -17.81 -58.40
CA MET A 1368 20.25 -16.90 -58.76
C MET A 1368 18.95 -17.76 -58.80
N ARG A 1369 17.69 -17.31 -58.99
CA ARG A 1369 17.06 -16.24 -59.82
C ARG A 1369 15.69 -15.85 -59.19
N ALA A 1370 15.04 -14.78 -59.63
CA ALA A 1370 13.86 -14.21 -58.94
C ALA A 1370 12.69 -13.84 -59.88
N SER A 1371 11.47 -13.76 -59.30
CA SER A 1371 10.37 -12.90 -59.75
C SER A 1371 9.44 -12.57 -58.56
N PRO A 1372 8.78 -11.40 -58.46
CA PRO A 1372 8.20 -10.91 -57.19
C PRO A 1372 6.69 -10.64 -57.21
N PHE A 1373 6.10 -10.38 -56.03
CA PHE A 1373 4.96 -9.45 -55.93
C PHE A 1373 4.95 -8.68 -54.60
N ASN A 1374 4.87 -7.34 -54.69
CA ASN A 1374 4.58 -6.41 -53.59
C ASN A 1374 4.26 -5.04 -54.19
N LYS A 1375 3.12 -4.42 -53.84
CA LYS A 1375 2.85 -2.96 -53.88
C LYS A 1375 1.45 -2.62 -53.36
N LYS A 1376 1.30 -1.37 -52.88
CA LYS A 1376 0.03 -0.65 -52.70
C LYS A 1376 0.02 0.59 -53.62
N SER A 1377 -1.19 1.11 -53.88
CA SER A 1377 -1.48 2.41 -54.51
C SER A 1377 -1.17 2.49 -56.02
N SER A 1378 -1.87 3.31 -56.83
CA SER A 1378 -2.79 4.42 -56.50
C SER A 1378 -3.93 4.64 -57.51
N SER A 1379 -5.07 5.15 -57.01
CA SER A 1379 -6.00 6.14 -57.61
C SER A 1379 -6.49 6.00 -59.06
N VAL A 1380 -7.82 6.00 -59.22
CA VAL A 1380 -8.56 6.53 -60.37
C VAL A 1380 -9.73 7.38 -59.83
N LEU A 1381 -10.03 8.50 -60.48
CA LEU A 1381 -11.15 9.41 -60.17
C LEU A 1381 -12.39 9.11 -61.03
N GLY A 1382 -13.58 9.50 -60.56
CA GLY A 1382 -14.60 10.06 -61.47
C GLY A 1382 -16.01 9.45 -61.51
N ARG A 1383 -16.79 9.59 -60.43
CA ARG A 1383 -18.26 9.86 -60.38
C ARG A 1383 -18.68 9.81 -58.90
N VAL A 1384 -19.41 10.75 -58.29
CA VAL A 1384 -20.35 11.80 -58.75
C VAL A 1384 -21.64 11.27 -59.37
N ALA A 1385 -22.64 11.08 -58.51
CA ALA A 1385 -24.02 11.53 -58.72
C ALA A 1385 -24.69 11.76 -57.36
N ALA A 1386 -25.48 12.82 -57.25
CA ALA A 1386 -26.39 13.12 -56.14
C ALA A 1386 -27.52 14.00 -56.69
N ALA A 1387 -28.61 14.10 -55.93
CA ALA A 1387 -29.84 14.87 -56.20
C ALA A 1387 -30.84 14.29 -57.24
N ASP A 1388 -32.11 14.31 -56.82
CA ASP A 1388 -33.36 14.52 -57.59
C ASP A 1388 -33.75 13.49 -58.69
N LYS A 1389 -35.01 13.02 -58.80
CA LYS A 1389 -36.26 13.38 -58.11
C LYS A 1389 -37.42 12.40 -58.41
N ASP A 1390 -38.44 12.45 -57.54
CA ASP A 1390 -39.88 12.21 -57.77
C ASP A 1390 -40.41 10.81 -58.19
N ASP A 1391 -41.71 10.64 -57.90
CA ASP A 1391 -42.71 9.67 -58.40
C ASP A 1391 -42.62 8.14 -58.15
N SER A 1392 -43.08 7.74 -56.95
CA SER A 1392 -44.46 7.23 -56.67
C SER A 1392 -45.03 5.92 -57.30
N VAL A 1393 -46.10 5.41 -56.64
CA VAL A 1393 -47.11 4.39 -57.08
C VAL A 1393 -46.78 2.88 -56.97
N SER A 1394 -47.22 2.32 -55.83
CA SER A 1394 -47.93 1.03 -55.58
C SER A 1394 -47.84 -0.22 -56.49
N GLU A 1395 -47.60 -1.35 -55.81
CA GLU A 1395 -48.42 -2.59 -55.76
C GLU A 1395 -48.67 -3.48 -56.99
N ASP A 1396 -48.24 -4.74 -56.85
CA ASP A 1396 -49.03 -5.99 -57.00
C ASP A 1396 -48.33 -7.02 -56.06
N LEU A 1397 -48.93 -7.79 -55.13
CA LEU A 1397 -50.16 -8.62 -55.13
C LEU A 1397 -50.09 -9.77 -56.15
N SER A 1398 -50.45 -11.03 -55.86
CA SER A 1398 -50.85 -11.78 -54.64
C SER A 1398 -50.59 -13.29 -54.91
N GLY A 1399 -50.81 -14.28 -54.05
CA GLY A 1399 -51.38 -14.37 -52.70
C GLY A 1399 -50.81 -15.62 -51.96
N ASP A 1400 -51.06 -15.85 -50.67
CA ASP A 1400 -52.31 -16.33 -50.03
C ASP A 1400 -52.64 -17.81 -50.35
N SER A 1401 -53.14 -18.64 -49.43
CA SER A 1401 -54.14 -18.46 -48.34
C SER A 1401 -54.09 -19.71 -47.40
N ALA A 1402 -54.80 -19.89 -46.28
CA ALA A 1402 -55.47 -19.10 -45.21
C ALA A 1402 -55.86 -20.13 -44.10
N GLY A 1403 -56.39 -19.85 -42.90
CA GLY A 1403 -56.82 -18.65 -42.14
C GLY A 1403 -56.97 -19.04 -40.65
N SER A 1404 -57.78 -18.42 -39.77
CA SER A 1404 -58.71 -17.29 -39.92
C SER A 1404 -59.13 -16.67 -38.55
N SER A 1405 -58.85 -15.37 -38.35
CA SER A 1405 -59.79 -14.24 -38.07
C SER A 1405 -60.82 -14.31 -36.87
N PRO A 1406 -61.63 -13.25 -36.56
CA PRO A 1406 -61.36 -12.39 -35.37
C PRO A 1406 -62.62 -11.89 -34.59
N ARG A 1407 -62.50 -10.88 -33.71
CA ARG A 1407 -63.38 -9.66 -33.55
C ARG A 1407 -63.04 -8.84 -32.25
N ILE A 1408 -62.70 -7.54 -32.36
CA ILE A 1408 -63.50 -6.29 -32.19
C ILE A 1408 -63.55 -5.69 -30.76
N THR A 1409 -63.01 -4.47 -30.61
CA THR A 1409 -63.72 -3.26 -30.09
C THR A 1409 -62.91 -2.00 -30.43
N GLU A 1410 -63.58 -0.86 -30.58
CA GLU A 1410 -63.00 0.47 -30.86
C GLU A 1410 -63.46 1.46 -29.78
N GLU A 1411 -62.70 2.52 -29.51
CA GLU A 1411 -63.29 3.81 -29.14
C GLU A 1411 -62.31 4.98 -29.44
N VAL A 1412 -62.85 6.14 -29.85
CA VAL A 1412 -62.10 7.36 -30.17
C VAL A 1412 -62.93 8.59 -29.76
N VAL A 1413 -62.33 9.53 -29.03
CA VAL A 1413 -62.91 10.87 -28.75
C VAL A 1413 -61.80 11.93 -28.80
N GLU A 1414 -62.10 13.10 -29.39
CA GLU A 1414 -61.16 14.20 -29.66
C GLU A 1414 -61.77 15.55 -29.26
N ILE A 1415 -61.19 16.30 -28.29
CA ILE A 1415 -61.56 17.71 -27.99
C ILE A 1415 -60.35 18.58 -27.58
N ALA A 1416 -59.98 19.50 -28.48
CA ALA A 1416 -59.46 20.89 -28.34
C ALA A 1416 -58.35 21.33 -27.32
N PRO A 1417 -57.32 22.07 -27.77
CA PRO A 1417 -56.42 22.94 -26.97
C PRO A 1417 -56.85 24.43 -26.97
N PRO A 1418 -56.29 25.33 -26.12
CA PRO A 1418 -55.38 26.43 -26.61
C PRO A 1418 -54.45 27.02 -25.48
N PRO A 1419 -53.87 28.26 -25.54
CA PRO A 1419 -53.30 29.09 -26.62
C PRO A 1419 -51.80 29.47 -26.37
N ALA A 1420 -51.20 30.41 -27.13
CA ALA A 1420 -49.76 30.75 -27.06
C ALA A 1420 -49.41 32.27 -27.09
N ARG A 1421 -48.26 32.65 -26.46
CA ARG A 1421 -47.31 33.78 -26.70
C ARG A 1421 -46.40 33.95 -25.45
N ALA A 1422 -45.18 34.50 -25.47
CA ALA A 1422 -44.47 35.32 -26.46
C ALA A 1422 -42.93 35.02 -26.57
N ARG A 1423 -42.21 35.80 -27.40
CA ARG A 1423 -40.73 35.80 -27.63
C ARG A 1423 -40.01 36.67 -26.58
N PRO A 1424 -38.68 36.54 -26.30
CA PRO A 1424 -37.65 37.02 -27.25
C PRO A 1424 -36.21 36.39 -27.23
N GLN A 1425 -35.45 36.74 -28.27
CA GLN A 1425 -33.99 37.02 -28.41
C GLN A 1425 -32.84 36.22 -27.73
N ARG A 1426 -31.74 36.16 -28.51
CA ARG A 1426 -30.37 35.67 -28.24
C ARG A 1426 -29.81 35.86 -26.81
N ALA A 1427 -29.26 34.77 -26.24
CA ALA A 1427 -27.96 34.76 -25.55
C ALA A 1427 -27.37 33.32 -25.50
N ASN A 1428 -26.06 33.23 -25.26
CA ASN A 1428 -25.24 32.08 -24.84
C ASN A 1428 -25.26 30.75 -25.64
N ARG A 1429 -24.05 30.32 -26.02
CA ARG A 1429 -23.73 28.92 -26.38
C ARG A 1429 -23.96 28.02 -25.15
N ARG A 1430 -24.41 26.79 -25.37
CA ARG A 1430 -24.63 25.80 -24.30
C ARG A 1430 -23.32 25.52 -23.54
N GLN A 1431 -23.34 25.64 -22.22
CA GLN A 1431 -22.52 24.77 -21.37
C GLN A 1431 -23.16 23.37 -21.40
N THR A 1432 -22.33 22.33 -21.49
CA THR A 1432 -22.81 20.95 -21.65
C THR A 1432 -22.76 20.23 -20.30
N THR A 1433 -23.81 20.41 -19.50
CA THR A 1433 -23.97 19.71 -18.22
C THR A 1433 -24.16 18.21 -18.46
N TYR A 1434 -23.34 17.38 -17.82
CA TYR A 1434 -23.48 15.92 -17.85
C TYR A 1434 -23.69 15.38 -16.44
N VAL A 1435 -24.83 14.72 -16.23
CA VAL A 1435 -25.21 14.07 -14.97
C VAL A 1435 -24.78 12.60 -15.04
N LEU A 1436 -24.28 12.07 -13.92
CA LEU A 1436 -24.07 10.64 -13.72
C LEU A 1436 -24.84 10.16 -12.50
N SER A 1437 -25.84 9.31 -12.76
CA SER A 1437 -26.50 8.47 -11.77
C SER A 1437 -25.98 7.05 -11.93
N GLU A 1438 -25.62 6.40 -10.82
CA GLU A 1438 -25.75 4.94 -10.75
C GLU A 1438 -25.95 4.51 -9.30
N SER A 1439 -27.14 3.98 -9.04
CA SER A 1439 -27.54 3.35 -7.79
C SER A 1439 -27.92 1.92 -8.10
N GLU A 1440 -27.13 0.96 -7.65
CA GLU A 1440 -27.63 -0.41 -7.44
C GLU A 1440 -27.99 -0.55 -5.97
N SER A 1441 -29.29 -0.72 -5.71
CA SER A 1441 -29.86 -0.91 -4.38
C SER A 1441 -29.98 -2.41 -4.10
N ASP A 1442 -29.24 -2.91 -3.11
CA ASP A 1442 -29.53 -4.20 -2.48
C ASP A 1442 -30.83 -4.05 -1.66
N ASN A 1443 -31.98 -4.23 -2.30
CA ASN A 1443 -33.30 -4.32 -1.64
C ASN A 1443 -33.46 -5.73 -1.02
N ASP A 1444 -32.81 -5.98 0.11
CA ASP A 1444 -33.22 -7.06 1.02
C ASP A 1444 -34.33 -6.52 1.94
N SER A 1445 -35.58 -6.64 1.49
CA SER A 1445 -36.79 -6.32 2.26
C SER A 1445 -37.87 -7.38 2.01
N ASP A 1446 -37.62 -8.59 2.52
CA ASP A 1446 -38.55 -9.71 2.51
C ASP A 1446 -38.81 -10.18 3.95
N VAL A 1447 -40.09 -10.28 4.31
CA VAL A 1447 -40.67 -10.88 5.53
C VAL A 1447 -40.50 -10.09 6.84
N ASP A 1448 -41.62 -9.56 7.32
CA ASP A 1448 -41.86 -8.99 8.65
C ASP A 1448 -42.03 -10.07 9.76
N GLU A 1449 -42.38 -9.59 10.96
CA GLU A 1449 -43.04 -10.29 12.09
C GLU A 1449 -42.20 -11.10 13.11
N ASP A 1450 -42.60 -10.87 14.37
CA ASP A 1450 -42.44 -11.64 15.61
C ASP A 1450 -41.11 -11.69 16.40
N TYR A 1451 -40.98 -10.68 17.27
CA TYR A 1451 -40.50 -10.88 18.65
C TYR A 1451 -41.28 -9.97 19.63
N SER A 1452 -42.32 -10.51 20.27
CA SER A 1452 -42.93 -9.92 21.47
C SER A 1452 -43.53 -11.00 22.38
N ASP A 1453 -43.09 -10.98 23.63
CA ASP A 1453 -43.68 -11.54 24.85
C ASP A 1453 -44.01 -13.05 24.92
N PHE A 1454 -43.44 -13.66 25.97
CA PHE A 1454 -43.81 -14.98 26.49
C PHE A 1454 -44.31 -14.75 27.92
N GLU A 1455 -45.61 -14.97 28.16
CA GLU A 1455 -46.14 -15.14 29.52
C GLU A 1455 -46.57 -16.60 29.72
N GLU A 1456 -46.30 -17.10 30.93
CA GLU A 1456 -46.88 -18.28 31.59
C GLU A 1456 -46.59 -19.73 31.06
N ASP A 1457 -46.00 -20.50 31.99
CA ASP A 1457 -46.26 -21.91 32.35
C ASP A 1457 -45.47 -23.14 31.80
N GLU A 1458 -44.85 -23.82 32.78
CA GLU A 1458 -44.62 -25.27 33.00
C GLU A 1458 -43.92 -26.16 31.92
N ASP A 1459 -42.58 -26.29 31.99
CA ASP A 1459 -41.86 -27.44 32.62
C ASP A 1459 -40.30 -27.30 32.56
#